data_AF-A0A949CUB9-F1
#
_entry.id   AF-A0A949CUB9-F1
#
_cell.length_a   1.000
_cell.length_b   1.000
_cell.length_c   1.000
_cell.angle_alpha   90.00
_cell.angle_beta   90.00
_cell.angle_gamma   90.00
#
_symmetry.space_group_name_H-M   'P 1'
#
loop_
_entity.id
_entity.type
_entity.pdbx_description
1 polymer ?
#
loop_
_entity_poly.entity_id
_entity_poly.type
_entity_poly.pdbx_seq_one_letter_code
_entity_poly.pdbx_strand_id
1 'polypeptide(L)'
;MTPPPIPLKVRLKEFLERLDTFILLITDLLWQHRWSKLLVLMALAWCFFANPSFINQILALLPGNFLLFDGYSFIYWVGLVGFLVAAVVSPPFIYSRPIQLEVQDAPRIGIKGLRAFDASDAPVFSRLQRIRQLREWLDEISHPKFQFSVLVGESGVGKTSFLHAGLLPRLSLPEAKIRAVYVKFSDRPPLEIIHSALVHQLGIPDEAGAVDLYHDFLLSIEKVNKPLILLLDQFEQFFIHQPRQDDRQPFVEVLKSWHQSPIPDLKIIISIRADWHHELTSLQQTFSNGIRQYPIFKLDGLEPEEAATALRVLSTTEKLGIDLNFAKEVTKQELVGADGKVLPVDLQLFAEFVRKQSNPELRMFNRDVFQRMGGFDVLEQRYLADALERLRFLGSPQLYEAAILILLALTDQERRVKGKFVTKVELQTQLRGLTSPREVVQVLDWLSSGDVWLVTPVQQGQELGYELVHERIIPALLRLAGRALKKLDRAHQLLERRLIAWKGNQQSKWYLLTWWELCLIGPYEPQLVGGKNRLAKEELLRQSWFQARWQMGVGSLVVILFLVTWLGWLTPFVQQAYLKTILAQRVSNANYGQRVETAVAFASLPDWQKVMDIAQTMGSEPTKVRDAIVQSIQTRTALEKPSNGKDWLAQTLTIVPSVQSESSKAAILRAVAKSASQLSDSQTAANLLNQALSTTAPFQYEVSKANVLPAIAKSASELKDPQTAANVLSQTLSTAASIQEPVNKAMVLAAIAEAASQLNDAPTANRLFDLAFSTATPIEDESNKSKVLGAIAESVGSLKNAQTADSVLKQVISMTNSLPSESSQSIVLQAIAEAAGRIKNKGIASGLLNQTLSKATDLQDEYSKSVVLNLVAQSYGKLNDPQLAATVFSQAITAITLTPDESNKAFVLQAIATASTQLAEPSIAAQVLDQTLTSSTPIRDEYNKTSVLHAIANAVSQLGEPKSFVDLLNQTLSSAVSIQDGYRRADVMQTIANSHVQLNNFQSAATVLNQALSTAVPIKSDSSKSIVLRAIAESAGEITDPSTASNLLNQTIFTAASIESEANKADVLGAIAKAIAQLTDRKIALGLLDQTLSAAAPIQSQTSKSVVMIEVAAAYGQLKAMDMAENFLKQRLDDAKTLPDRESQSVVMGNIGIALSRIADNYRQQSQIGAAHRLLGQAMTIMQPIQDVNSQRGSIQRSDVLKQIAEVYVKLQNWRQVNSTIGYCHHDDCRIDVATHGLITQGNLSHPVLITWRSEQEKEEKAKQSKPPSF
;
A
#
# COMPACT_ATOMS: atom_id res chain seq x y z
N MET A 1 41.25 -38.97 -18.76
CA MET A 1 41.01 -39.96 -19.84
C MET A 1 39.82 -39.49 -20.65
N THR A 2 39.92 -39.44 -21.98
CA THR A 2 38.85 -39.03 -22.90
C THR A 2 38.85 -40.00 -24.09
N PRO A 3 37.69 -40.49 -24.57
CA PRO A 3 37.64 -41.35 -25.75
C PRO A 3 38.04 -40.57 -27.01
N PRO A 4 38.56 -41.26 -28.05
CA PRO A 4 38.91 -40.61 -29.32
C PRO A 4 37.67 -40.05 -30.04
N PRO A 5 37.82 -39.00 -30.87
CA PRO A 5 36.71 -38.39 -31.58
C PRO A 5 36.12 -39.35 -32.63
N ILE A 6 34.81 -39.55 -32.59
CA ILE A 6 34.06 -40.35 -33.56
C ILE A 6 34.21 -39.71 -34.96
N PRO A 7 34.63 -40.48 -36.00
CA PRO A 7 34.94 -39.91 -37.31
C PRO A 7 33.69 -39.34 -38.01
N LEU A 8 33.89 -38.24 -38.75
CA LEU A 8 32.82 -37.37 -39.27
C LEU A 8 31.74 -38.11 -40.10
N LYS A 9 32.13 -39.15 -40.86
CA LYS A 9 31.21 -39.99 -41.63
C LYS A 9 30.14 -40.69 -40.79
N VAL A 10 30.44 -41.04 -39.53
CA VAL A 10 29.47 -41.70 -38.63
C VAL A 10 28.40 -40.71 -38.19
N ARG A 11 28.80 -39.49 -37.77
CA ARG A 11 27.85 -38.41 -37.45
C ARG A 11 26.97 -38.03 -38.64
N LEU A 12 27.54 -38.01 -39.85
CA LEU A 12 26.76 -37.70 -41.06
C LEU A 12 25.74 -38.81 -41.38
N LYS A 13 26.08 -40.09 -41.14
CA LYS A 13 25.15 -41.22 -41.32
C LYS A 13 24.04 -41.21 -40.27
N GLU A 14 24.38 -41.01 -38.98
CA GLU A 14 23.36 -40.82 -37.92
C GLU A 14 22.42 -39.65 -38.22
N PHE A 15 22.94 -38.55 -38.78
CA PHE A 15 22.13 -37.39 -39.14
C PHE A 15 21.13 -37.71 -40.27
N LEU A 16 21.56 -38.46 -41.29
CA LEU A 16 20.70 -38.90 -42.39
C LEU A 16 19.63 -39.92 -41.92
N GLU A 17 20.00 -40.89 -41.08
CA GLU A 17 19.06 -41.87 -40.51
C GLU A 17 18.03 -41.22 -39.57
N ARG A 18 18.42 -40.15 -38.87
CA ARG A 18 17.51 -39.29 -38.09
C ARG A 18 16.63 -38.40 -38.97
N LEU A 19 17.07 -38.08 -40.20
CA LEU A 19 16.28 -37.33 -41.18
C LEU A 19 15.19 -38.20 -41.80
N ASP A 20 15.50 -39.43 -42.22
CA ASP A 20 14.50 -40.39 -42.74
C ASP A 20 13.43 -40.71 -41.71
N THR A 21 13.82 -40.96 -40.45
CA THR A 21 12.85 -41.18 -39.35
C THR A 21 12.01 -39.94 -39.01
N PHE A 22 12.54 -38.73 -39.20
CA PHE A 22 11.77 -37.48 -39.07
C PHE A 22 10.80 -37.27 -40.24
N ILE A 23 11.19 -37.61 -41.47
CA ILE A 23 10.32 -37.56 -42.65
C ILE A 23 9.17 -38.57 -42.53
N LEU A 24 9.45 -39.80 -42.08
CA LEU A 24 8.44 -40.82 -41.80
C LEU A 24 7.47 -40.40 -40.68
N LEU A 25 7.95 -39.68 -39.66
CA LEU A 25 7.08 -39.11 -38.61
C LEU A 25 6.11 -38.06 -39.19
N ILE A 26 6.57 -37.25 -40.14
CA ILE A 26 5.74 -36.23 -40.79
C ILE A 26 4.68 -36.86 -41.72
N THR A 27 5.03 -37.91 -42.48
CA THR A 27 4.07 -38.57 -43.37
C THR A 27 2.97 -39.32 -42.60
N ASP A 28 3.29 -40.01 -41.50
CA ASP A 28 2.29 -40.63 -40.62
C ASP A 28 1.37 -39.57 -39.96
N LEU A 29 1.92 -38.44 -39.52
CA LEU A 29 1.14 -37.33 -38.95
C LEU A 29 0.20 -36.64 -39.96
N LEU A 30 0.58 -36.57 -41.24
CA LEU A 30 -0.30 -36.12 -42.33
C LEU A 30 -1.46 -37.10 -42.52
N TRP A 31 -1.17 -38.41 -42.56
CA TRP A 31 -2.14 -39.46 -42.83
C TRP A 31 -3.17 -39.61 -41.69
N GLN A 32 -2.75 -39.40 -40.43
CA GLN A 32 -3.63 -39.37 -39.26
C GLN A 32 -4.41 -38.04 -39.07
N HIS A 33 -4.29 -37.07 -40.00
CA HIS A 33 -4.94 -35.75 -39.93
C HIS A 33 -4.68 -34.96 -38.63
N ARG A 34 -3.53 -35.15 -37.97
CA ARG A 34 -3.19 -34.53 -36.67
C ARG A 34 -2.45 -33.20 -36.82
N TRP A 35 -3.06 -32.29 -37.59
CA TRP A 35 -2.51 -30.99 -38.02
C TRP A 35 -1.84 -30.16 -36.91
N SER A 36 -2.39 -30.13 -35.70
CA SER A 36 -1.83 -29.37 -34.57
C SER A 36 -0.45 -29.86 -34.12
N LYS A 37 -0.19 -31.18 -34.15
CA LYS A 37 1.14 -31.74 -33.82
C LYS A 37 2.15 -31.46 -34.93
N LEU A 38 1.70 -31.50 -36.18
CA LEU A 38 2.54 -31.25 -37.36
C LEU A 38 3.00 -29.78 -37.42
N LEU A 39 2.12 -28.82 -37.11
CA LEU A 39 2.48 -27.40 -36.99
C LEU A 39 3.54 -27.15 -35.90
N VAL A 40 3.44 -27.82 -34.74
CA VAL A 40 4.45 -27.72 -33.67
C VAL A 40 5.79 -28.33 -34.08
N LEU A 41 5.78 -29.44 -34.82
CA LEU A 41 7.01 -30.04 -35.37
C LEU A 41 7.68 -29.16 -36.42
N MET A 42 6.91 -28.52 -37.32
CA MET A 42 7.47 -27.54 -38.26
C MET A 42 7.99 -26.28 -37.56
N ALA A 43 7.32 -25.80 -36.51
CA ALA A 43 7.82 -24.68 -35.69
C ALA A 43 9.15 -25.01 -35.02
N LEU A 44 9.28 -26.21 -34.43
CA LEU A 44 10.53 -26.68 -33.82
C LEU A 44 11.65 -26.82 -34.87
N ALA A 45 11.35 -27.37 -36.06
CA ALA A 45 12.31 -27.45 -37.15
C ALA A 45 12.80 -26.05 -37.59
N TRP A 46 11.89 -25.08 -37.75
CA TRP A 46 12.26 -23.70 -38.09
C TRP A 46 13.11 -23.05 -36.99
N CYS A 47 12.76 -23.24 -35.72
CA CYS A 47 13.54 -22.72 -34.59
C CYS A 47 14.96 -23.30 -34.54
N PHE A 48 15.14 -24.57 -34.92
CA PHE A 48 16.43 -25.27 -34.83
C PHE A 48 17.32 -25.01 -36.06
N PHE A 49 16.77 -25.13 -37.28
CA PHE A 49 17.55 -25.03 -38.52
C PHE A 49 17.75 -23.59 -39.03
N ALA A 50 16.84 -22.64 -38.73
CA ALA A 50 16.96 -21.25 -39.18
C ALA A 50 17.71 -20.33 -38.18
N ASN A 51 18.25 -20.88 -37.09
CA ASN A 51 18.90 -20.09 -36.04
C ASN A 51 20.22 -19.45 -36.54
N PRO A 52 20.39 -18.11 -36.47
CA PRO A 52 21.61 -17.43 -36.91
C PRO A 52 22.91 -17.97 -36.31
N SER A 53 22.92 -18.41 -35.05
CA SER A 53 24.13 -18.96 -34.43
C SER A 53 24.53 -20.33 -35.01
N PHE A 54 23.56 -21.11 -35.45
CA PHE A 54 23.78 -22.43 -36.07
C PHE A 54 24.21 -22.29 -37.54
N ILE A 55 23.55 -21.39 -38.29
CA ILE A 55 23.93 -21.10 -39.68
C ILE A 55 25.34 -20.52 -39.77
N ASN A 56 25.72 -19.60 -38.86
CA ASN A 56 27.09 -19.07 -38.83
C ASN A 56 28.15 -20.14 -38.57
N GLN A 57 27.86 -21.16 -37.75
CA GLN A 57 28.77 -22.30 -37.52
C GLN A 57 28.91 -23.20 -38.76
N ILE A 58 27.89 -23.27 -39.61
CA ILE A 58 27.94 -24.03 -40.87
C ILE A 58 28.64 -23.22 -41.97
N LEU A 59 28.38 -21.92 -42.09
CA LEU A 59 29.05 -21.04 -43.05
C LEU A 59 30.56 -20.95 -42.79
N ALA A 60 31.00 -20.98 -41.52
CA ALA A 60 32.41 -21.01 -41.14
C ALA A 60 33.18 -22.29 -41.56
N LEU A 61 32.49 -23.31 -42.10
CA LEU A 61 33.10 -24.53 -42.64
C LEU A 61 33.22 -24.52 -44.18
N LEU A 62 32.77 -23.47 -44.86
CA LEU A 62 32.89 -23.30 -46.32
C LEU A 62 34.07 -22.38 -46.69
N PRO A 63 34.77 -22.60 -47.82
CA PRO A 63 35.90 -21.75 -48.23
C PRO A 63 35.43 -20.41 -48.82
N GLY A 64 34.99 -19.48 -47.97
CA GLY A 64 34.64 -18.12 -48.37
C GLY A 64 34.00 -17.31 -47.23
N ASN A 65 34.42 -16.06 -47.04
CA ASN A 65 33.93 -15.18 -45.97
C ASN A 65 32.50 -14.65 -46.26
N PHE A 66 31.50 -15.53 -46.16
CA PHE A 66 30.08 -15.15 -46.24
C PHE A 66 29.55 -14.76 -44.85
N LEU A 67 29.67 -13.48 -44.51
CA LEU A 67 28.95 -12.88 -43.39
C LEU A 67 27.48 -12.64 -43.79
N LEU A 68 26.54 -13.07 -42.95
CA LEU A 68 25.13 -12.73 -43.10
C LEU A 68 24.94 -11.23 -42.85
N PHE A 69 24.16 -10.58 -43.72
CA PHE A 69 23.80 -9.16 -43.62
C PHE A 69 23.10 -8.85 -42.28
N ASP A 70 23.44 -7.74 -41.63
CA ASP A 70 23.00 -7.42 -40.25
C ASP A 70 21.47 -7.45 -40.04
N GLY A 71 20.70 -7.15 -41.09
CA GLY A 71 19.24 -7.26 -41.07
C GLY A 71 18.67 -8.68 -40.97
N TYR A 72 19.47 -9.74 -41.13
CA TYR A 72 19.01 -11.13 -41.13
C TYR A 72 18.40 -11.54 -39.77
N SER A 73 18.97 -11.08 -38.65
CA SER A 73 18.41 -11.35 -37.32
C SER A 73 17.03 -10.72 -37.14
N PHE A 74 16.83 -9.50 -37.67
CA PHE A 74 15.52 -8.83 -37.65
C PHE A 74 14.46 -9.62 -38.44
N ILE A 75 14.81 -10.09 -39.64
CA ILE A 75 13.90 -10.92 -40.46
C ILE A 75 13.54 -12.24 -39.75
N TYR A 76 14.53 -12.90 -39.11
CA TYR A 76 14.30 -14.11 -38.31
C TYR A 76 13.27 -13.88 -37.19
N TRP A 77 13.46 -12.83 -36.37
CA TRP A 77 12.55 -12.55 -35.25
C TRP A 77 11.16 -12.12 -35.71
N VAL A 78 11.04 -11.35 -36.79
CA VAL A 78 9.73 -11.00 -37.38
C VAL A 78 8.98 -12.24 -37.87
N GLY A 79 9.67 -13.16 -38.54
CA GLY A 79 9.09 -14.45 -38.97
C GLY A 79 8.65 -15.32 -37.79
N LEU A 80 9.48 -15.42 -36.74
CA LEU A 80 9.17 -16.20 -35.54
C LEU A 80 7.94 -15.64 -34.80
N VAL A 81 7.85 -14.32 -34.61
CA VAL A 81 6.71 -13.66 -33.96
C VAL A 81 5.42 -13.86 -34.78
N GLY A 82 5.48 -13.74 -36.11
CA GLY A 82 4.34 -14.02 -36.99
C GLY A 82 3.82 -15.46 -36.84
N PHE A 83 4.73 -16.44 -36.74
CA PHE A 83 4.36 -17.85 -36.56
C PHE A 83 3.80 -18.13 -35.14
N LEU A 84 4.37 -17.53 -34.10
CA LEU A 84 3.87 -17.64 -32.73
C LEU A 84 2.45 -17.05 -32.58
N VAL A 85 2.17 -15.92 -33.24
CA VAL A 85 0.81 -15.36 -33.30
C VAL A 85 -0.16 -16.31 -34.00
N ALA A 86 0.24 -16.91 -35.13
CA ALA A 86 -0.58 -17.90 -35.83
C ALA A 86 -0.89 -19.14 -34.96
N ALA A 87 0.08 -19.61 -34.16
CA ALA A 87 -0.12 -20.71 -33.22
C ALA A 87 -1.12 -20.34 -32.10
N VAL A 88 -1.01 -19.13 -31.53
CA VAL A 88 -1.89 -18.63 -30.45
C VAL A 88 -3.35 -18.40 -30.91
N VAL A 89 -3.57 -18.15 -32.21
CA VAL A 89 -4.93 -18.04 -32.79
C VAL A 89 -5.63 -19.40 -32.92
N SER A 90 -4.91 -20.52 -32.83
CA SER A 90 -5.51 -21.86 -32.67
C SER A 90 -5.67 -22.21 -31.18
N PRO A 91 -6.83 -22.72 -30.72
CA PRO A 91 -7.18 -22.73 -29.29
C PRO A 91 -6.35 -23.74 -28.47
N PRO A 92 -5.55 -23.30 -27.48
CA PRO A 92 -4.78 -24.20 -26.63
C PRO A 92 -5.61 -24.71 -25.44
N PHE A 93 -5.85 -26.02 -25.38
CA PHE A 93 -6.30 -26.67 -24.15
C PHE A 93 -5.14 -26.75 -23.14
N ILE A 94 -5.14 -25.87 -22.14
CA ILE A 94 -4.16 -25.90 -21.05
C ILE A 94 -4.62 -26.87 -19.98
N TYR A 95 -3.85 -27.94 -19.74
CA TYR A 95 -4.02 -28.82 -18.58
C TYR A 95 -3.29 -28.26 -17.36
N SER A 96 -4.05 -27.84 -16.34
CA SER A 96 -3.52 -27.73 -14.98
C SER A 96 -3.19 -29.12 -14.41
N ARG A 97 -2.10 -29.22 -13.65
CA ARG A 97 -1.80 -30.43 -12.85
C ARG A 97 -2.78 -30.52 -11.67
N PRO A 98 -3.23 -31.72 -11.28
CA PRO A 98 -4.15 -31.87 -10.16
C PRO A 98 -3.44 -31.56 -8.83
N ILE A 99 -4.13 -30.81 -7.97
CA ILE A 99 -3.88 -30.82 -6.53
C ILE A 99 -4.73 -31.96 -5.96
N GLN A 100 -4.12 -32.82 -5.14
CA GLN A 100 -4.85 -33.80 -4.33
C GLN A 100 -5.11 -33.18 -2.96
N LEU A 101 -6.36 -33.20 -2.52
CA LEU A 101 -6.76 -32.73 -1.19
C LEU A 101 -6.77 -33.94 -0.24
N GLU A 102 -5.82 -33.99 0.70
CA GLU A 102 -5.86 -34.99 1.76
C GLU A 102 -7.01 -34.71 2.73
N VAL A 103 -7.77 -35.75 3.07
CA VAL A 103 -8.90 -35.71 4.00
C VAL A 103 -8.58 -36.64 5.18
N GLN A 104 -8.77 -36.16 6.41
CA GLN A 104 -8.55 -36.93 7.63
C GLN A 104 -9.90 -37.29 8.27
N ASP A 105 -10.44 -38.46 7.92
CA ASP A 105 -11.73 -38.93 8.43
C ASP A 105 -11.59 -39.51 9.86
N ALA A 106 -11.72 -38.65 10.87
CA ALA A 106 -11.88 -39.06 12.27
C ALA A 106 -13.37 -39.35 12.60
N PRO A 107 -13.71 -40.49 13.23
CA PRO A 107 -15.09 -40.85 13.52
C PRO A 107 -15.70 -39.94 14.60
N ARG A 108 -16.86 -39.33 14.31
CA ARG A 108 -17.56 -38.38 15.20
C ARG A 108 -18.70 -39.02 15.98
N ILE A 109 -18.71 -38.84 17.30
CA ILE A 109 -19.61 -39.56 18.22
C ILE A 109 -20.77 -38.67 18.70
N GLY A 110 -20.48 -37.45 19.15
CA GLY A 110 -21.45 -36.51 19.70
C GLY A 110 -21.75 -35.28 18.84
N ILE A 111 -20.78 -34.80 18.05
CA ILE A 111 -20.93 -33.60 17.22
C ILE A 111 -21.13 -33.98 15.75
N LYS A 112 -22.37 -33.84 15.28
CA LYS A 112 -22.82 -34.13 13.91
C LYS A 112 -23.01 -32.86 13.06
N GLY A 113 -22.97 -31.67 13.69
CA GLY A 113 -23.14 -30.40 13.01
C GLY A 113 -24.53 -30.27 12.40
N LEU A 114 -24.61 -30.14 11.07
CA LEU A 114 -25.87 -30.05 10.34
C LEU A 114 -26.52 -31.41 10.03
N ARG A 115 -25.84 -32.53 10.28
CA ARG A 115 -26.41 -33.88 10.06
C ARG A 115 -27.32 -34.27 11.21
N ALA A 116 -28.43 -34.92 10.88
CA ALA A 116 -29.25 -35.60 11.89
C ALA A 116 -28.49 -36.78 12.51
N PHE A 117 -28.65 -36.97 13.82
CA PHE A 117 -28.27 -38.22 14.50
C PHE A 117 -29.02 -39.43 13.94
N ASP A 118 -28.36 -40.58 13.91
CA ASP A 118 -28.91 -41.84 13.40
C ASP A 118 -29.13 -42.92 14.48
N ALA A 119 -29.60 -44.11 14.06
CA ALA A 119 -29.92 -45.20 14.97
C ALA A 119 -28.72 -45.68 15.84
N SER A 120 -27.49 -45.52 15.36
CA SER A 120 -26.27 -45.83 16.13
C SER A 120 -25.98 -44.78 17.23
N ASP A 121 -26.44 -43.55 17.04
CA ASP A 121 -26.25 -42.43 17.96
C ASP A 121 -27.24 -42.44 19.14
N ALA A 122 -28.20 -43.35 19.18
CA ALA A 122 -29.24 -43.42 20.22
C ALA A 122 -28.72 -43.35 21.69
N PRO A 123 -27.54 -43.90 22.05
CA PRO A 123 -26.95 -43.74 23.39
C PRO A 123 -26.44 -42.32 23.70
N VAL A 124 -26.10 -41.52 22.67
CA VAL A 124 -25.76 -40.10 22.83
C VAL A 124 -27.02 -39.25 22.79
N PHE A 125 -27.87 -39.44 21.78
CA PHE A 125 -29.10 -38.67 21.58
C PHE A 125 -30.03 -38.70 22.80
N SER A 126 -30.16 -39.86 23.46
CA SER A 126 -30.95 -40.00 24.69
C SER A 126 -30.47 -39.14 25.87
N ARG A 127 -29.21 -38.69 25.87
CA ARG A 127 -28.65 -37.81 26.92
C ARG A 127 -28.82 -36.32 26.59
N LEU A 128 -29.16 -35.97 25.35
CA LEU A 128 -29.43 -34.60 24.88
C LEU A 128 -30.86 -34.12 25.24
N GLN A 129 -31.29 -34.40 26.47
CA GLN A 129 -32.55 -33.99 27.14
C GLN A 129 -33.89 -34.40 26.48
N ARG A 130 -33.91 -34.92 25.25
CA ARG A 130 -35.12 -35.43 24.58
C ARG A 130 -35.76 -36.67 25.23
N ILE A 131 -35.17 -37.28 26.26
CA ILE A 131 -35.63 -38.54 26.88
C ILE A 131 -37.03 -38.47 27.49
N ARG A 132 -37.46 -37.30 27.97
CA ARG A 132 -38.81 -37.10 28.53
C ARG A 132 -39.88 -37.23 27.45
N GLN A 133 -39.78 -36.38 26.43
CA GLN A 133 -40.66 -36.37 25.24
C GLN A 133 -40.68 -37.74 24.55
N LEU A 134 -39.53 -38.43 24.47
CA LEU A 134 -39.45 -39.79 23.93
C LEU A 134 -40.27 -40.82 24.71
N ARG A 135 -40.34 -40.72 26.05
CA ARG A 135 -41.18 -41.62 26.86
C ARG A 135 -42.66 -41.29 26.68
N GLU A 136 -43.01 -40.02 26.86
CA GLU A 136 -44.38 -39.51 26.74
C GLU A 136 -45.03 -39.94 25.42
N TRP A 137 -44.29 -39.87 24.29
CA TRP A 137 -44.83 -40.30 22.98
C TRP A 137 -44.76 -41.82 22.75
N LEU A 138 -43.78 -42.55 23.30
CA LEU A 138 -43.75 -44.02 23.21
C LEU A 138 -44.93 -44.65 23.95
N ASP A 139 -45.34 -44.08 25.08
CA ASP A 139 -46.53 -44.51 25.82
C ASP A 139 -47.82 -44.23 25.03
N GLU A 140 -47.96 -43.04 24.41
CA GLU A 140 -49.12 -42.70 23.58
C GLU A 140 -49.20 -43.53 22.28
N ILE A 141 -48.07 -43.72 21.58
CA ILE A 141 -47.95 -44.59 20.39
C ILE A 141 -48.30 -46.05 20.73
N SER A 142 -47.98 -46.50 21.94
CA SER A 142 -48.32 -47.84 22.43
C SER A 142 -49.80 -48.05 22.71
N HIS A 143 -50.61 -46.97 22.76
CA HIS A 143 -52.03 -47.07 23.07
C HIS A 143 -52.83 -47.73 21.92
N PRO A 144 -53.78 -48.64 22.18
CA PRO A 144 -54.53 -49.33 21.12
C PRO A 144 -55.39 -48.43 20.23
N LYS A 145 -55.83 -47.27 20.73
CA LYS A 145 -56.63 -46.30 19.94
C LYS A 145 -55.79 -45.35 19.08
N PHE A 146 -54.46 -45.40 19.16
CA PHE A 146 -53.59 -44.57 18.34
C PHE A 146 -53.49 -45.16 16.93
N GLN A 147 -53.85 -44.38 15.90
CA GLN A 147 -53.79 -44.78 14.48
C GLN A 147 -53.02 -43.76 13.62
N PHE A 148 -53.23 -42.46 13.83
CA PHE A 148 -52.62 -41.40 13.01
C PHE A 148 -52.21 -40.20 13.87
N SER A 149 -51.05 -39.60 13.59
CA SER A 149 -50.56 -38.38 14.24
C SER A 149 -49.66 -37.56 13.30
N VAL A 150 -49.52 -36.27 13.58
CA VAL A 150 -48.59 -35.38 12.87
C VAL A 150 -47.56 -34.82 13.86
N LEU A 151 -46.28 -35.10 13.59
CA LEU A 151 -45.12 -34.51 14.24
C LEU A 151 -44.81 -33.16 13.58
N VAL A 152 -45.05 -32.07 14.31
CA VAL A 152 -44.87 -30.70 13.83
C VAL A 152 -43.76 -30.01 14.62
N GLY A 153 -42.89 -29.27 13.94
CA GLY A 153 -41.86 -28.47 14.59
C GLY A 153 -41.01 -27.70 13.59
N GLU A 154 -40.24 -26.73 14.06
CA GLU A 154 -39.45 -25.85 13.19
C GLU A 154 -38.29 -26.57 12.49
N SER A 155 -37.62 -25.87 11.56
CA SER A 155 -36.42 -26.38 10.91
C SER A 155 -35.23 -26.26 11.87
N GLY A 156 -34.45 -27.33 12.05
CA GLY A 156 -33.36 -27.38 13.04
C GLY A 156 -33.74 -27.83 14.45
N VAL A 157 -35.04 -28.04 14.74
CA VAL A 157 -35.51 -28.49 16.08
C VAL A 157 -35.16 -29.95 16.40
N GLY A 158 -34.78 -30.74 15.38
CA GLY A 158 -34.31 -32.12 15.52
C GLY A 158 -35.31 -33.23 15.16
N LYS A 159 -36.40 -32.95 14.42
CA LYS A 159 -37.44 -33.94 14.04
C LYS A 159 -36.87 -35.27 13.51
N THR A 160 -36.04 -35.22 12.46
CA THR A 160 -35.40 -36.39 11.87
C THR A 160 -34.56 -37.18 12.88
N SER A 161 -33.81 -36.51 13.77
CA SER A 161 -33.06 -37.18 14.84
C SER A 161 -33.97 -37.80 15.90
N PHE A 162 -35.09 -37.14 16.23
CA PHE A 162 -36.10 -37.68 17.15
C PHE A 162 -36.76 -38.94 16.59
N LEU A 163 -37.06 -38.98 15.29
CA LEU A 163 -37.52 -40.21 14.63
C LEU A 163 -36.41 -41.28 14.56
N HIS A 164 -35.24 -40.93 14.01
CA HIS A 164 -34.22 -41.88 13.55
C HIS A 164 -33.28 -42.37 14.67
N ALA A 165 -32.90 -41.52 15.63
CA ALA A 165 -32.09 -41.87 16.82
C ALA A 165 -32.94 -42.02 18.11
N GLY A 166 -34.15 -41.46 18.11
CA GLY A 166 -35.07 -41.50 19.25
C GLY A 166 -36.05 -42.68 19.20
N LEU A 167 -37.07 -42.60 18.34
CA LEU A 167 -38.17 -43.57 18.28
C LEU A 167 -37.79 -44.87 17.57
N LEU A 168 -37.27 -44.80 16.34
CA LEU A 168 -36.97 -45.95 15.48
C LEU A 168 -36.10 -47.02 16.19
N PRO A 169 -35.01 -46.70 16.92
CA PRO A 169 -34.18 -47.72 17.54
C PRO A 169 -34.91 -48.45 18.68
N ARG A 170 -35.83 -47.76 19.38
CA ARG A 170 -36.63 -48.32 20.49
C ARG A 170 -37.78 -49.18 19.97
N LEU A 171 -38.40 -48.77 18.86
CA LEU A 171 -39.44 -49.52 18.12
C LEU A 171 -38.87 -50.60 17.19
N SER A 172 -37.54 -50.76 17.15
CA SER A 172 -36.85 -51.82 16.40
C SER A 172 -36.28 -52.93 17.28
N LEU A 173 -36.35 -52.80 18.61
CA LEU A 173 -35.90 -53.85 19.54
C LEU A 173 -36.75 -55.12 19.39
N PRO A 174 -36.19 -56.33 19.56
CA PRO A 174 -36.95 -57.58 19.50
C PRO A 174 -38.13 -57.62 20.48
N GLU A 175 -37.96 -57.00 21.65
CA GLU A 175 -38.94 -56.88 22.73
C GLU A 175 -40.05 -55.84 22.47
N ALA A 176 -39.91 -54.97 21.46
CA ALA A 176 -40.87 -53.92 21.18
C ALA A 176 -42.23 -54.51 20.76
N LYS A 177 -43.32 -53.98 21.31
CA LYS A 177 -44.70 -54.42 21.01
C LYS A 177 -45.21 -54.00 19.62
N ILE A 178 -44.53 -53.04 18.99
CA ILE A 178 -44.86 -52.43 17.70
C ILE A 178 -43.57 -52.38 16.88
N ARG A 179 -43.62 -52.69 15.59
CA ARG A 179 -42.49 -52.59 14.66
C ARG A 179 -42.56 -51.26 13.92
N ALA A 180 -41.47 -50.48 13.94
CA ALA A 180 -41.35 -49.29 13.10
C ALA A 180 -40.77 -49.59 11.70
N VAL A 181 -41.24 -48.83 10.71
CA VAL A 181 -40.63 -48.65 9.38
C VAL A 181 -40.44 -47.15 9.15
N TYR A 182 -39.25 -46.74 8.72
CA TYR A 182 -38.89 -45.34 8.51
C TYR A 182 -38.87 -44.99 7.02
N VAL A 183 -39.57 -43.92 6.63
CA VAL A 183 -39.76 -43.52 5.24
C VAL A 183 -39.38 -42.06 5.09
N LYS A 184 -38.23 -41.76 4.48
CA LYS A 184 -37.81 -40.39 4.15
C LYS A 184 -38.39 -40.00 2.78
N PHE A 185 -39.20 -38.95 2.73
CA PHE A 185 -39.71 -38.42 1.46
C PHE A 185 -38.61 -37.72 0.64
N SER A 186 -38.74 -37.80 -0.68
CA SER A 186 -37.85 -37.20 -1.68
C SER A 186 -38.64 -36.87 -2.95
N ASP A 187 -37.95 -36.67 -4.07
CA ASP A 187 -38.50 -36.40 -5.39
C ASP A 187 -39.09 -37.61 -6.13
N ARG A 188 -39.02 -38.79 -5.54
CA ARG A 188 -39.66 -40.02 -6.04
C ARG A 188 -41.19 -40.06 -5.82
N PRO A 189 -41.94 -40.88 -6.60
CA PRO A 189 -43.37 -41.11 -6.36
C PRO A 189 -43.64 -41.66 -4.95
N PRO A 190 -44.53 -41.05 -4.13
CA PRO A 190 -44.73 -41.43 -2.72
C PRO A 190 -45.04 -42.91 -2.48
N LEU A 191 -45.80 -43.54 -3.38
CA LEU A 191 -46.18 -44.96 -3.28
C LEU A 191 -44.95 -45.87 -3.37
N GLU A 192 -44.04 -45.60 -4.32
CA GLU A 192 -42.79 -46.34 -4.49
C GLU A 192 -41.83 -46.19 -3.29
N ILE A 193 -41.76 -45.00 -2.68
CA ILE A 193 -40.93 -44.77 -1.48
C ILE A 193 -41.44 -45.62 -0.31
N ILE A 194 -42.76 -45.71 -0.11
CA ILE A 194 -43.35 -46.51 0.96
C ILE A 194 -43.16 -48.01 0.69
N HIS A 195 -43.49 -48.47 -0.53
CA HIS A 195 -43.32 -49.87 -0.94
C HIS A 195 -41.87 -50.34 -0.78
N SER A 196 -40.91 -49.62 -1.35
CA SER A 196 -39.49 -49.96 -1.24
C SER A 196 -38.95 -49.91 0.19
N ALA A 197 -39.50 -49.07 1.07
CA ALA A 197 -39.18 -49.08 2.49
C ALA A 197 -39.70 -50.34 3.21
N LEU A 198 -40.90 -50.83 2.88
CA LEU A 198 -41.45 -52.08 3.42
C LEU A 198 -40.63 -53.29 2.94
N VAL A 199 -40.39 -53.39 1.63
CA VAL A 199 -39.53 -54.42 1.01
C VAL A 199 -38.15 -54.43 1.68
N HIS A 200 -37.47 -53.29 1.80
CA HIS A 200 -36.10 -53.26 2.34
C HIS A 200 -36.01 -53.41 3.87
N GLN A 201 -36.99 -52.93 4.67
CA GLN A 201 -36.89 -52.93 6.13
C GLN A 201 -37.61 -54.11 6.82
N LEU A 202 -38.51 -54.80 6.11
CA LEU A 202 -39.21 -55.99 6.56
C LEU A 202 -38.92 -57.23 5.69
N GLY A 203 -38.38 -57.06 4.48
CA GLY A 203 -38.04 -58.15 3.58
C GLY A 203 -39.25 -58.84 2.96
N ILE A 204 -40.37 -58.14 2.75
CA ILE A 204 -41.52 -58.70 2.01
C ILE A 204 -41.12 -58.94 0.53
N PRO A 205 -41.81 -59.84 -0.20
CA PRO A 205 -41.54 -60.09 -1.61
C PRO A 205 -41.71 -58.82 -2.46
N ASP A 206 -40.85 -58.67 -3.48
CA ASP A 206 -40.92 -57.62 -4.49
C ASP A 206 -41.62 -58.22 -5.73
N GLU A 207 -42.94 -57.99 -5.85
CA GLU A 207 -43.76 -58.55 -6.93
C GLU A 207 -43.88 -57.57 -8.10
N ALA A 208 -43.59 -58.04 -9.32
CA ALA A 208 -43.56 -57.23 -10.52
C ALA A 208 -44.97 -56.84 -11.03
N GLY A 209 -45.58 -55.85 -10.37
CA GLY A 209 -46.92 -55.33 -10.67
C GLY A 209 -47.06 -53.82 -10.50
N ALA A 210 -48.30 -53.34 -10.45
CA ALA A 210 -48.60 -51.98 -10.00
C ALA A 210 -48.60 -51.95 -8.46
N VAL A 211 -48.01 -50.91 -7.85
CA VAL A 211 -47.81 -50.81 -6.40
C VAL A 211 -49.16 -50.73 -5.65
N ASP A 212 -49.57 -51.84 -5.04
CA ASP A 212 -50.72 -51.90 -4.13
C ASP A 212 -50.25 -51.91 -2.66
N LEU A 213 -50.13 -50.71 -2.09
CA LEU A 213 -49.78 -50.53 -0.69
C LEU A 213 -50.77 -51.21 0.28
N TYR A 214 -52.03 -51.43 -0.09
CA TYR A 214 -52.99 -52.13 0.78
C TYR A 214 -52.60 -53.60 0.94
N HIS A 215 -52.15 -54.24 -0.14
CA HIS A 215 -51.59 -55.58 -0.09
C HIS A 215 -50.24 -55.63 0.66
N ASP A 216 -49.33 -54.70 0.36
CA ASP A 216 -48.01 -54.61 1.02
C ASP A 216 -48.14 -54.51 2.55
N PHE A 217 -49.11 -53.74 3.06
CA PHE A 217 -49.33 -53.59 4.50
C PHE A 217 -49.88 -54.85 5.15
N LEU A 218 -50.79 -55.57 4.50
CA LEU A 218 -51.30 -56.84 5.03
C LEU A 218 -50.18 -57.89 5.11
N LEU A 219 -49.40 -58.05 4.04
CA LEU A 219 -48.21 -58.93 4.04
C LEU A 219 -47.18 -58.50 5.10
N SER A 220 -46.97 -57.20 5.27
CA SER A 220 -46.04 -56.66 6.27
C SER A 220 -46.49 -56.97 7.70
N ILE A 221 -47.77 -56.81 8.01
CA ILE A 221 -48.33 -57.07 9.35
C ILE A 221 -48.34 -58.56 9.65
N GLU A 222 -48.75 -59.42 8.69
CA GLU A 222 -48.72 -60.88 8.82
C GLU A 222 -47.30 -61.38 9.06
N LYS A 223 -46.32 -60.95 8.24
CA LYS A 223 -44.92 -61.38 8.34
C LYS A 223 -44.26 -60.94 9.66
N VAL A 224 -44.60 -59.75 10.16
CA VAL A 224 -44.02 -59.20 11.39
C VAL A 224 -44.72 -59.74 12.65
N ASN A 225 -46.00 -60.13 12.54
CA ASN A 225 -46.87 -60.57 13.64
C ASN A 225 -46.87 -59.61 14.85
N LYS A 226 -46.83 -58.31 14.56
CA LYS A 226 -46.97 -57.19 15.50
C LYS A 226 -47.57 -56.00 14.77
N PRO A 227 -48.25 -55.06 15.48
CA PRO A 227 -48.65 -53.79 14.90
C PRO A 227 -47.47 -53.04 14.25
N LEU A 228 -47.77 -52.39 13.13
CA LEU A 228 -46.81 -51.72 12.26
C LEU A 228 -46.97 -50.21 12.36
N ILE A 229 -45.88 -49.47 12.55
CA ILE A 229 -45.90 -48.00 12.54
C ILE A 229 -44.97 -47.41 11.47
N LEU A 230 -45.55 -46.58 10.60
CA LEU A 230 -44.80 -45.82 9.61
C LEU A 230 -44.39 -44.47 10.18
N LEU A 231 -43.10 -44.18 10.09
CA LEU A 231 -42.51 -42.89 10.44
C LEU A 231 -42.16 -42.17 9.13
N LEU A 232 -43.11 -41.39 8.60
CA LEU A 232 -42.96 -40.64 7.35
C LEU A 232 -42.24 -39.31 7.67
N ASP A 233 -40.99 -39.15 7.25
CA ASP A 233 -40.17 -37.95 7.52
C ASP A 233 -39.93 -37.09 6.29
N GLN A 234 -39.69 -35.79 6.54
CA GLN A 234 -39.57 -34.74 5.54
C GLN A 234 -40.79 -34.61 4.62
N PHE A 235 -42.00 -34.76 5.17
CA PHE A 235 -43.23 -34.81 4.36
C PHE A 235 -43.51 -33.52 3.56
N GLU A 236 -42.90 -32.37 3.91
CA GLU A 236 -42.89 -31.19 3.05
C GLU A 236 -42.43 -31.47 1.60
N GLN A 237 -41.53 -32.44 1.39
CA GLN A 237 -41.01 -32.78 0.06
C GLN A 237 -42.09 -33.32 -0.89
N PHE A 238 -43.16 -33.93 -0.37
CA PHE A 238 -44.34 -34.30 -1.17
C PHE A 238 -44.96 -33.08 -1.85
N PHE A 239 -45.23 -32.02 -1.07
CA PHE A 239 -45.85 -30.79 -1.56
C PHE A 239 -44.92 -29.97 -2.47
N ILE A 240 -43.60 -30.05 -2.24
CA ILE A 240 -42.58 -29.41 -3.06
C ILE A 240 -42.48 -30.09 -4.43
N HIS A 241 -42.32 -31.42 -4.47
CA HIS A 241 -42.06 -32.15 -5.71
C HIS A 241 -43.31 -32.52 -6.52
N GLN A 242 -44.49 -32.59 -5.87
CA GLN A 242 -45.80 -32.70 -6.52
C GLN A 242 -46.56 -31.36 -6.35
N PRO A 243 -46.27 -30.32 -7.15
CA PRO A 243 -46.80 -28.97 -6.92
C PRO A 243 -48.24 -28.77 -7.43
N ARG A 244 -48.78 -29.65 -8.28
CA ARG A 244 -50.18 -29.57 -8.75
C ARG A 244 -51.06 -30.49 -7.92
N GLN A 245 -52.35 -30.17 -7.86
CA GLN A 245 -53.32 -31.02 -7.18
C GLN A 245 -53.49 -32.37 -7.90
N ASP A 246 -53.45 -32.39 -9.23
CA ASP A 246 -53.57 -33.61 -10.05
C ASP A 246 -52.43 -34.60 -9.76
N ASP A 247 -51.18 -34.11 -9.73
CA ASP A 247 -49.97 -34.88 -9.42
C ASP A 247 -50.02 -35.50 -8.00
N ARG A 248 -50.80 -34.91 -7.09
CA ARG A 248 -51.02 -35.40 -5.72
C ARG A 248 -52.10 -36.50 -5.64
N GLN A 249 -53.07 -36.56 -6.57
CA GLN A 249 -54.27 -37.40 -6.44
C GLN A 249 -53.99 -38.89 -6.16
N PRO A 250 -53.05 -39.59 -6.84
CA PRO A 250 -52.86 -41.03 -6.63
C PRO A 250 -52.49 -41.39 -5.18
N PHE A 251 -51.74 -40.52 -4.50
CA PHE A 251 -51.42 -40.71 -3.08
C PHE A 251 -52.62 -40.37 -2.17
N VAL A 252 -53.40 -39.34 -2.53
CA VAL A 252 -54.60 -38.93 -1.77
C VAL A 252 -55.71 -39.97 -1.89
N GLU A 253 -55.89 -40.60 -3.04
CA GLU A 253 -56.85 -41.70 -3.25
C GLU A 253 -56.51 -42.92 -2.39
N VAL A 254 -55.23 -43.26 -2.25
CA VAL A 254 -54.74 -44.33 -1.38
C VAL A 254 -54.96 -44.01 0.11
N LEU A 255 -54.68 -42.78 0.56
CA LEU A 255 -55.04 -42.36 1.93
C LEU A 255 -56.56 -42.40 2.16
N LYS A 256 -57.35 -42.05 1.14
CA LYS A 256 -58.83 -42.03 1.19
C LYS A 256 -59.42 -43.44 1.23
N SER A 257 -58.85 -44.42 0.52
CA SER A 257 -59.27 -45.81 0.61
C SER A 257 -58.97 -46.40 1.99
N TRP A 258 -57.82 -46.09 2.60
CA TRP A 258 -57.52 -46.48 3.99
C TRP A 258 -58.46 -45.83 5.00
N HIS A 259 -58.90 -44.59 4.78
CA HIS A 259 -59.91 -43.94 5.63
C HIS A 259 -61.29 -44.62 5.51
N GLN A 260 -61.60 -45.22 4.36
CA GLN A 260 -62.85 -45.95 4.11
C GLN A 260 -62.78 -47.41 4.59
N SER A 261 -61.59 -48.02 4.57
CA SER A 261 -61.29 -49.39 4.99
C SER A 261 -59.99 -49.41 5.79
N PRO A 262 -60.02 -49.10 7.10
CA PRO A 262 -58.82 -48.99 7.92
C PRO A 262 -58.19 -50.37 8.17
N ILE A 263 -56.91 -50.51 7.82
CA ILE A 263 -56.12 -51.71 8.07
C ILE A 263 -55.90 -51.86 9.59
N PRO A 264 -56.34 -52.97 10.21
CA PRO A 264 -56.09 -53.22 11.63
C PRO A 264 -54.59 -53.21 11.95
N ASP A 265 -54.24 -52.75 13.16
CA ASP A 265 -52.87 -52.71 13.68
C ASP A 265 -51.84 -51.91 12.85
N LEU A 266 -52.28 -51.13 11.85
CA LEU A 266 -51.48 -50.14 11.13
C LEU A 266 -51.53 -48.76 11.83
N LYS A 267 -50.37 -48.11 11.94
CA LYS A 267 -50.20 -46.79 12.57
C LYS A 267 -49.32 -45.88 11.70
N ILE A 268 -49.59 -44.58 11.69
CA ILE A 268 -48.84 -43.60 10.87
C ILE A 268 -48.48 -42.35 11.70
N ILE A 269 -47.23 -41.89 11.57
CA ILE A 269 -46.77 -40.57 12.02
C ILE A 269 -46.20 -39.83 10.82
N ILE A 270 -46.69 -38.61 10.59
CA ILE A 270 -46.17 -37.70 9.56
C ILE A 270 -45.34 -36.59 10.22
N SER A 271 -44.04 -36.54 9.93
CA SER A 271 -43.14 -35.45 10.33
C SER A 271 -43.07 -34.39 9.24
N ILE A 272 -43.43 -33.16 9.62
CA ILE A 272 -43.47 -31.99 8.72
C ILE A 272 -42.89 -30.75 9.41
N ARG A 273 -42.31 -29.83 8.63
CA ARG A 273 -41.97 -28.50 9.13
C ARG A 273 -43.22 -27.70 9.52
N ALA A 274 -43.11 -26.89 10.59
CA ALA A 274 -44.21 -26.06 11.10
C ALA A 274 -44.76 -25.06 10.06
N ASP A 275 -43.91 -24.50 9.21
CA ASP A 275 -44.32 -23.59 8.12
C ASP A 275 -45.10 -24.31 7.01
N TRP A 276 -44.84 -25.59 6.78
CA TRP A 276 -45.56 -26.43 5.81
C TRP A 276 -46.81 -27.12 6.39
N HIS A 277 -47.09 -26.99 7.68
CA HIS A 277 -48.23 -27.64 8.34
C HIS A 277 -49.59 -27.26 7.70
N HIS A 278 -49.71 -26.04 7.15
CA HIS A 278 -50.94 -25.56 6.50
C HIS A 278 -51.29 -26.31 5.20
N GLU A 279 -50.33 -26.86 4.46
CA GLU A 279 -50.60 -27.67 3.26
C GLU A 279 -51.35 -28.97 3.61
N LEU A 280 -51.19 -29.50 4.84
CA LEU A 280 -51.98 -30.66 5.31
C LEU A 280 -53.49 -30.36 5.37
N THR A 281 -53.90 -29.09 5.43
CA THR A 281 -55.33 -28.72 5.35
C THR A 281 -55.92 -29.05 3.98
N SER A 282 -55.14 -29.00 2.89
CA SER A 282 -55.60 -29.44 1.57
C SER A 282 -55.88 -30.95 1.52
N LEU A 283 -55.09 -31.74 2.25
CA LEU A 283 -55.35 -33.17 2.46
C LEU A 283 -56.61 -33.35 3.30
N GLN A 284 -56.71 -32.71 4.48
CA GLN A 284 -57.89 -32.77 5.36
C GLN A 284 -59.21 -32.50 4.62
N GLN A 285 -59.25 -31.48 3.75
CA GLN A 285 -60.44 -31.12 2.98
C GLN A 285 -60.92 -32.23 2.03
N THR A 286 -60.06 -33.16 1.64
CA THR A 286 -60.43 -34.30 0.78
C THR A 286 -61.12 -35.44 1.57
N PHE A 287 -61.00 -35.46 2.91
CA PHE A 287 -61.66 -36.42 3.80
C PHE A 287 -62.96 -35.85 4.36
N SER A 288 -63.93 -35.61 3.47
CA SER A 288 -65.26 -35.07 3.80
C SER A 288 -65.87 -35.74 5.03
N ASN A 289 -66.03 -34.98 6.12
CA ASN A 289 -66.57 -35.40 7.42
C ASN A 289 -65.80 -36.51 8.18
N GLY A 290 -64.55 -36.80 7.82
CA GLY A 290 -63.75 -37.90 8.36
C GLY A 290 -62.81 -37.56 9.51
N ILE A 291 -61.74 -36.79 9.23
CA ILE A 291 -60.59 -36.64 10.13
C ILE A 291 -60.88 -35.69 11.31
N ARG A 292 -61.55 -36.22 12.34
CA ARG A 292 -61.73 -35.55 13.64
C ARG A 292 -60.46 -35.70 14.50
N GLN A 293 -59.79 -34.58 14.79
CA GLN A 293 -58.82 -34.42 15.88
C GLN A 293 -57.78 -35.54 16.02
N TYR A 294 -56.83 -35.62 15.08
CA TYR A 294 -55.59 -36.36 15.34
C TYR A 294 -54.75 -35.64 16.40
N PRO A 295 -54.01 -36.35 17.28
CA PRO A 295 -53.00 -35.73 18.13
C PRO A 295 -51.91 -35.07 17.28
N ILE A 296 -51.49 -33.87 17.68
CA ILE A 296 -50.37 -33.15 17.07
C ILE A 296 -49.19 -33.21 18.04
N PHE A 297 -48.15 -33.96 17.68
CA PHE A 297 -46.90 -34.02 18.43
C PHE A 297 -46.04 -32.81 18.10
N LYS A 298 -46.16 -31.73 18.89
CA LYS A 298 -45.31 -30.54 18.74
C LYS A 298 -43.92 -30.80 19.33
N LEU A 299 -42.88 -30.76 18.48
CA LEU A 299 -41.48 -30.80 18.92
C LEU A 299 -40.92 -29.38 19.01
N ASP A 300 -40.86 -28.87 20.23
CA ASP A 300 -40.29 -27.56 20.58
C ASP A 300 -38.76 -27.59 20.65
N GLY A 301 -38.13 -26.41 20.71
CA GLY A 301 -36.74 -26.25 21.16
C GLY A 301 -36.52 -26.78 22.58
N LEU A 302 -35.25 -26.78 23.02
CA LEU A 302 -34.87 -27.11 24.40
C LEU A 302 -35.02 -25.86 25.28
N GLU A 303 -35.44 -26.03 26.53
CA GLU A 303 -35.37 -24.92 27.50
C GLU A 303 -33.89 -24.55 27.76
N PRO A 304 -33.54 -23.28 28.10
CA PRO A 304 -32.14 -22.87 28.27
C PRO A 304 -31.29 -23.76 29.21
N GLU A 305 -31.86 -24.23 30.31
CA GLU A 305 -31.19 -25.15 31.25
C GLU A 305 -31.01 -26.58 30.69
N GLU A 306 -31.94 -27.03 29.84
CA GLU A 306 -31.81 -28.29 29.09
C GLU A 306 -30.72 -28.16 28.01
N ALA A 307 -30.65 -27.01 27.33
CA ALA A 307 -29.64 -26.69 26.33
C ALA A 307 -28.23 -26.62 26.93
N ALA A 308 -28.07 -25.97 28.08
CA ALA A 308 -26.80 -25.95 28.83
C ALA A 308 -26.39 -27.37 29.26
N THR A 309 -27.36 -28.19 29.67
CA THR A 309 -27.14 -29.60 30.01
C THR A 309 -26.74 -30.43 28.77
N ALA A 310 -27.32 -30.15 27.59
CA ALA A 310 -26.94 -30.78 26.33
C ALA A 310 -25.51 -30.41 25.91
N LEU A 311 -25.10 -29.13 26.04
CA LEU A 311 -23.71 -28.71 25.80
C LEU A 311 -22.71 -29.47 26.70
N ARG A 312 -23.05 -29.70 27.98
CA ARG A 312 -22.23 -30.53 28.90
C ARG A 312 -22.11 -31.98 28.43
N VAL A 313 -23.18 -32.56 27.85
CA VAL A 313 -23.14 -33.92 27.28
C VAL A 313 -22.29 -33.99 26.00
N LEU A 314 -22.33 -32.96 25.16
CA LEU A 314 -21.45 -32.86 23.98
C LEU A 314 -19.99 -32.70 24.39
N SER A 315 -19.69 -31.76 25.30
CA SER A 315 -18.36 -31.54 25.89
C SER A 315 -17.75 -32.84 26.44
N THR A 316 -18.49 -33.56 27.29
CA THR A 316 -18.00 -34.81 27.90
C THR A 316 -17.88 -35.98 26.91
N THR A 317 -18.69 -36.01 25.85
CA THR A 317 -18.60 -37.06 24.81
C THR A 317 -17.43 -36.84 23.85
N GLU A 318 -17.12 -35.58 23.51
CA GLU A 318 -16.08 -35.21 22.52
C GLU A 318 -14.79 -34.65 23.17
N LYS A 319 -14.68 -34.75 24.51
CA LYS A 319 -13.52 -34.29 25.31
C LYS A 319 -13.18 -32.80 25.14
N LEU A 320 -14.20 -31.95 24.98
CA LEU A 320 -14.07 -30.49 24.92
C LEU A 320 -14.23 -29.87 26.32
N GLY A 321 -13.54 -28.77 26.61
CA GLY A 321 -13.73 -28.02 27.86
C GLY A 321 -15.08 -27.29 27.92
N ILE A 322 -15.58 -26.99 29.12
CA ILE A 322 -16.82 -26.24 29.30
C ILE A 322 -16.78 -25.40 30.59
N ASP A 323 -17.06 -24.10 30.47
CA ASP A 323 -17.52 -23.29 31.59
C ASP A 323 -19.05 -23.43 31.71
N LEU A 324 -19.51 -23.98 32.84
CA LEU A 324 -20.94 -24.23 33.08
C LEU A 324 -21.74 -22.95 33.39
N ASN A 325 -21.08 -21.88 33.87
CA ASN A 325 -21.73 -20.59 34.09
C ASN A 325 -21.96 -19.90 32.75
N PHE A 326 -20.92 -19.81 31.92
CA PHE A 326 -21.06 -19.33 30.55
C PHE A 326 -22.04 -20.17 29.73
N ALA A 327 -22.04 -21.51 29.86
CA ALA A 327 -22.98 -22.37 29.14
C ALA A 327 -24.46 -22.10 29.49
N LYS A 328 -24.75 -21.69 30.74
CA LYS A 328 -26.10 -21.24 31.17
C LYS A 328 -26.41 -19.81 30.70
N GLU A 329 -25.41 -18.93 30.68
CA GLU A 329 -25.55 -17.54 30.22
C GLU A 329 -25.87 -17.50 28.72
N VAL A 330 -25.03 -18.14 27.90
CA VAL A 330 -25.17 -18.13 26.44
C VAL A 330 -26.47 -18.77 25.97
N THR A 331 -26.91 -19.87 26.60
CA THR A 331 -28.20 -20.53 26.28
C THR A 331 -29.43 -19.73 26.72
N LYS A 332 -29.28 -18.78 27.64
CA LYS A 332 -30.36 -17.92 28.15
C LYS A 332 -30.41 -16.54 27.49
N GLN A 333 -29.30 -16.06 26.91
CA GLN A 333 -29.18 -14.69 26.37
C GLN A 333 -28.93 -14.62 24.86
N GLU A 334 -28.19 -15.58 24.29
CA GLU A 334 -27.59 -15.46 22.94
C GLU A 334 -28.05 -16.56 21.97
N LEU A 335 -28.32 -17.76 22.49
CA LEU A 335 -28.82 -18.94 21.77
C LEU A 335 -30.35 -19.09 21.81
N VAL A 336 -31.03 -18.18 22.52
CA VAL A 336 -32.47 -18.26 22.77
C VAL A 336 -33.24 -17.64 21.60
N GLY A 337 -34.16 -18.41 21.03
CA GLY A 337 -35.06 -17.97 19.97
C GLY A 337 -36.16 -17.04 20.48
N ALA A 338 -36.91 -16.45 19.55
CA ALA A 338 -38.03 -15.56 19.86
C ALA A 338 -39.20 -16.26 20.61
N ASP A 339 -39.21 -17.60 20.66
CA ASP A 339 -40.14 -18.43 21.44
C ASP A 339 -39.65 -18.71 22.88
N GLY A 340 -38.46 -18.23 23.25
CA GLY A 340 -37.82 -18.48 24.54
C GLY A 340 -37.01 -19.78 24.62
N LYS A 341 -36.81 -20.50 23.51
CA LYS A 341 -36.18 -21.83 23.49
C LYS A 341 -34.96 -21.89 22.58
N VAL A 342 -34.11 -22.90 22.77
CA VAL A 342 -32.87 -23.09 22.03
C VAL A 342 -33.02 -24.22 21.01
N LEU A 343 -32.69 -23.97 19.75
CA LEU A 343 -32.73 -25.00 18.71
C LEU A 343 -31.50 -25.93 18.79
N PRO A 344 -31.66 -27.26 18.81
CA PRO A 344 -30.53 -28.19 18.86
C PRO A 344 -29.52 -28.06 17.71
N VAL A 345 -29.92 -27.58 16.52
CA VAL A 345 -28.98 -27.33 15.41
C VAL A 345 -27.95 -26.24 15.74
N ASP A 346 -28.34 -25.20 16.48
CA ASP A 346 -27.44 -24.09 16.82
C ASP A 346 -26.44 -24.52 17.90
N LEU A 347 -26.85 -25.41 18.81
CA LEU A 347 -25.93 -26.12 19.73
C LEU A 347 -24.91 -27.00 19.00
N GLN A 348 -25.34 -27.71 17.95
CA GLN A 348 -24.45 -28.54 17.13
C GLN A 348 -23.46 -27.69 16.32
N LEU A 349 -23.90 -26.56 15.75
CA LEU A 349 -23.03 -25.61 15.06
C LEU A 349 -22.02 -24.96 16.01
N PHE A 350 -22.44 -24.59 17.23
CA PHE A 350 -21.52 -24.06 18.24
C PHE A 350 -20.45 -25.08 18.63
N ALA A 351 -20.87 -26.31 18.95
CA ALA A 351 -19.96 -27.38 19.32
C ALA A 351 -18.97 -27.73 18.19
N GLU A 352 -19.42 -27.70 16.93
CA GLU A 352 -18.58 -27.92 15.76
C GLU A 352 -17.55 -26.78 15.53
N PHE A 353 -17.92 -25.52 15.80
CA PHE A 353 -16.97 -24.39 15.78
C PHE A 353 -15.90 -24.52 16.88
N VAL A 354 -16.29 -24.93 18.10
CA VAL A 354 -15.36 -25.17 19.21
C VAL A 354 -14.44 -26.36 18.91
N ARG A 355 -14.98 -27.47 18.35
CA ARG A 355 -14.20 -28.65 17.92
C ARG A 355 -13.15 -28.29 16.86
N LYS A 356 -13.49 -27.41 15.91
CA LYS A 356 -12.64 -27.01 14.78
C LYS A 356 -11.51 -26.04 15.12
N GLN A 357 -11.36 -25.59 16.37
CA GLN A 357 -10.24 -24.73 16.78
C GLN A 357 -8.90 -25.47 16.73
N SER A 358 -7.86 -24.82 16.20
CA SER A 358 -6.52 -25.43 16.06
C SER A 358 -5.73 -25.48 17.38
N ASN A 359 -5.88 -24.47 18.25
CA ASN A 359 -5.27 -24.48 19.59
C ASN A 359 -6.15 -25.32 20.55
N PRO A 360 -5.61 -26.35 21.24
CA PRO A 360 -6.32 -27.09 22.29
C PRO A 360 -6.97 -26.22 23.37
N GLU A 361 -6.34 -25.11 23.77
CA GLU A 361 -6.88 -24.18 24.79
C GLU A 361 -8.17 -23.48 24.34
N LEU A 362 -8.39 -23.38 23.04
CA LEU A 362 -9.61 -22.80 22.45
C LEU A 362 -10.69 -23.86 22.18
N ARG A 363 -10.45 -25.14 22.50
CA ARG A 363 -11.44 -26.23 22.40
C ARG A 363 -12.32 -26.31 23.66
N MET A 364 -12.81 -25.14 24.10
CA MET A 364 -13.70 -25.04 25.24
C MET A 364 -14.87 -24.08 24.99
N PHE A 365 -16.03 -24.41 25.56
CA PHE A 365 -17.19 -23.51 25.60
C PHE A 365 -16.95 -22.44 26.67
N ASN A 366 -16.47 -21.26 26.27
CA ASN A 366 -16.26 -20.09 27.14
C ASN A 366 -16.58 -18.77 26.40
N ARG A 367 -16.59 -17.66 27.16
CA ARG A 367 -16.86 -16.31 26.63
C ARG A 367 -15.86 -15.87 25.55
N ASP A 368 -14.58 -16.18 25.69
CA ASP A 368 -13.53 -15.75 24.77
C ASP A 368 -13.67 -16.37 23.37
N VAL A 369 -13.95 -17.68 23.31
CA VAL A 369 -14.19 -18.40 22.06
C VAL A 369 -15.49 -17.93 21.41
N PHE A 370 -16.50 -17.58 22.20
CA PHE A 370 -17.75 -17.02 21.71
C PHE A 370 -17.61 -15.57 21.19
N GLN A 371 -16.82 -14.72 21.85
CA GLN A 371 -16.49 -13.39 21.31
C GLN A 371 -15.67 -13.48 20.03
N ARG A 372 -14.74 -14.45 19.92
CA ARG A 372 -14.00 -14.73 18.68
C ARG A 372 -14.89 -15.27 17.55
N MET A 373 -15.98 -15.97 17.87
CA MET A 373 -17.02 -16.37 16.92
C MET A 373 -17.80 -15.17 16.37
N GLY A 374 -18.04 -14.14 17.20
CA GLY A 374 -18.74 -12.91 16.81
C GLY A 374 -20.26 -12.96 16.92
N GLY A 375 -20.80 -13.74 17.86
CA GLY A 375 -22.25 -13.88 18.09
C GLY A 375 -22.91 -14.95 17.21
N PHE A 376 -24.17 -15.29 17.53
CA PHE A 376 -24.92 -16.35 16.84
C PHE A 376 -25.50 -15.94 15.47
N ASP A 377 -25.84 -14.66 15.27
CA ASP A 377 -26.41 -14.11 14.01
C ASP A 377 -25.56 -14.37 12.74
N VAL A 378 -24.28 -14.67 12.92
CA VAL A 378 -23.31 -14.91 11.85
C VAL A 378 -22.87 -16.38 11.80
N LEU A 379 -23.26 -17.24 12.73
CA LEU A 379 -22.72 -18.60 12.88
C LEU A 379 -22.93 -19.47 11.63
N GLU A 380 -24.11 -19.44 11.00
CA GLU A 380 -24.37 -20.16 9.74
C GLU A 380 -23.49 -19.66 8.59
N GLN A 381 -23.37 -18.34 8.48
CA GLN A 381 -22.60 -17.66 7.44
C GLN A 381 -21.11 -17.97 7.61
N ARG A 382 -20.64 -18.03 8.86
CA ARG A 382 -19.28 -18.36 9.22
C ARG A 382 -18.98 -19.85 9.08
N TYR A 383 -19.89 -20.74 9.45
CA TYR A 383 -19.76 -22.18 9.20
C TYR A 383 -19.59 -22.47 7.70
N LEU A 384 -20.39 -21.81 6.85
CA LEU A 384 -20.32 -21.94 5.41
C LEU A 384 -19.07 -21.25 4.81
N ALA A 385 -18.65 -20.09 5.32
CA ALA A 385 -17.45 -19.40 4.87
C ALA A 385 -16.16 -20.11 5.30
N ASP A 386 -16.00 -20.45 6.59
CA ASP A 386 -14.84 -21.17 7.14
C ASP A 386 -14.64 -22.55 6.51
N ALA A 387 -15.72 -23.14 5.96
CA ALA A 387 -15.63 -24.27 5.05
C ALA A 387 -15.09 -23.83 3.67
N LEU A 388 -15.83 -23.01 2.93
CA LEU A 388 -15.53 -22.69 1.53
C LEU A 388 -14.19 -21.98 1.33
N GLU A 389 -13.74 -21.13 2.26
CA GLU A 389 -12.42 -20.46 2.16
C GLU A 389 -11.25 -21.44 2.24
N ARG A 390 -11.42 -22.65 2.79
CA ARG A 390 -10.38 -23.70 2.73
C ARG A 390 -10.10 -24.15 1.29
N LEU A 391 -11.11 -24.23 0.41
CA LEU A 391 -10.89 -24.48 -1.02
C LEU A 391 -10.07 -23.37 -1.69
N ARG A 392 -10.28 -22.12 -1.26
CA ARG A 392 -9.57 -20.94 -1.77
C ARG A 392 -8.12 -20.85 -1.28
N PHE A 393 -7.79 -21.46 -0.14
CA PHE A 393 -6.43 -21.58 0.38
C PHE A 393 -5.70 -22.82 -0.18
N LEU A 394 -6.40 -23.92 -0.38
CA LEU A 394 -5.84 -25.21 -0.85
C LEU A 394 -5.84 -25.37 -2.38
N GLY A 395 -6.39 -24.44 -3.14
CA GLY A 395 -6.51 -24.57 -4.60
C GLY A 395 -6.80 -23.26 -5.34
N SER A 396 -7.09 -23.36 -6.65
CA SER A 396 -7.31 -22.17 -7.48
C SER A 396 -8.65 -21.48 -7.18
N PRO A 397 -8.80 -20.17 -7.49
CA PRO A 397 -10.06 -19.45 -7.28
C PRO A 397 -11.30 -20.08 -7.94
N GLN A 398 -11.09 -20.89 -9.00
CA GLN A 398 -12.14 -21.60 -9.72
C GLN A 398 -12.85 -22.64 -8.85
N LEU A 399 -12.15 -23.32 -7.93
CA LEU A 399 -12.73 -24.33 -7.05
C LEU A 399 -13.71 -23.70 -6.03
N TYR A 400 -13.44 -22.47 -5.59
CA TYR A 400 -14.34 -21.71 -4.73
C TYR A 400 -15.61 -21.29 -5.47
N GLU A 401 -15.50 -20.77 -6.70
CA GLU A 401 -16.67 -20.43 -7.52
C GLU A 401 -17.49 -21.68 -7.88
N ALA A 402 -16.83 -22.80 -8.22
CA ALA A 402 -17.46 -24.10 -8.47
C ALA A 402 -18.26 -24.62 -7.27
N ALA A 403 -17.74 -24.49 -6.05
CA ALA A 403 -18.43 -24.94 -4.84
C ALA A 403 -19.74 -24.20 -4.58
N ILE A 404 -19.76 -22.89 -4.82
CA ILE A 404 -20.99 -22.09 -4.72
C ILE A 404 -21.98 -22.53 -5.80
N LEU A 405 -21.54 -22.76 -7.05
CA LEU A 405 -22.40 -23.21 -8.13
C LEU A 405 -23.02 -24.61 -7.86
N ILE A 406 -22.23 -25.55 -7.34
CA ILE A 406 -22.71 -26.90 -6.97
C ILE A 406 -23.72 -26.83 -5.82
N LEU A 407 -23.43 -26.07 -4.77
CA LEU A 407 -24.36 -25.90 -3.65
C LEU A 407 -25.68 -25.24 -4.08
N LEU A 408 -25.64 -24.28 -5.01
CA LEU A 408 -26.85 -23.67 -5.56
C LEU A 408 -27.67 -24.61 -6.44
N ALA A 409 -27.02 -25.49 -7.22
CA ALA A 409 -27.70 -26.51 -8.02
C ALA A 409 -28.47 -27.54 -7.16
N LEU A 410 -28.06 -27.73 -5.90
CA LEU A 410 -28.72 -28.58 -4.91
C LEU A 410 -29.79 -27.84 -4.08
N THR A 411 -30.26 -26.66 -4.52
CA THR A 411 -31.30 -25.86 -3.84
C THR A 411 -32.41 -25.40 -4.77
N ASP A 412 -33.66 -25.41 -4.26
CA ASP A 412 -34.74 -24.63 -4.85
C ASP A 412 -34.63 -23.19 -4.35
N GLN A 413 -34.23 -22.28 -5.25
CA GLN A 413 -33.99 -20.87 -4.91
C GLN A 413 -35.27 -20.06 -4.74
N GLU A 414 -36.37 -20.46 -5.38
CA GLU A 414 -37.67 -19.77 -5.27
C GLU A 414 -38.33 -20.09 -3.93
N ARG A 415 -38.31 -21.37 -3.53
CA ARG A 415 -38.98 -21.89 -2.33
C ARG A 415 -38.08 -21.98 -1.10
N ARG A 416 -36.75 -21.82 -1.28
CA ARG A 416 -35.72 -21.88 -0.21
C ARG A 416 -35.70 -23.21 0.55
N VAL A 417 -35.85 -24.30 -0.18
CA VAL A 417 -35.86 -25.69 0.31
C VAL A 417 -34.77 -26.50 -0.40
N LYS A 418 -34.53 -27.73 0.03
CA LYS A 418 -33.63 -28.63 -0.72
C LYS A 418 -34.07 -28.74 -2.19
N GLY A 419 -33.10 -28.78 -3.10
CA GLY A 419 -33.34 -29.16 -4.48
C GLY A 419 -33.68 -30.64 -4.61
N LYS A 420 -33.97 -31.07 -5.83
CA LYS A 420 -34.07 -32.50 -6.19
C LYS A 420 -32.74 -33.22 -5.96
N PHE A 421 -32.79 -34.55 -5.96
CA PHE A 421 -31.60 -35.38 -6.11
C PHE A 421 -30.94 -35.08 -7.46
N VAL A 422 -29.61 -34.92 -7.48
CA VAL A 422 -28.86 -34.68 -8.73
C VAL A 422 -27.65 -35.60 -8.80
N THR A 423 -27.51 -36.33 -9.91
CA THR A 423 -26.37 -37.21 -10.17
C THR A 423 -25.08 -36.43 -10.50
N LYS A 424 -23.94 -37.12 -10.38
CA LYS A 424 -22.62 -36.59 -10.79
C LYS A 424 -22.59 -36.15 -12.26
N VAL A 425 -23.30 -36.88 -13.13
CA VAL A 425 -23.37 -36.61 -14.58
C VAL A 425 -24.27 -35.41 -14.87
N GLU A 426 -25.40 -35.27 -14.18
CA GLU A 426 -26.27 -34.11 -14.31
C GLU A 426 -25.61 -32.83 -13.81
N LEU A 427 -24.93 -32.84 -12.65
CA LEU A 427 -24.18 -31.67 -12.18
C LEU A 427 -23.08 -31.25 -13.17
N GLN A 428 -22.33 -32.20 -13.73
CA GLN A 428 -21.36 -31.95 -14.81
C GLN A 428 -22.00 -31.42 -16.10
N THR A 429 -23.29 -31.69 -16.33
CA THR A 429 -24.05 -31.25 -17.51
C THR A 429 -24.68 -29.87 -17.31
N GLN A 430 -25.27 -29.61 -16.14
CA GLN A 430 -25.86 -28.32 -15.76
C GLN A 430 -24.82 -27.20 -15.62
N LEU A 431 -23.62 -27.54 -15.10
CA LEU A 431 -22.50 -26.60 -14.92
C LEU A 431 -21.55 -26.55 -16.12
N ARG A 432 -21.88 -27.23 -17.23
CA ARG A 432 -21.05 -27.33 -18.43
C ARG A 432 -20.84 -25.95 -19.08
N GLY A 433 -19.61 -25.44 -18.95
CA GLY A 433 -19.20 -24.12 -19.44
C GLY A 433 -18.87 -23.12 -18.33
N LEU A 434 -19.48 -23.28 -17.15
CA LEU A 434 -19.11 -22.51 -15.94
C LEU A 434 -17.92 -23.13 -15.19
N THR A 435 -17.80 -24.45 -15.25
CA THR A 435 -16.82 -25.23 -14.47
C THR A 435 -16.40 -26.46 -15.29
N SER A 436 -15.16 -26.92 -15.16
CA SER A 436 -14.75 -28.15 -15.83
C SER A 436 -15.35 -29.37 -15.13
N PRO A 437 -15.65 -30.47 -15.86
CA PRO A 437 -16.17 -31.69 -15.23
C PRO A 437 -15.27 -32.29 -14.14
N ARG A 438 -13.96 -31.97 -14.15
CA ARG A 438 -12.99 -32.43 -13.14
C ARG A 438 -13.07 -31.62 -11.84
N GLU A 439 -13.21 -30.30 -11.93
CA GLU A 439 -13.43 -29.44 -10.76
C GLU A 439 -14.75 -29.81 -10.06
N VAL A 440 -15.81 -30.11 -10.83
CA VAL A 440 -17.08 -30.61 -10.26
C VAL A 440 -16.89 -31.89 -9.44
N VAL A 441 -16.02 -32.81 -9.89
CA VAL A 441 -15.67 -34.02 -9.13
C VAL A 441 -14.95 -33.65 -7.83
N GLN A 442 -13.82 -32.95 -7.94
CA GLN A 442 -12.96 -32.62 -6.79
C GLN A 442 -13.72 -31.83 -5.70
N VAL A 443 -14.63 -30.95 -6.10
CA VAL A 443 -15.42 -30.14 -5.18
C VAL A 443 -16.58 -30.93 -4.58
N LEU A 444 -17.23 -31.86 -5.30
CA LEU A 444 -18.21 -32.77 -4.70
C LEU A 444 -17.58 -33.71 -3.67
N ASP A 445 -16.43 -34.31 -4.03
CA ASP A 445 -15.69 -35.21 -3.16
C ASP A 445 -15.23 -34.46 -1.88
N TRP A 446 -14.85 -33.18 -1.99
CA TRP A 446 -14.53 -32.33 -0.83
C TRP A 446 -15.76 -31.85 -0.03
N LEU A 447 -16.87 -31.46 -0.68
CA LEU A 447 -18.11 -31.01 -0.01
C LEU A 447 -18.80 -32.13 0.81
N SER A 448 -18.54 -33.38 0.44
CA SER A 448 -19.01 -34.59 1.14
C SER A 448 -18.00 -35.20 2.12
N SER A 449 -16.75 -34.68 2.16
CA SER A 449 -15.68 -35.14 3.05
C SER A 449 -16.02 -35.04 4.55
N GLY A 450 -15.40 -35.90 5.38
CA GLY A 450 -15.70 -36.09 6.80
C GLY A 450 -15.56 -34.85 7.69
N ASP A 451 -14.89 -33.80 7.23
CA ASP A 451 -14.68 -32.56 7.99
C ASP A 451 -15.55 -31.38 7.49
N VAL A 452 -16.18 -31.49 6.32
CA VAL A 452 -16.93 -30.41 5.65
C VAL A 452 -18.44 -30.60 5.77
N TRP A 453 -18.95 -31.74 5.31
CA TRP A 453 -20.39 -32.11 5.29
C TRP A 453 -21.35 -30.94 5.01
N LEU A 454 -21.28 -30.42 3.79
CA LEU A 454 -22.31 -29.53 3.23
C LEU A 454 -23.23 -30.28 2.24
N VAL A 455 -22.73 -31.38 1.65
CA VAL A 455 -23.44 -32.25 0.72
C VAL A 455 -23.38 -33.70 1.22
N THR A 456 -24.49 -34.42 1.11
CA THR A 456 -24.59 -35.86 1.44
C THR A 456 -24.69 -36.67 0.14
N PRO A 457 -23.86 -37.71 -0.05
CA PRO A 457 -24.09 -38.70 -1.12
C PRO A 457 -25.29 -39.58 -0.76
N VAL A 458 -26.20 -39.77 -1.72
CA VAL A 458 -27.40 -40.59 -1.59
C VAL A 458 -27.40 -41.62 -2.70
N GLN A 459 -27.72 -42.87 -2.37
CA GLN A 459 -27.85 -43.93 -3.35
C GLN A 459 -29.34 -44.15 -3.69
N GLN A 460 -29.67 -44.00 -4.97
CA GLN A 460 -31.03 -44.14 -5.50
C GLN A 460 -31.05 -45.31 -6.50
N GLY A 461 -31.30 -46.53 -6.01
CA GLY A 461 -31.17 -47.75 -6.80
C GLY A 461 -29.71 -48.03 -7.16
N GLN A 462 -29.39 -48.12 -8.46
CA GLN A 462 -28.01 -48.29 -8.94
C GLN A 462 -27.24 -46.97 -9.07
N GLU A 463 -27.89 -45.81 -8.96
CA GLU A 463 -27.25 -44.51 -9.18
C GLU A 463 -26.84 -43.81 -7.88
N LEU A 464 -25.70 -43.12 -7.93
CA LEU A 464 -25.17 -42.29 -6.86
C LEU A 464 -25.30 -40.81 -7.22
N GLY A 465 -26.06 -40.08 -6.42
CA GLY A 465 -26.24 -38.64 -6.53
C GLY A 465 -26.08 -37.95 -5.20
N TYR A 466 -26.43 -36.66 -5.16
CA TYR A 466 -26.05 -35.77 -4.08
C TYR A 466 -27.25 -34.92 -3.64
N GLU A 467 -27.37 -34.71 -2.33
CA GLU A 467 -28.36 -33.83 -1.70
C GLU A 467 -27.65 -32.81 -0.79
N LEU A 468 -28.26 -31.64 -0.58
CA LEU A 468 -27.82 -30.70 0.46
C LEU A 468 -28.03 -31.30 1.86
N VAL A 469 -27.08 -31.13 2.79
CA VAL A 469 -27.18 -31.70 4.15
C VAL A 469 -28.40 -31.17 4.91
N HIS A 470 -28.53 -29.84 5.06
CA HIS A 470 -29.62 -29.22 5.81
C HIS A 470 -29.99 -27.86 5.22
N GLU A 471 -31.29 -27.56 5.15
CA GLU A 471 -31.85 -26.31 4.60
C GLU A 471 -31.45 -25.03 5.35
N ARG A 472 -30.92 -25.17 6.58
CA ARG A 472 -30.52 -24.03 7.43
C ARG A 472 -29.41 -23.19 6.79
N ILE A 473 -28.57 -23.76 5.92
CA ILE A 473 -27.54 -22.99 5.20
C ILE A 473 -28.07 -22.22 3.98
N ILE A 474 -29.30 -22.46 3.50
CA ILE A 474 -29.79 -21.87 2.25
C ILE A 474 -29.83 -20.32 2.32
N PRO A 475 -30.31 -19.68 3.41
CA PRO A 475 -30.24 -18.23 3.55
C PRO A 475 -28.80 -17.68 3.53
N ALA A 476 -27.85 -18.36 4.18
CA ALA A 476 -26.43 -18.00 4.18
C ALA A 476 -25.80 -18.17 2.79
N LEU A 477 -26.09 -19.28 2.11
CA LEU A 477 -25.64 -19.57 0.74
C LEU A 477 -26.15 -18.52 -0.24
N LEU A 478 -27.43 -18.15 -0.18
CA LEU A 478 -28.01 -17.11 -1.04
C LEU A 478 -27.38 -15.73 -0.78
N ARG A 479 -27.06 -15.38 0.48
CA ARG A 479 -26.33 -14.15 0.84
C ARG A 479 -24.91 -14.11 0.25
N LEU A 480 -24.20 -15.24 0.24
CA LEU A 480 -22.88 -15.36 -0.40
C LEU A 480 -22.99 -15.34 -1.92
N ALA A 481 -23.91 -16.13 -2.50
CA ALA A 481 -24.16 -16.26 -3.92
C ALA A 481 -24.59 -14.95 -4.59
N GLY A 482 -25.34 -14.08 -3.91
CA GLY A 482 -25.74 -12.76 -4.41
C GLY A 482 -24.56 -11.83 -4.75
N ARG A 483 -23.34 -12.12 -4.25
CA ARG A 483 -22.11 -11.43 -4.65
C ARG A 483 -21.53 -11.95 -5.98
N ALA A 484 -21.82 -13.19 -6.36
CA ALA A 484 -21.33 -13.87 -7.57
C ALA A 484 -22.33 -13.81 -8.75
N LEU A 485 -23.62 -14.08 -8.49
CA LEU A 485 -24.70 -14.16 -9.50
C LEU A 485 -24.84 -12.90 -10.37
N LYS A 486 -24.43 -11.74 -9.85
CA LYS A 486 -24.48 -10.41 -10.48
C LYS A 486 -23.78 -10.30 -11.85
N LYS A 487 -22.97 -11.30 -12.26
CA LYS A 487 -22.42 -11.44 -13.62
C LYS A 487 -23.42 -12.11 -14.59
N LEU A 488 -24.08 -13.19 -14.15
CA LEU A 488 -25.01 -14.00 -14.95
C LEU A 488 -26.28 -13.20 -15.30
N ASP A 489 -26.90 -12.55 -14.31
CA ASP A 489 -28.09 -11.70 -14.52
C ASP A 489 -27.82 -10.60 -15.56
N ARG A 490 -26.62 -10.01 -15.49
CA ARG A 490 -26.16 -8.96 -16.39
C ARG A 490 -25.96 -9.47 -17.82
N ALA A 491 -25.46 -10.70 -17.97
CA ALA A 491 -25.35 -11.34 -19.28
C ALA A 491 -26.72 -11.71 -19.86
N HIS A 492 -27.67 -12.19 -19.03
CA HIS A 492 -29.05 -12.48 -19.44
C HIS A 492 -29.79 -11.22 -19.89
N GLN A 493 -29.81 -10.16 -19.07
CA GLN A 493 -30.45 -8.89 -19.39
C GLN A 493 -29.87 -8.24 -20.66
N LEU A 494 -28.55 -8.38 -20.86
CA LEU A 494 -27.86 -7.88 -22.05
C LEU A 494 -28.28 -8.66 -23.31
N LEU A 495 -28.30 -9.99 -23.26
CA LEU A 495 -28.69 -10.83 -24.38
C LEU A 495 -30.15 -10.59 -24.78
N GLU A 496 -31.09 -10.56 -23.83
CA GLU A 496 -32.51 -10.30 -24.11
C GLU A 496 -32.72 -8.89 -24.68
N ARG A 497 -32.10 -7.85 -24.10
CA ARG A 497 -32.19 -6.47 -24.61
C ARG A 497 -31.66 -6.37 -26.05
N ARG A 498 -30.57 -7.06 -26.36
CA ARG A 498 -29.97 -7.11 -27.70
C ARG A 498 -30.82 -7.92 -28.68
N LEU A 499 -31.40 -9.05 -28.25
CA LEU A 499 -32.32 -9.86 -29.04
C LEU A 499 -33.58 -9.09 -29.43
N ILE A 500 -34.17 -8.34 -28.49
CA ILE A 500 -35.34 -7.48 -28.74
C ILE A 500 -34.97 -6.38 -29.75
N ALA A 501 -33.85 -5.68 -29.55
CA ALA A 501 -33.40 -4.62 -30.45
C ALA A 501 -33.08 -5.12 -31.87
N TRP A 502 -32.42 -6.28 -31.99
CA TRP A 502 -32.08 -6.90 -33.27
C TRP A 502 -33.31 -7.43 -34.02
N LYS A 503 -34.25 -8.10 -33.32
CA LYS A 503 -35.53 -8.51 -33.92
C LYS A 503 -36.38 -7.32 -34.36
N GLY A 504 -36.47 -6.26 -33.55
CA GLY A 504 -37.26 -5.07 -33.86
C GLY A 504 -36.75 -4.28 -35.08
N ASN A 505 -35.45 -4.34 -35.34
CA ASN A 505 -34.79 -3.59 -36.43
C ASN A 505 -34.35 -4.50 -37.59
N GLN A 506 -35.25 -5.37 -38.05
CA GLN A 506 -35.08 -6.24 -39.24
C GLN A 506 -33.73 -7.01 -39.28
N GLN A 507 -33.25 -7.49 -38.12
CA GLN A 507 -31.98 -8.21 -37.98
C GLN A 507 -30.72 -7.45 -38.45
N SER A 508 -30.76 -6.11 -38.47
CA SER A 508 -29.63 -5.28 -38.91
C SER A 508 -28.35 -5.55 -38.10
N LYS A 509 -27.23 -5.67 -38.82
CA LYS A 509 -25.89 -5.98 -38.27
C LYS A 509 -25.40 -4.99 -37.20
N TRP A 510 -25.96 -3.78 -37.16
CA TRP A 510 -25.61 -2.77 -36.15
C TRP A 510 -26.04 -3.16 -34.72
N TYR A 511 -27.04 -4.04 -34.57
CA TYR A 511 -27.55 -4.48 -33.28
C TYR A 511 -26.87 -5.74 -32.73
N LEU A 512 -25.99 -6.36 -33.51
CA LEU A 512 -25.16 -7.50 -33.11
C LEU A 512 -24.29 -7.16 -31.88
N LEU A 513 -23.86 -8.20 -31.17
CA LEU A 513 -23.07 -8.09 -29.93
C LEU A 513 -21.61 -7.78 -30.27
N THR A 514 -21.03 -6.79 -29.59
CA THR A 514 -19.60 -6.46 -29.70
C THR A 514 -18.73 -7.53 -29.03
N TRP A 515 -17.43 -7.55 -29.35
CA TRP A 515 -16.47 -8.51 -28.78
C TRP A 515 -16.53 -8.59 -27.24
N TRP A 516 -16.59 -7.45 -26.55
CA TRP A 516 -16.66 -7.41 -25.09
C TRP A 516 -18.00 -7.94 -24.52
N GLU A 517 -19.10 -7.71 -25.23
CA GLU A 517 -20.41 -8.27 -24.87
C GLU A 517 -20.44 -9.80 -25.12
N LEU A 518 -19.80 -10.28 -26.19
CA LEU A 518 -19.62 -11.70 -26.48
C LEU A 518 -18.71 -12.41 -25.46
N CYS A 519 -17.61 -11.79 -25.02
CA CYS A 519 -16.78 -12.32 -23.95
C CYS A 519 -17.51 -12.34 -22.59
N LEU A 520 -18.49 -11.45 -22.38
CA LEU A 520 -19.33 -11.45 -21.18
C LEU A 520 -20.43 -12.53 -21.24
N ILE A 521 -20.98 -12.83 -22.42
CA ILE A 521 -22.08 -13.78 -22.63
C ILE A 521 -21.58 -15.22 -22.84
N GLY A 522 -20.50 -15.42 -23.59
CA GLY A 522 -19.99 -16.73 -24.03
C GLY A 522 -19.80 -17.78 -22.92
N PRO A 523 -19.26 -17.46 -21.73
CA PRO A 523 -19.15 -18.42 -20.62
C PRO A 523 -20.51 -18.96 -20.14
N TYR A 524 -21.59 -18.18 -20.30
CA TYR A 524 -22.94 -18.49 -19.84
C TYR A 524 -23.89 -18.89 -20.99
N GLU A 525 -23.41 -18.89 -22.23
CA GLU A 525 -24.19 -19.15 -23.45
C GLU A 525 -25.11 -20.39 -23.36
N PRO A 526 -24.67 -21.56 -22.83
CA PRO A 526 -25.54 -22.74 -22.71
C PRO A 526 -26.78 -22.53 -21.82
N GLN A 527 -26.71 -21.63 -20.84
CA GLN A 527 -27.78 -21.34 -19.88
C GLN A 527 -28.69 -20.22 -20.40
N LEU A 528 -28.13 -19.24 -21.11
CA LEU A 528 -28.86 -18.07 -21.61
C LEU A 528 -29.68 -18.34 -22.88
N VAL A 529 -29.32 -19.36 -23.65
CA VAL A 529 -29.97 -19.76 -24.92
C VAL A 529 -31.31 -20.50 -24.72
N GLY A 530 -31.64 -20.89 -23.48
CA GLY A 530 -32.90 -21.54 -23.13
C GLY A 530 -34.15 -20.66 -23.31
N GLY A 531 -35.32 -21.33 -23.25
CA GLY A 531 -36.63 -20.70 -23.22
C GLY A 531 -37.19 -20.24 -24.57
N LYS A 532 -38.13 -19.29 -24.52
CA LYS A 532 -38.72 -18.67 -25.73
C LYS A 532 -37.62 -17.99 -26.57
N ASN A 533 -37.81 -17.98 -27.89
CA ASN A 533 -36.88 -17.41 -28.88
C ASN A 533 -35.50 -18.09 -29.05
N ARG A 534 -35.25 -19.28 -28.48
CA ARG A 534 -33.97 -20.04 -28.60
C ARG A 534 -33.24 -19.89 -29.95
N LEU A 535 -33.87 -20.29 -31.06
CA LEU A 535 -33.26 -20.25 -32.41
C LEU A 535 -32.77 -18.84 -32.82
N ALA A 536 -33.42 -17.78 -32.34
CA ALA A 536 -33.02 -16.41 -32.62
C ALA A 536 -31.91 -15.90 -31.67
N LYS A 537 -31.75 -16.48 -30.48
CA LYS A 537 -30.57 -16.27 -29.63
C LYS A 537 -29.34 -16.90 -30.27
N GLU A 538 -29.48 -18.14 -30.73
CA GLU A 538 -28.42 -18.91 -31.42
C GLU A 538 -27.93 -18.17 -32.68
N GLU A 539 -28.84 -17.69 -33.55
CA GLU A 539 -28.45 -16.98 -34.76
C GLU A 539 -27.87 -15.56 -34.49
N LEU A 540 -28.42 -14.82 -33.50
CA LEU A 540 -27.85 -13.54 -33.05
C LEU A 540 -26.38 -13.70 -32.62
N LEU A 541 -26.10 -14.71 -31.78
CA LEU A 541 -24.76 -15.01 -31.28
C LEU A 541 -23.83 -15.44 -32.41
N ARG A 542 -24.30 -16.30 -33.32
CA ARG A 542 -23.55 -16.78 -34.49
C ARG A 542 -23.07 -15.64 -35.39
N GLN A 543 -23.96 -14.72 -35.77
CA GLN A 543 -23.60 -13.57 -36.62
C GLN A 543 -22.66 -12.60 -35.89
N SER A 544 -22.90 -12.35 -34.61
CA SER A 544 -22.05 -11.50 -33.77
C SER A 544 -20.61 -12.05 -33.68
N TRP A 545 -20.46 -13.34 -33.38
CA TRP A 545 -19.17 -14.03 -33.30
C TRP A 545 -18.40 -14.03 -34.63
N PHE A 546 -19.09 -14.04 -35.78
CA PHE A 546 -18.46 -13.92 -37.09
C PHE A 546 -17.88 -12.52 -37.31
N GLN A 547 -18.68 -11.47 -37.07
CA GLN A 547 -18.24 -10.08 -37.21
C GLN A 547 -17.07 -9.74 -36.28
N ALA A 548 -17.13 -10.18 -35.01
CA ALA A 548 -16.10 -9.85 -34.04
C ALA A 548 -14.74 -10.52 -34.36
N ARG A 549 -14.73 -11.75 -34.90
CA ARG A 549 -13.51 -12.41 -35.41
C ARG A 549 -12.88 -11.63 -36.57
N TRP A 550 -13.69 -11.14 -37.50
CA TRP A 550 -13.22 -10.29 -38.61
C TRP A 550 -12.58 -8.98 -38.11
N GLN A 551 -13.26 -8.30 -37.18
CA GLN A 551 -12.75 -7.06 -36.57
C GLN A 551 -11.44 -7.28 -35.80
N MET A 552 -11.29 -8.39 -35.08
CA MET A 552 -10.00 -8.74 -34.44
C MET A 552 -8.87 -8.96 -35.45
N GLY A 553 -9.13 -9.65 -36.57
CA GLY A 553 -8.11 -9.89 -37.60
C GLY A 553 -7.52 -8.57 -38.13
N VAL A 554 -8.40 -7.62 -38.51
CA VAL A 554 -7.98 -6.28 -38.94
C VAL A 554 -7.26 -5.54 -37.81
N GLY A 555 -7.77 -5.59 -36.57
CA GLY A 555 -7.15 -4.97 -35.40
C GLY A 555 -5.73 -5.48 -35.13
N SER A 556 -5.51 -6.80 -35.21
CA SER A 556 -4.18 -7.40 -35.03
C SER A 556 -3.19 -6.98 -36.11
N LEU A 557 -3.65 -6.78 -37.36
CA LEU A 557 -2.79 -6.31 -38.45
C LEU A 557 -2.35 -4.85 -38.22
N VAL A 558 -3.26 -3.99 -37.76
CA VAL A 558 -2.92 -2.61 -37.33
C VAL A 558 -1.97 -2.60 -36.13
N VAL A 559 -2.20 -3.46 -35.13
CA VAL A 559 -1.32 -3.57 -33.95
C VAL A 559 0.08 -4.09 -34.32
N ILE A 560 0.20 -5.00 -35.29
CA ILE A 560 1.51 -5.44 -35.82
C ILE A 560 2.22 -4.27 -36.52
N LEU A 561 1.53 -3.50 -37.36
CA LEU A 561 2.11 -2.35 -38.06
C LEU A 561 2.54 -1.24 -37.06
N PHE A 562 1.77 -1.06 -35.99
CA PHE A 562 2.10 -0.17 -34.87
C PHE A 562 3.27 -0.70 -34.02
N LEU A 563 3.37 -2.02 -33.79
CA LEU A 563 4.50 -2.64 -33.08
C LEU A 563 5.81 -2.54 -33.87
N VAL A 564 5.78 -2.71 -35.20
CA VAL A 564 6.96 -2.55 -36.06
C VAL A 564 7.48 -1.11 -36.02
N THR A 565 6.59 -0.12 -36.08
CA THR A 565 6.97 1.30 -35.98
C THR A 565 7.41 1.70 -34.57
N TRP A 566 6.73 1.23 -33.52
CA TRP A 566 7.11 1.40 -32.10
C TRP A 566 8.46 0.76 -31.77
N LEU A 567 8.76 -0.45 -32.26
CA LEU A 567 10.05 -1.11 -32.03
C LEU A 567 11.20 -0.37 -32.72
N GLY A 568 10.99 0.22 -33.90
CA GLY A 568 11.94 1.15 -34.51
C GLY A 568 12.16 2.40 -33.64
N TRP A 569 11.07 2.97 -33.11
CA TRP A 569 11.10 4.17 -32.26
C TRP A 569 11.66 3.94 -30.84
N LEU A 570 11.70 2.69 -30.38
CA LEU A 570 12.38 2.28 -29.13
C LEU A 570 13.90 2.11 -29.27
N THR A 571 14.47 2.23 -30.47
CA THR A 571 15.93 2.17 -30.62
C THR A 571 16.59 3.46 -30.08
N PRO A 572 17.65 3.36 -29.24
CA PRO A 572 18.31 4.54 -28.68
C PRO A 572 18.83 5.53 -29.74
N PHE A 573 19.21 5.02 -30.91
CA PHE A 573 19.66 5.82 -32.05
C PHE A 573 18.58 6.78 -32.58
N VAL A 574 17.35 6.29 -32.79
CA VAL A 574 16.23 7.13 -33.27
C VAL A 574 15.84 8.17 -32.23
N GLN A 575 15.82 7.79 -30.95
CA GLN A 575 15.48 8.70 -29.85
C GLN A 575 16.53 9.80 -29.67
N GLN A 576 17.83 9.46 -29.74
CA GLN A 576 18.91 10.45 -29.71
C GLN A 576 18.87 11.38 -30.93
N ALA A 577 18.60 10.86 -32.13
CA ALA A 577 18.44 11.69 -33.33
C ALA A 577 17.28 12.69 -33.19
N TYR A 578 16.12 12.22 -32.70
CA TYR A 578 14.91 13.03 -32.50
C TYR A 578 15.07 14.11 -31.42
N LEU A 579 15.74 13.79 -30.30
CA LEU A 579 16.10 14.79 -29.29
C LEU A 579 17.11 15.81 -29.83
N LYS A 580 18.12 15.37 -30.59
CA LYS A 580 19.12 16.27 -31.19
C LYS A 580 18.54 17.20 -32.26
N THR A 581 17.46 16.83 -32.96
CA THR A 581 16.76 17.73 -33.90
C THR A 581 15.81 18.70 -33.19
N ILE A 582 15.02 18.25 -32.20
CA ILE A 582 14.14 19.14 -31.41
C ILE A 582 14.95 20.21 -30.67
N LEU A 583 16.05 19.83 -30.03
CA LEU A 583 16.90 20.79 -29.32
C LEU A 583 17.58 21.77 -30.30
N ALA A 584 18.01 21.30 -31.48
CA ALA A 584 18.54 22.19 -32.52
C ALA A 584 17.48 23.18 -33.04
N GLN A 585 16.22 22.76 -33.19
CA GLN A 585 15.10 23.64 -33.54
C GLN A 585 14.78 24.68 -32.44
N ARG A 586 14.98 24.36 -31.16
CA ARG A 586 14.81 25.35 -30.08
C ARG A 586 15.91 26.40 -30.06
N VAL A 587 17.16 26.04 -30.37
CA VAL A 587 18.33 26.94 -30.27
C VAL A 587 18.21 28.23 -31.11
N SER A 588 17.59 28.18 -32.30
CA SER A 588 17.48 29.37 -33.16
C SER A 588 16.60 30.49 -32.56
N ASN A 589 15.57 30.12 -31.79
CA ASN A 589 14.52 31.03 -31.32
C ASN A 589 14.51 31.19 -29.78
N ALA A 590 15.45 30.58 -29.07
CA ALA A 590 15.49 30.53 -27.61
C ALA A 590 15.98 31.84 -26.95
N ASN A 591 15.29 32.24 -25.88
CA ASN A 591 15.72 33.29 -24.94
C ASN A 591 16.98 32.86 -24.16
N TYR A 592 17.76 33.81 -23.65
CA TYR A 592 19.08 33.54 -23.04
C TYR A 592 19.07 32.49 -21.92
N GLY A 593 18.06 32.47 -21.03
CA GLY A 593 17.96 31.42 -20.00
C GLY A 593 17.78 30.02 -20.61
N GLN A 594 16.94 29.90 -21.64
CA GLN A 594 16.73 28.66 -22.38
C GLN A 594 17.98 28.22 -23.16
N ARG A 595 18.91 29.13 -23.50
CA ARG A 595 20.22 28.78 -24.08
C ARG A 595 21.16 28.14 -23.05
N VAL A 596 21.11 28.56 -21.78
CA VAL A 596 21.81 27.88 -20.68
C VAL A 596 21.20 26.49 -20.44
N GLU A 597 19.87 26.39 -20.35
CA GLU A 597 19.17 25.11 -20.19
C GLU A 597 19.43 24.13 -21.35
N THR A 598 19.45 24.61 -22.60
CA THR A 598 19.75 23.75 -23.77
C THR A 598 21.22 23.33 -23.85
N ALA A 599 22.18 24.16 -23.42
CA ALA A 599 23.57 23.74 -23.26
C ALA A 599 23.69 22.60 -22.24
N VAL A 600 23.04 22.72 -21.08
CA VAL A 600 22.98 21.65 -20.06
C VAL A 600 22.28 20.40 -20.60
N ALA A 601 21.22 20.53 -21.41
CA ALA A 601 20.57 19.40 -22.07
C ALA A 601 21.47 18.70 -23.11
N PHE A 602 22.29 19.42 -23.87
CA PHE A 602 23.28 18.79 -24.76
C PHE A 602 24.43 18.11 -23.98
N ALA A 603 24.79 18.65 -22.80
CA ALA A 603 25.73 18.02 -21.90
C ALA A 603 25.25 16.65 -21.37
N SER A 604 23.94 16.39 -21.31
CA SER A 604 23.40 15.06 -21.00
C SER A 604 23.29 14.11 -22.21
N LEU A 605 23.47 14.60 -23.45
CA LEU A 605 23.24 13.86 -24.70
C LEU A 605 24.53 13.53 -25.51
N PRO A 606 25.64 13.17 -24.82
CA PRO A 606 26.98 13.08 -25.42
C PRO A 606 27.34 14.04 -26.57
N ASP A 607 26.91 15.31 -26.54
CA ASP A 607 27.09 16.25 -27.65
C ASP A 607 27.83 17.53 -27.19
N TRP A 608 29.06 17.36 -26.67
CA TRP A 608 29.83 18.47 -26.11
C TRP A 608 30.15 19.56 -27.13
N GLN A 609 30.31 19.20 -28.42
CA GLN A 609 30.50 20.17 -29.49
C GLN A 609 29.36 21.21 -29.52
N LYS A 610 28.09 20.78 -29.43
CA LYS A 610 26.96 21.72 -29.36
C LYS A 610 26.92 22.56 -28.09
N VAL A 611 27.40 22.03 -26.95
CA VAL A 611 27.57 22.83 -25.72
C VAL A 611 28.56 23.96 -25.97
N MET A 612 29.67 23.67 -26.67
CA MET A 612 30.69 24.66 -27.03
C MET A 612 30.19 25.63 -28.10
N ASP A 613 29.48 25.17 -29.13
CA ASP A 613 28.89 26.03 -30.18
C ASP A 613 27.89 27.03 -29.56
N ILE A 614 26.99 26.55 -28.69
CA ILE A 614 26.04 27.41 -27.95
C ILE A 614 26.79 28.41 -27.08
N ALA A 615 27.82 28.00 -26.35
CA ALA A 615 28.66 28.90 -25.56
C ALA A 615 29.34 29.98 -26.41
N GLN A 616 29.83 29.64 -27.61
CA GLN A 616 30.40 30.61 -28.55
C GLN A 616 29.35 31.61 -29.08
N THR A 617 28.12 31.17 -29.38
CA THR A 617 27.03 32.09 -29.78
C THR A 617 26.57 33.04 -28.67
N MET A 618 26.98 32.79 -27.41
CA MET A 618 26.74 33.68 -26.26
C MET A 618 27.97 34.54 -25.91
N GLY A 619 29.03 34.54 -26.75
CA GLY A 619 30.34 35.13 -26.46
C GLY A 619 30.38 36.62 -26.10
N SER A 620 29.31 37.37 -26.34
CA SER A 620 29.17 38.77 -25.90
C SER A 620 28.83 38.95 -24.41
N GLU A 621 28.42 37.89 -23.69
CA GLU A 621 28.04 37.96 -22.28
C GLU A 621 28.80 36.94 -21.41
N PRO A 622 29.99 37.31 -20.88
CA PRO A 622 30.91 36.37 -20.22
C PRO A 622 30.33 35.64 -19.01
N THR A 623 29.36 36.21 -18.29
CA THR A 623 28.69 35.57 -17.15
C THR A 623 27.74 34.45 -17.59
N LYS A 624 27.00 34.63 -18.69
CA LYS A 624 26.12 33.60 -19.26
C LYS A 624 26.93 32.45 -19.88
N VAL A 625 28.05 32.77 -20.53
CA VAL A 625 29.02 31.76 -21.04
C VAL A 625 29.59 30.92 -19.90
N ARG A 626 30.00 31.57 -18.79
CA ARG A 626 30.42 30.89 -17.55
C ARG A 626 29.34 29.93 -17.07
N ASP A 627 28.10 30.39 -16.92
CA ASP A 627 27.05 29.59 -16.29
C ASP A 627 26.65 28.38 -17.16
N ALA A 628 26.54 28.56 -18.47
CA ALA A 628 26.31 27.46 -19.41
C ALA A 628 27.42 26.40 -19.35
N ILE A 629 28.69 26.80 -19.36
CA ILE A 629 29.83 25.87 -19.31
C ILE A 629 29.91 25.19 -17.94
N VAL A 630 29.84 25.95 -16.83
CA VAL A 630 30.00 25.41 -15.47
C VAL A 630 28.87 24.46 -15.09
N GLN A 631 27.61 24.79 -15.42
CA GLN A 631 26.48 23.87 -15.18
C GLN A 631 26.56 22.62 -16.07
N SER A 632 27.03 22.77 -17.32
CA SER A 632 27.27 21.63 -18.21
C SER A 632 28.36 20.69 -17.67
N ILE A 633 29.48 21.24 -17.18
CA ILE A 633 30.56 20.45 -16.53
C ILE A 633 30.00 19.69 -15.32
N GLN A 634 29.26 20.37 -14.44
CA GLN A 634 28.71 19.76 -13.22
C GLN A 634 27.73 18.63 -13.54
N THR A 635 26.79 18.88 -14.48
CA THR A 635 25.82 17.89 -14.95
C THR A 635 26.51 16.70 -15.60
N ARG A 636 27.54 16.94 -16.43
CA ARG A 636 28.32 15.89 -17.08
C ARG A 636 29.08 15.03 -16.08
N THR A 637 29.74 15.66 -15.12
CA THR A 637 30.53 14.98 -14.07
C THR A 637 29.64 14.12 -13.16
N ALA A 638 28.39 14.52 -12.93
CA ALA A 638 27.43 13.72 -12.16
C ALA A 638 26.87 12.51 -12.92
N LEU A 639 26.91 12.50 -14.25
CA LEU A 639 26.34 11.44 -15.10
C LEU A 639 27.36 10.39 -15.57
N GLU A 640 28.63 10.78 -15.76
CA GLU A 640 29.67 9.86 -16.26
C GLU A 640 30.49 9.21 -15.14
N LYS A 641 30.81 7.93 -15.30
CA LYS A 641 31.85 7.29 -14.48
C LYS A 641 33.22 7.94 -14.78
N PRO A 642 34.11 8.10 -13.78
CA PRO A 642 35.32 8.93 -13.87
C PRO A 642 36.45 8.42 -14.80
N SER A 643 36.18 7.49 -15.72
CA SER A 643 37.11 7.05 -16.75
C SER A 643 37.08 7.89 -18.04
N ASN A 644 35.97 8.57 -18.33
CA ASN A 644 35.70 9.12 -19.67
C ASN A 644 35.82 10.64 -19.78
N GLY A 645 35.99 11.36 -18.66
CA GLY A 645 35.86 12.83 -18.63
C GLY A 645 36.93 13.63 -19.40
N LYS A 646 38.04 13.00 -19.78
CA LYS A 646 39.24 13.67 -20.32
C LYS A 646 38.98 14.53 -21.56
N ASP A 647 38.15 14.05 -22.49
CA ASP A 647 38.08 14.62 -23.84
C ASP A 647 37.27 15.91 -23.86
N TRP A 648 36.15 15.97 -23.12
CA TRP A 648 35.35 17.19 -23.00
C TRP A 648 35.95 18.20 -22.01
N LEU A 649 36.70 17.76 -20.99
CA LEU A 649 37.50 18.67 -20.14
C LEU A 649 38.59 19.36 -20.98
N ALA A 650 39.31 18.62 -21.82
CA ALA A 650 40.30 19.20 -22.74
C ALA A 650 39.67 20.17 -23.76
N GLN A 651 38.53 19.81 -24.36
CA GLN A 651 37.78 20.70 -25.28
C GLN A 651 37.26 21.97 -24.58
N THR A 652 37.02 21.93 -23.27
CA THR A 652 36.61 23.13 -22.51
C THR A 652 37.79 24.08 -22.31
N LEU A 653 38.98 23.53 -22.02
CA LEU A 653 40.20 24.33 -21.80
C LEU A 653 40.62 25.15 -23.03
N THR A 654 40.37 24.67 -24.26
CA THR A 654 40.69 25.42 -25.49
C THR A 654 39.81 26.66 -25.71
N ILE A 655 38.64 26.74 -25.06
CA ILE A 655 37.71 27.89 -25.17
C ILE A 655 37.88 28.89 -24.02
N VAL A 656 38.48 28.50 -22.88
CA VAL A 656 38.78 29.44 -21.79
C VAL A 656 39.55 30.71 -22.26
N PRO A 657 40.53 30.65 -23.18
CA PRO A 657 41.18 31.84 -23.71
C PRO A 657 40.24 32.86 -24.37
N SER A 658 39.17 32.42 -25.05
CA SER A 658 38.27 33.28 -25.84
C SER A 658 37.12 33.91 -25.04
N VAL A 659 36.87 33.47 -23.80
CA VAL A 659 35.94 34.13 -22.88
C VAL A 659 36.48 35.51 -22.49
N GLN A 660 35.73 36.60 -22.65
CA GLN A 660 36.29 37.95 -22.44
C GLN A 660 36.62 38.30 -20.99
N SER A 661 35.82 37.87 -20.00
CA SER A 661 36.07 38.17 -18.58
C SER A 661 36.97 37.13 -17.91
N GLU A 662 38.06 37.58 -17.29
CA GLU A 662 38.94 36.72 -16.48
C GLU A 662 38.23 36.09 -15.27
N SER A 663 37.23 36.76 -14.68
CA SER A 663 36.45 36.18 -13.57
C SER A 663 35.63 34.97 -14.05
N SER A 664 35.15 35.00 -15.30
CA SER A 664 34.49 33.88 -15.95
C SER A 664 35.48 32.77 -16.33
N LYS A 665 36.68 33.12 -16.83
CA LYS A 665 37.77 32.15 -17.04
C LYS A 665 38.10 31.42 -15.74
N ALA A 666 38.29 32.16 -14.65
CA ALA A 666 38.60 31.61 -13.33
C ALA A 666 37.52 30.64 -12.83
N ALA A 667 36.24 31.00 -12.95
CA ALA A 667 35.13 30.12 -12.56
C ALA A 667 35.06 28.83 -13.40
N ILE A 668 35.33 28.90 -14.71
CA ILE A 668 35.40 27.70 -15.58
C ILE A 668 36.61 26.83 -15.20
N LEU A 669 37.80 27.42 -15.01
CA LEU A 669 39.01 26.67 -14.61
C LEU A 669 38.86 25.98 -13.25
N ARG A 670 38.19 26.61 -12.27
CA ARG A 670 37.84 25.98 -10.99
C ARG A 670 36.92 24.77 -11.16
N ALA A 671 35.95 24.83 -12.08
CA ALA A 671 35.07 23.71 -12.39
C ALA A 671 35.82 22.57 -13.08
N VAL A 672 36.68 22.89 -14.05
CA VAL A 672 37.55 21.91 -14.73
C VAL A 672 38.49 21.23 -13.72
N ALA A 673 39.16 21.98 -12.83
CA ALA A 673 40.05 21.42 -11.82
C ALA A 673 39.33 20.43 -10.89
N LYS A 674 38.16 20.83 -10.35
CA LYS A 674 37.33 19.97 -9.47
C LYS A 674 36.82 18.71 -10.18
N SER A 675 36.51 18.78 -11.47
CA SER A 675 36.12 17.59 -12.25
C SER A 675 37.33 16.73 -12.64
N ALA A 676 38.52 17.32 -12.77
CA ALA A 676 39.75 16.59 -13.06
C ALA A 676 40.24 15.75 -11.87
N SER A 677 40.16 16.23 -10.61
CA SER A 677 40.55 15.44 -9.43
C SER A 677 39.67 14.20 -9.19
N GLN A 678 38.46 14.18 -9.77
CA GLN A 678 37.55 13.05 -9.68
C GLN A 678 37.88 11.92 -10.69
N LEU A 679 38.77 12.15 -11.65
CA LEU A 679 39.12 11.16 -12.68
C LEU A 679 39.83 9.93 -12.08
N SER A 680 39.58 8.77 -12.68
CA SER A 680 40.15 7.50 -12.20
C SER A 680 41.67 7.41 -12.38
N ASP A 681 42.19 8.05 -13.42
CA ASP A 681 43.61 8.11 -13.78
C ASP A 681 44.21 9.46 -13.34
N SER A 682 45.21 9.41 -12.47
CA SER A 682 45.87 10.61 -11.94
C SER A 682 46.83 11.26 -12.94
N GLN A 683 47.30 10.57 -13.99
CA GLN A 683 48.19 11.18 -14.98
C GLN A 683 47.44 12.08 -15.95
N THR A 684 46.27 11.66 -16.47
CA THR A 684 45.42 12.56 -17.27
C THR A 684 44.83 13.69 -16.43
N ALA A 685 44.48 13.44 -15.16
CA ALA A 685 44.07 14.50 -14.24
C ALA A 685 45.18 15.55 -14.02
N ALA A 686 46.41 15.13 -13.72
CA ALA A 686 47.56 16.03 -13.56
C ALA A 686 47.86 16.81 -14.85
N ASN A 687 47.73 16.19 -16.02
CA ASN A 687 47.90 16.87 -17.31
C ASN A 687 46.85 17.97 -17.52
N LEU A 688 45.58 17.72 -17.19
CA LEU A 688 44.50 18.72 -17.26
C LEU A 688 44.69 19.85 -16.24
N LEU A 689 45.15 19.54 -15.02
CA LEU A 689 45.48 20.56 -14.01
C LEU A 689 46.66 21.45 -14.46
N ASN A 690 47.69 20.87 -15.07
CA ASN A 690 48.82 21.64 -15.62
C ASN A 690 48.42 22.51 -16.84
N GLN A 691 47.46 22.07 -17.65
CA GLN A 691 46.86 22.91 -18.69
C GLN A 691 46.00 24.05 -18.11
N ALA A 692 45.30 23.81 -17.00
CA ALA A 692 44.59 24.87 -16.27
C ALA A 692 45.57 25.88 -15.64
N LEU A 693 46.72 25.43 -15.12
CA LEU A 693 47.80 26.31 -14.65
C LEU A 693 48.36 27.19 -15.77
N SER A 694 48.71 26.61 -16.93
CA SER A 694 49.24 27.38 -18.07
C SER A 694 48.24 28.40 -18.62
N THR A 695 46.94 28.13 -18.50
CA THR A 695 45.86 29.06 -18.84
C THR A 695 45.64 30.15 -17.77
N THR A 696 46.03 29.90 -16.52
CA THR A 696 45.94 30.85 -15.39
C THR A 696 47.13 31.81 -15.33
N ALA A 697 48.34 31.36 -15.69
CA ALA A 697 49.56 32.15 -15.68
C ALA A 697 49.48 33.52 -16.40
N PRO A 698 48.88 33.64 -17.62
CA PRO A 698 48.80 34.91 -18.36
C PRO A 698 47.67 35.86 -17.90
N PHE A 699 46.91 35.55 -16.84
CA PHE A 699 45.87 36.46 -16.33
C PHE A 699 46.47 37.81 -15.89
N GLN A 700 45.77 38.90 -16.21
CA GLN A 700 46.15 40.26 -15.86
C GLN A 700 45.74 40.60 -14.41
N TYR A 701 44.56 40.15 -13.97
CA TYR A 701 44.08 40.43 -12.62
C TYR A 701 44.57 39.36 -11.64
N GLU A 702 45.37 39.76 -10.65
CA GLU A 702 45.93 38.83 -9.67
C GLU A 702 44.86 38.14 -8.82
N VAL A 703 43.74 38.81 -8.56
CA VAL A 703 42.54 38.23 -7.92
C VAL A 703 41.97 37.06 -8.74
N SER A 704 42.06 37.10 -10.07
CA SER A 704 41.66 35.98 -10.92
C SER A 704 42.59 34.77 -10.76
N LYS A 705 43.91 35.01 -10.60
CA LYS A 705 44.89 33.94 -10.29
C LYS A 705 44.62 33.34 -8.91
N ALA A 706 44.45 34.20 -7.90
CA ALA A 706 44.20 33.79 -6.52
C ALA A 706 42.89 33.02 -6.34
N ASN A 707 41.90 33.22 -7.23
CA ASN A 707 40.69 32.42 -7.26
C ASN A 707 40.87 31.00 -7.82
N VAL A 708 41.88 30.75 -8.66
CA VAL A 708 42.07 29.46 -9.37
C VAL A 708 43.13 28.59 -8.71
N LEU A 709 44.29 29.17 -8.34
CA LEU A 709 45.43 28.41 -7.81
C LEU A 709 45.09 27.57 -6.56
N PRO A 710 44.30 28.03 -5.58
CA PRO A 710 43.84 27.19 -4.46
C PRO A 710 42.98 26.00 -4.88
N ALA A 711 42.14 26.16 -5.90
CA ALA A 711 41.30 25.07 -6.42
C ALA A 711 42.14 24.02 -7.14
N ILE A 712 43.14 24.44 -7.93
CA ILE A 712 44.11 23.52 -8.55
C ILE A 712 44.95 22.81 -7.49
N ALA A 713 45.43 23.53 -6.46
CA ALA A 713 46.20 22.94 -5.38
C ALA A 713 45.41 21.84 -4.65
N LYS A 714 44.17 22.12 -4.27
CA LYS A 714 43.27 21.15 -3.63
C LYS A 714 42.96 19.95 -4.54
N SER A 715 42.67 20.19 -5.81
CA SER A 715 42.46 19.12 -6.78
C SER A 715 43.72 18.29 -7.07
N ALA A 716 44.91 18.85 -6.87
CA ALA A 716 46.16 18.10 -6.93
C ALA A 716 46.35 17.20 -5.68
N SER A 717 46.05 17.68 -4.47
CA SER A 717 46.12 16.86 -3.25
C SER A 717 45.05 15.77 -3.12
N GLU A 718 44.01 15.83 -3.97
CA GLU A 718 42.99 14.79 -4.12
C GLU A 718 43.40 13.64 -5.08
N LEU A 719 44.54 13.76 -5.79
CA LEU A 719 45.05 12.72 -6.70
C LEU A 719 45.55 11.48 -5.95
N LYS A 720 45.49 10.31 -6.61
CA LYS A 720 45.84 9.01 -6.01
C LYS A 720 47.34 8.74 -5.98
N ASP A 721 48.08 9.30 -6.93
CA ASP A 721 49.54 9.24 -6.96
C ASP A 721 50.14 10.51 -6.35
N PRO A 722 50.90 10.41 -5.24
CA PRO A 722 51.51 11.57 -4.60
C PRO A 722 52.62 12.22 -5.44
N GLN A 723 53.25 11.51 -6.38
CA GLN A 723 54.36 12.06 -7.17
C GLN A 723 53.87 13.04 -8.25
N THR A 724 52.82 12.67 -9.00
CA THR A 724 52.15 13.60 -9.92
C THR A 724 51.48 14.75 -9.16
N ALA A 725 50.88 14.50 -8.00
CA ALA A 725 50.33 15.54 -7.14
C ALA A 725 51.38 16.58 -6.73
N ALA A 726 52.54 16.14 -6.23
CA ALA A 726 53.65 17.02 -5.85
C ALA A 726 54.18 17.84 -7.06
N ASN A 727 54.25 17.22 -8.25
CA ASN A 727 54.66 17.92 -9.47
C ASN A 727 53.67 19.06 -9.84
N VAL A 728 52.35 18.83 -9.74
CA VAL A 728 51.32 19.87 -9.99
C VAL A 728 51.40 20.97 -8.93
N LEU A 729 51.61 20.64 -7.65
CA LEU A 729 51.79 21.63 -6.58
C LEU A 729 53.05 22.50 -6.80
N SER A 730 54.15 21.91 -7.26
CA SER A 730 55.36 22.66 -7.62
C SER A 730 55.11 23.69 -8.73
N GLN A 731 54.32 23.35 -9.75
CA GLN A 731 53.94 24.28 -10.83
C GLN A 731 52.89 25.30 -10.38
N THR A 732 52.03 24.93 -9.43
CA THR A 732 51.07 25.85 -8.79
C THR A 732 51.83 26.91 -7.98
N LEU A 733 52.87 26.51 -7.25
CA LEU A 733 53.72 27.39 -6.45
C LEU A 733 54.54 28.36 -7.31
N SER A 734 55.14 27.90 -8.42
CA SER A 734 55.86 28.79 -9.33
C SER A 734 54.93 29.80 -10.01
N THR A 735 53.68 29.41 -10.29
CA THR A 735 52.64 30.34 -10.80
C THR A 735 52.20 31.34 -9.72
N ALA A 736 52.05 30.90 -8.46
CA ALA A 736 51.71 31.75 -7.33
C ALA A 736 52.79 32.80 -7.02
N ALA A 737 54.06 32.51 -7.28
CA ALA A 737 55.15 33.47 -7.13
C ALA A 737 54.99 34.74 -7.99
N SER A 738 54.22 34.65 -9.10
CA SER A 738 53.94 35.78 -10.00
C SER A 738 52.97 36.83 -9.42
N ILE A 739 52.21 36.51 -8.37
CA ILE A 739 51.33 37.45 -7.67
C ILE A 739 52.20 38.45 -6.88
N GLN A 740 51.98 39.74 -7.05
CA GLN A 740 52.68 40.81 -6.32
C GLN A 740 51.92 41.27 -5.08
N GLU A 741 50.59 41.32 -5.16
CA GLU A 741 49.73 41.81 -4.08
C GLU A 741 49.77 40.85 -2.86
N PRO A 742 50.19 41.32 -1.67
CA PRO A 742 50.52 40.46 -0.54
C PRO A 742 49.33 39.69 0.06
N VAL A 743 48.11 40.26 0.04
CA VAL A 743 46.91 39.61 0.60
C VAL A 743 46.58 38.36 -0.21
N ASN A 744 46.40 38.52 -1.52
CA ASN A 744 46.16 37.42 -2.46
C ASN A 744 47.32 36.41 -2.45
N LYS A 745 48.57 36.87 -2.40
CA LYS A 745 49.75 36.00 -2.38
C LYS A 745 49.81 35.12 -1.12
N ALA A 746 49.61 35.70 0.06
CA ALA A 746 49.63 34.96 1.32
C ALA A 746 48.48 33.93 1.42
N MET A 747 47.27 34.29 0.97
CA MET A 747 46.13 33.35 0.93
C MET A 747 46.36 32.17 -0.02
N VAL A 748 46.96 32.42 -1.19
CA VAL A 748 47.32 31.34 -2.13
C VAL A 748 48.41 30.43 -1.55
N LEU A 749 49.43 31.01 -0.89
CA LEU A 749 50.49 30.23 -0.23
C LEU A 749 49.94 29.33 0.88
N ALA A 750 49.00 29.81 1.69
CA ALA A 750 48.33 29.02 2.73
C ALA A 750 47.56 27.81 2.13
N ALA A 751 46.82 28.02 1.03
CA ALA A 751 46.09 26.93 0.37
C ALA A 751 47.02 25.89 -0.30
N ILE A 752 48.19 26.31 -0.81
CA ILE A 752 49.19 25.38 -1.34
C ILE A 752 49.88 24.62 -0.18
N ALA A 753 50.10 25.27 0.97
CA ALA A 753 50.63 24.63 2.17
C ALA A 753 49.66 23.56 2.73
N GLU A 754 48.35 23.84 2.72
CA GLU A 754 47.31 22.87 3.05
C GLU A 754 47.38 21.63 2.14
N ALA A 755 47.42 21.85 0.82
CA ALA A 755 47.51 20.77 -0.16
C ALA A 755 48.81 19.94 -0.02
N ALA A 756 49.95 20.59 0.23
CA ALA A 756 51.22 19.91 0.50
C ALA A 756 51.14 19.02 1.76
N SER A 757 50.54 19.52 2.85
CA SER A 757 50.33 18.72 4.06
C SER A 757 49.32 17.59 3.86
N GLN A 758 48.34 17.73 2.96
CA GLN A 758 47.43 16.64 2.60
C GLN A 758 48.16 15.49 1.87
N LEU A 759 49.27 15.78 1.17
CA LEU A 759 50.20 14.77 0.64
C LEU A 759 51.22 14.24 1.68
N ASN A 760 51.10 14.66 2.94
CA ASN A 760 52.04 14.40 4.06
C ASN A 760 53.41 15.09 3.93
N ASP A 761 53.62 16.03 3.00
CA ASP A 761 54.85 16.85 2.93
C ASP A 761 54.80 18.00 3.94
N ALA A 762 55.03 17.64 5.21
CA ALA A 762 55.08 18.60 6.31
C ALA A 762 56.24 19.61 6.21
N PRO A 763 57.48 19.26 5.79
CA PRO A 763 58.55 20.24 5.60
C PRO A 763 58.20 21.33 4.58
N THR A 764 57.64 20.97 3.43
CA THR A 764 57.22 21.97 2.43
C THR A 764 56.01 22.78 2.92
N ALA A 765 55.04 22.14 3.57
CA ALA A 765 53.90 22.84 4.16
C ALA A 765 54.33 23.90 5.19
N ASN A 766 55.21 23.54 6.15
CA ASN A 766 55.77 24.49 7.12
C ASN A 766 56.41 25.70 6.40
N ARG A 767 57.32 25.45 5.44
CA ARG A 767 58.02 26.51 4.70
C ARG A 767 57.08 27.42 3.91
N LEU A 768 55.95 26.91 3.45
CA LEU A 768 54.93 27.69 2.75
C LEU A 768 54.06 28.51 3.70
N PHE A 769 53.76 28.02 4.91
CA PHE A 769 53.15 28.82 5.96
C PHE A 769 54.09 29.93 6.45
N ASP A 770 55.38 29.66 6.66
CA ASP A 770 56.40 30.69 6.96
C ASP A 770 56.45 31.77 5.87
N LEU A 771 56.41 31.38 4.59
CA LEU A 771 56.38 32.32 3.47
C LEU A 771 55.07 33.12 3.41
N ALA A 772 53.93 32.50 3.76
CA ALA A 772 52.65 33.19 3.89
C ALA A 772 52.70 34.23 5.04
N PHE A 773 53.25 33.89 6.20
CA PHE A 773 53.46 34.83 7.31
C PHE A 773 54.41 35.97 6.94
N SER A 774 55.55 35.70 6.29
CA SER A 774 56.47 36.77 5.86
C SER A 774 55.83 37.70 4.83
N THR A 775 54.89 37.19 4.02
CA THR A 775 54.09 37.97 3.07
C THR A 775 52.97 38.75 3.78
N ALA A 776 52.39 38.20 4.86
CA ALA A 776 51.34 38.83 5.66
C ALA A 776 51.86 39.92 6.62
N THR A 777 53.10 39.80 7.08
CA THR A 777 53.73 40.70 8.05
C THR A 777 53.75 42.18 7.60
N PRO A 778 54.16 42.53 6.37
CA PRO A 778 54.18 43.92 5.89
C PRO A 778 52.81 44.46 5.44
N ILE A 779 51.70 43.72 5.60
CA ILE A 779 50.37 44.25 5.29
C ILE A 779 50.02 45.34 6.32
N GLU A 780 49.78 46.56 5.84
CA GLU A 780 49.36 47.72 6.65
C GLU A 780 47.85 47.73 6.92
N ASP A 781 47.03 47.33 5.93
CA ASP A 781 45.57 47.26 6.12
C ASP A 781 45.20 46.12 7.08
N GLU A 782 44.71 46.50 8.25
CA GLU A 782 44.43 45.58 9.36
C GLU A 782 43.29 44.60 9.04
N SER A 783 42.29 45.04 8.27
CA SER A 783 41.17 44.18 7.86
C SER A 783 41.65 43.05 6.93
N ASN A 784 42.59 43.34 6.05
CA ASN A 784 43.17 42.36 5.15
C ASN A 784 44.23 41.50 5.87
N LYS A 785 45.00 42.07 6.80
CA LYS A 785 45.95 41.33 7.64
C LYS A 785 45.25 40.28 8.52
N SER A 786 44.12 40.64 9.13
CA SER A 786 43.29 39.71 9.92
C SER A 786 42.62 38.65 9.04
N LYS A 787 42.10 38.99 7.85
CA LYS A 787 41.62 37.99 6.86
C LYS A 787 42.70 36.99 6.47
N VAL A 788 43.93 37.44 6.23
CA VAL A 788 45.06 36.59 5.86
C VAL A 788 45.48 35.67 7.01
N LEU A 789 45.62 36.19 8.23
CA LEU A 789 45.93 35.39 9.41
C LEU A 789 44.82 34.37 9.73
N GLY A 790 43.55 34.75 9.55
CA GLY A 790 42.41 33.86 9.66
C GLY A 790 42.40 32.75 8.60
N ALA A 791 42.70 33.07 7.34
CA ALA A 791 42.82 32.09 6.26
C ALA A 791 43.98 31.10 6.47
N ILE A 792 45.12 31.59 6.98
CA ILE A 792 46.24 30.73 7.41
C ILE A 792 45.76 29.77 8.51
N ALA A 793 45.07 30.27 9.54
CA ALA A 793 44.52 29.44 10.61
C ALA A 793 43.51 28.40 10.09
N GLU A 794 42.57 28.79 9.22
CA GLU A 794 41.56 27.85 8.69
C GLU A 794 42.20 26.71 7.89
N SER A 795 43.12 27.01 6.97
CA SER A 795 43.86 25.98 6.22
C SER A 795 44.64 25.04 7.14
N VAL A 796 45.07 25.50 8.32
CA VAL A 796 45.73 24.66 9.32
C VAL A 796 44.76 23.69 10.02
N GLY A 797 43.47 24.01 10.10
CA GLY A 797 42.44 23.09 10.59
C GLY A 797 42.22 21.86 9.70
N SER A 798 42.65 21.90 8.43
CA SER A 798 42.52 20.80 7.46
C SER A 798 43.70 19.81 7.46
N LEU A 799 44.78 20.06 8.21
CA LEU A 799 46.04 19.32 8.04
C LEU A 799 46.00 17.92 8.67
N LYS A 800 46.68 16.97 8.01
CA LYS A 800 46.90 15.61 8.55
C LYS A 800 47.94 15.59 9.67
N ASN A 801 48.91 16.51 9.65
CA ASN A 801 50.00 16.57 10.62
C ASN A 801 49.70 17.59 11.74
N ALA A 802 49.37 17.08 12.93
CA ALA A 802 49.07 17.90 14.09
C ALA A 802 50.28 18.69 14.64
N GLN A 803 51.53 18.26 14.42
CA GLN A 803 52.73 18.99 14.88
C GLN A 803 53.02 20.21 14.01
N THR A 804 52.80 20.11 12.68
CA THR A 804 52.74 21.29 11.81
C THR A 804 51.64 22.24 12.28
N ALA A 805 50.45 21.72 12.57
CA ALA A 805 49.32 22.54 12.98
C ALA A 805 49.57 23.27 14.32
N ASP A 806 50.21 22.60 15.29
CA ASP A 806 50.67 23.19 16.55
C ASP A 806 51.62 24.38 16.32
N SER A 807 52.67 24.17 15.52
CA SER A 807 53.68 25.19 15.24
C SER A 807 53.07 26.42 14.54
N VAL A 808 52.27 26.19 13.50
CA VAL A 808 51.70 27.28 12.68
C VAL A 808 50.63 28.05 13.46
N LEU A 809 49.72 27.39 14.19
CA LEU A 809 48.71 28.11 14.97
C LEU A 809 49.32 28.91 16.13
N LYS A 810 50.39 28.43 16.77
CA LYS A 810 51.16 29.22 17.76
C LYS A 810 51.76 30.50 17.15
N GLN A 811 52.20 30.43 15.90
CA GLN A 811 52.69 31.58 15.14
C GLN A 811 51.54 32.57 14.86
N VAL A 812 50.34 32.11 14.43
CA VAL A 812 49.14 32.98 14.29
C VAL A 812 48.75 33.63 15.64
N ILE A 813 48.71 32.85 16.73
CA ILE A 813 48.41 33.34 18.09
C ILE A 813 49.40 34.45 18.49
N SER A 814 50.71 34.27 18.22
CA SER A 814 51.72 35.28 18.52
C SER A 814 51.51 36.57 17.70
N MET A 815 51.17 36.45 16.42
CA MET A 815 50.93 37.59 15.52
C MET A 815 49.59 38.29 15.79
N THR A 816 48.65 37.68 16.51
CA THR A 816 47.36 38.29 16.87
C THR A 816 47.58 39.62 17.63
N ASN A 817 48.56 39.66 18.54
CA ASN A 817 48.94 40.87 19.30
C ASN A 817 49.48 42.03 18.43
N SER A 818 49.68 41.83 17.12
CA SER A 818 50.12 42.87 16.16
C SER A 818 48.98 43.54 15.40
N LEU A 819 47.73 43.21 15.72
CA LEU A 819 46.51 43.82 15.16
C LEU A 819 45.98 44.89 16.14
N PRO A 820 45.94 46.18 15.77
CA PRO A 820 45.49 47.24 16.67
C PRO A 820 44.06 47.12 17.20
N SER A 821 43.10 46.64 16.41
CA SER A 821 41.70 46.51 16.84
C SER A 821 41.38 45.13 17.41
N GLU A 822 40.74 45.11 18.57
CA GLU A 822 40.23 43.89 19.22
C GLU A 822 39.22 43.13 18.35
N SER A 823 38.50 43.81 17.45
CA SER A 823 37.62 43.17 16.47
C SER A 823 38.40 42.31 15.46
N SER A 824 39.56 42.78 15.01
CA SER A 824 40.48 42.06 14.12
C SER A 824 41.18 40.91 14.84
N GLN A 825 41.59 41.14 16.10
CA GLN A 825 42.13 40.09 16.96
C GLN A 825 41.11 38.98 17.17
N SER A 826 39.85 39.34 17.46
CA SER A 826 38.74 38.41 17.63
C SER A 826 38.52 37.54 16.38
N ILE A 827 38.45 38.12 15.18
CA ILE A 827 38.31 37.37 13.92
C ILE A 827 39.41 36.30 13.78
N VAL A 828 40.66 36.63 14.12
CA VAL A 828 41.78 35.68 14.04
C VAL A 828 41.70 34.61 15.14
N LEU A 829 41.36 34.99 16.38
CA LEU A 829 41.17 34.03 17.50
C LEU A 829 40.00 33.06 17.25
N GLN A 830 38.91 33.51 16.62
CA GLN A 830 37.80 32.66 16.20
C GLN A 830 38.25 31.60 15.18
N ALA A 831 39.03 32.01 14.16
CA ALA A 831 39.58 31.08 13.16
C ALA A 831 40.56 30.07 13.79
N ILE A 832 41.42 30.51 14.73
CA ILE A 832 42.31 29.63 15.49
C ILE A 832 41.51 28.63 16.34
N ALA A 833 40.46 29.09 17.04
CA ALA A 833 39.62 28.24 17.88
C ALA A 833 38.93 27.14 17.05
N GLU A 834 38.35 27.49 15.90
CA GLU A 834 37.75 26.49 15.02
C GLU A 834 38.79 25.54 14.43
N ALA A 835 39.93 26.06 13.95
CA ALA A 835 41.01 25.23 13.42
C ALA A 835 41.52 24.21 14.45
N ALA A 836 41.75 24.63 15.70
CA ALA A 836 42.12 23.74 16.79
C ALA A 836 41.03 22.69 17.06
N GLY A 837 39.75 23.06 17.02
CA GLY A 837 38.62 22.12 17.12
C GLY A 837 38.49 21.12 15.96
N ARG A 838 39.20 21.32 14.84
CA ARG A 838 39.31 20.36 13.71
C ARG A 838 40.53 19.41 13.86
N ILE A 839 41.50 19.71 14.73
CA ILE A 839 42.74 18.92 14.91
C ILE A 839 42.46 17.61 15.66
N LYS A 840 42.76 16.47 15.02
CA LYS A 840 42.53 15.13 15.58
C LYS A 840 43.37 14.77 16.81
N ASN A 841 44.49 15.46 17.07
CA ASN A 841 45.28 15.25 18.27
C ASN A 841 44.74 16.12 19.41
N LYS A 842 43.91 15.51 20.27
CA LYS A 842 43.27 16.15 21.42
C LYS A 842 44.24 16.89 22.35
N GLY A 843 45.45 16.37 22.57
CA GLY A 843 46.44 17.01 23.44
C GLY A 843 46.96 18.33 22.87
N ILE A 844 47.33 18.32 21.58
CA ILE A 844 47.74 19.52 20.84
C ILE A 844 46.58 20.52 20.75
N ALA A 845 45.40 20.06 20.33
CA ALA A 845 44.21 20.89 20.19
C ALA A 845 43.83 21.58 21.51
N SER A 846 43.85 20.86 22.63
CA SER A 846 43.61 21.44 23.96
C SER A 846 44.68 22.44 24.38
N GLY A 847 45.95 22.20 24.03
CA GLY A 847 47.06 23.12 24.29
C GLY A 847 46.92 24.43 23.51
N LEU A 848 46.51 24.36 22.25
CA LEU A 848 46.20 25.52 21.41
C LEU A 848 44.98 26.29 21.95
N LEU A 849 43.88 25.60 22.24
CA LEU A 849 42.67 26.24 22.78
C LEU A 849 42.92 26.94 24.12
N ASN A 850 43.81 26.42 24.98
CA ASN A 850 44.20 27.11 26.21
C ASN A 850 44.96 28.43 25.94
N GLN A 851 45.77 28.49 24.88
CA GLN A 851 46.45 29.73 24.48
C GLN A 851 45.48 30.71 23.81
N THR A 852 44.56 30.23 22.98
CA THR A 852 43.47 31.05 22.42
C THR A 852 42.55 31.58 23.51
N LEU A 853 42.23 30.78 24.53
CA LEU A 853 41.47 31.18 25.71
C LEU A 853 42.16 32.30 26.48
N SER A 854 43.45 32.13 26.79
CA SER A 854 44.25 33.18 27.46
C SER A 854 44.30 34.48 26.65
N LYS A 855 44.31 34.41 25.32
CA LYS A 855 44.27 35.61 24.45
C LYS A 855 42.87 36.21 24.31
N ALA A 856 41.82 35.40 24.39
CA ALA A 856 40.44 35.87 24.44
C ALA A 856 40.15 36.64 25.74
N THR A 857 40.74 36.22 26.87
CA THR A 857 40.57 36.91 28.16
C THR A 857 41.32 38.23 28.27
N ASP A 858 42.32 38.48 27.42
CA ASP A 858 43.06 39.76 27.38
C ASP A 858 42.24 40.90 26.72
N LEU A 859 41.23 40.57 25.91
CA LEU A 859 40.38 41.53 25.20
C LEU A 859 39.52 42.37 26.16
N GLN A 860 39.39 43.67 25.88
CA GLN A 860 38.60 44.63 26.66
C GLN A 860 37.15 44.73 26.18
N ASP A 861 36.88 44.59 24.87
CA ASP A 861 35.53 44.49 24.32
C ASP A 861 34.88 43.16 24.70
N GLU A 862 34.05 43.19 25.74
CA GLU A 862 33.32 42.03 26.26
C GLU A 862 32.42 41.37 25.21
N TYR A 863 31.97 42.09 24.18
CA TYR A 863 31.28 41.47 23.04
C TYR A 863 32.23 40.58 22.24
N SER A 864 33.30 41.13 21.65
CA SER A 864 34.30 40.38 20.87
C SER A 864 34.89 39.20 21.65
N LYS A 865 35.15 39.41 22.94
CA LYS A 865 35.59 38.40 23.91
C LYS A 865 34.58 37.28 24.08
N SER A 866 33.31 37.58 24.34
CA SER A 866 32.27 36.55 24.49
C SER A 866 32.08 35.69 23.23
N VAL A 867 32.25 36.27 22.03
CA VAL A 867 32.17 35.54 20.75
C VAL A 867 33.34 34.57 20.59
N VAL A 868 34.58 34.98 20.91
CA VAL A 868 35.75 34.08 20.89
C VAL A 868 35.59 32.97 21.93
N LEU A 869 35.19 33.29 23.16
CA LEU A 869 35.01 32.32 24.25
C LEU A 869 33.95 31.27 23.88
N ASN A 870 32.82 31.67 23.28
CA ASN A 870 31.80 30.76 22.74
C ASN A 870 32.38 29.76 21.73
N LEU A 871 33.24 30.21 20.80
CA LEU A 871 33.86 29.32 19.80
C LEU A 871 34.97 28.43 20.39
N VAL A 872 35.73 28.91 21.38
CA VAL A 872 36.67 28.08 22.15
C VAL A 872 35.92 26.98 22.92
N ALA A 873 34.79 27.30 23.56
CA ALA A 873 33.94 26.35 24.25
C ALA A 873 33.34 25.29 23.30
N GLN A 874 32.82 25.70 22.14
CA GLN A 874 32.39 24.78 21.08
C GLN A 874 33.50 23.83 20.64
N SER A 875 34.74 24.31 20.53
CA SER A 875 35.88 23.49 20.14
C SER A 875 36.30 22.50 21.24
N TYR A 876 36.22 22.84 22.52
CA TYR A 876 36.32 21.85 23.61
C TYR A 876 35.18 20.82 23.57
N GLY A 877 33.96 21.23 23.18
CA GLY A 877 32.85 20.31 22.89
C GLY A 877 33.21 19.29 21.80
N LYS A 878 33.74 19.76 20.66
CA LYS A 878 34.22 18.91 19.54
C LYS A 878 35.36 17.96 19.94
N LEU A 879 36.20 18.34 20.91
CA LEU A 879 37.24 17.48 21.49
C LEU A 879 36.71 16.51 22.57
N ASN A 880 35.41 16.55 22.89
CA ASN A 880 34.78 15.81 23.97
C ASN A 880 35.40 16.12 25.35
N ASP A 881 35.50 17.41 25.70
CA ASP A 881 35.84 17.93 27.04
C ASP A 881 34.71 18.82 27.60
N PRO A 882 33.55 18.26 27.94
CA PRO A 882 32.36 19.05 28.30
C PRO A 882 32.55 19.93 29.54
N GLN A 883 33.39 19.54 30.50
CA GLN A 883 33.69 20.34 31.70
C GLN A 883 34.46 21.64 31.37
N LEU A 884 35.46 21.56 30.48
CA LEU A 884 36.20 22.75 30.02
C LEU A 884 35.30 23.62 29.15
N ALA A 885 34.54 23.01 28.23
CA ALA A 885 33.57 23.72 27.40
C ALA A 885 32.56 24.52 28.25
N ALA A 886 31.96 23.91 29.27
CA ALA A 886 31.03 24.59 30.18
C ALA A 886 31.68 25.69 31.01
N THR A 887 32.93 25.50 31.46
CA THR A 887 33.69 26.53 32.17
C THR A 887 33.93 27.76 31.28
N VAL A 888 34.27 27.54 30.01
CA VAL A 888 34.47 28.64 29.04
C VAL A 888 33.14 29.25 28.59
N PHE A 889 32.05 28.47 28.47
CA PHE A 889 30.70 29.04 28.28
C PHE A 889 30.29 29.93 29.45
N SER A 890 30.57 29.55 30.70
CA SER A 890 30.31 30.38 31.88
C SER A 890 31.05 31.74 31.79
N GLN A 891 32.29 31.73 31.28
CA GLN A 891 33.07 32.96 31.03
C GLN A 891 32.48 33.79 29.88
N ALA A 892 32.05 33.15 28.78
CA ALA A 892 31.39 33.81 27.66
C ALA A 892 30.06 34.48 28.07
N ILE A 893 29.26 33.79 28.88
CA ILE A 893 28.03 34.31 29.50
C ILE A 893 28.36 35.51 30.40
N THR A 894 29.37 35.39 31.25
CA THR A 894 29.79 36.49 32.15
C THR A 894 30.20 37.73 31.34
N ALA A 895 31.06 37.57 30.33
CA ALA A 895 31.46 38.65 29.43
C ALA A 895 30.25 39.34 28.80
N ILE A 896 29.37 38.59 28.10
CA ILE A 896 28.22 39.20 27.42
C ILE A 896 27.19 39.81 28.39
N THR A 897 27.14 39.40 29.66
CA THR A 897 26.26 40.08 30.63
C THR A 897 26.67 41.53 30.94
N LEU A 898 27.94 41.89 30.73
CA LEU A 898 28.47 43.25 30.90
C LEU A 898 28.21 44.15 29.67
N THR A 899 27.95 43.56 28.50
CA THR A 899 27.68 44.29 27.25
C THR A 899 26.34 45.05 27.33
N PRO A 900 26.31 46.38 27.07
CA PRO A 900 25.09 47.19 27.19
C PRO A 900 24.12 47.04 26.01
N ASP A 901 24.58 46.53 24.86
CA ASP A 901 23.72 46.27 23.70
C ASP A 901 22.94 44.97 23.88
N GLU A 902 21.61 45.08 24.06
CA GLU A 902 20.73 43.94 24.29
C GLU A 902 20.60 42.99 23.08
N SER A 903 20.87 43.46 21.87
CA SER A 903 20.76 42.67 20.63
C SER A 903 21.99 41.79 20.45
N ASN A 904 23.18 42.36 20.65
CA ASN A 904 24.44 41.61 20.76
C ASN A 904 24.39 40.61 21.91
N LYS A 905 23.81 41.01 23.06
CA LYS A 905 23.60 40.12 24.20
C LYS A 905 22.67 38.95 23.87
N ALA A 906 21.54 39.21 23.22
CA ALA A 906 20.66 38.16 22.77
C ALA A 906 21.31 37.25 21.71
N PHE A 907 22.08 37.80 20.77
CA PHE A 907 22.76 37.04 19.72
C PHE A 907 23.74 36.01 20.32
N VAL A 908 24.62 36.43 21.23
CA VAL A 908 25.61 35.52 21.83
C VAL A 908 24.97 34.53 22.80
N LEU A 909 23.97 34.92 23.60
CA LEU A 909 23.25 33.97 24.47
C LEU A 909 22.49 32.90 23.66
N GLN A 910 21.89 33.25 22.50
CA GLN A 910 21.31 32.27 21.57
C GLN A 910 22.37 31.33 20.97
N ALA A 911 23.54 31.88 20.60
CA ALA A 911 24.64 31.09 20.08
C ALA A 911 25.18 30.09 21.12
N ILE A 912 25.30 30.51 22.38
CA ILE A 912 25.72 29.66 23.51
C ILE A 912 24.67 28.58 23.82
N ALA A 913 23.38 28.93 23.86
CA ALA A 913 22.30 27.96 24.03
C ALA A 913 22.34 26.88 22.93
N THR A 914 22.44 27.31 21.66
CA THR A 914 22.55 26.40 20.51
C THR A 914 23.82 25.55 20.56
N ALA A 915 24.96 26.13 20.95
CA ALA A 915 26.24 25.46 21.08
C ALA A 915 26.25 24.40 22.20
N SER A 916 25.52 24.62 23.29
CA SER A 916 25.45 23.68 24.42
C SER A 916 24.88 22.30 24.04
N THR A 917 24.07 22.22 22.98
CA THR A 917 23.52 20.95 22.46
C THR A 917 24.59 20.02 21.88
N GLN A 918 25.79 20.54 21.57
CA GLN A 918 26.92 19.77 21.05
C GLN A 918 27.79 19.15 22.16
N LEU A 919 27.43 19.35 23.44
CA LEU A 919 28.13 18.76 24.58
C LEU A 919 27.68 17.31 24.80
N ALA A 920 28.64 16.40 24.94
CA ALA A 920 28.39 14.97 25.11
C ALA A 920 27.72 14.59 26.45
N GLU A 921 27.64 15.52 27.41
CA GLU A 921 27.10 15.31 28.77
C GLU A 921 25.88 16.23 29.00
N PRO A 922 24.64 15.73 28.87
CA PRO A 922 23.43 16.56 29.02
C PRO A 922 23.30 17.24 30.39
N SER A 923 23.84 16.63 31.44
CA SER A 923 23.87 17.20 32.79
C SER A 923 24.73 18.47 32.89
N ILE A 924 25.78 18.57 32.08
CA ILE A 924 26.67 19.72 31.99
C ILE A 924 26.07 20.78 31.06
N ALA A 925 25.44 20.37 29.94
CA ALA A 925 24.69 21.26 29.07
C ALA A 925 23.54 21.98 29.81
N ALA A 926 22.85 21.27 30.72
CA ALA A 926 21.83 21.86 31.58
C ALA A 926 22.35 23.03 32.43
N GLN A 927 23.56 22.92 32.99
CA GLN A 927 24.17 23.98 33.80
C GLN A 927 24.47 25.23 32.95
N VAL A 928 24.95 25.05 31.71
CA VAL A 928 25.18 26.15 30.77
C VAL A 928 23.87 26.82 30.37
N LEU A 929 22.82 26.04 30.12
CA LEU A 929 21.50 26.58 29.74
C LEU A 929 20.80 27.30 30.91
N ASP A 930 20.95 26.83 32.15
CA ASP A 930 20.43 27.48 33.36
C ASP A 930 21.12 28.83 33.63
N GLN A 931 22.44 28.91 33.47
CA GLN A 931 23.18 30.18 33.49
C GLN A 931 22.78 31.11 32.34
N THR A 932 22.56 30.57 31.13
CA THR A 932 22.12 31.34 29.96
C THR A 932 20.71 31.91 30.19
N LEU A 933 19.80 31.12 30.75
CA LEU A 933 18.47 31.54 31.15
C LEU A 933 18.53 32.67 32.18
N THR A 934 19.24 32.45 33.29
CA THR A 934 19.46 33.46 34.34
C THR A 934 19.98 34.78 33.75
N SER A 935 20.95 34.71 32.85
CA SER A 935 21.59 35.86 32.20
C SER A 935 20.72 36.57 31.15
N SER A 936 19.68 35.89 30.65
CA SER A 936 18.67 36.45 29.75
C SER A 936 17.53 37.18 30.47
N THR A 937 17.26 36.85 31.75
CA THR A 937 16.18 37.46 32.53
C THR A 937 16.20 39.00 32.57
N PRO A 938 17.37 39.70 32.58
CA PRO A 938 17.41 41.17 32.68
C PRO A 938 17.26 41.91 31.33
N ILE A 939 17.17 41.19 30.20
CA ILE A 939 16.95 41.80 28.88
C ILE A 939 15.57 42.47 28.87
N ARG A 940 15.50 43.73 28.43
CA ARG A 940 14.28 44.56 28.44
C ARG A 940 13.53 44.50 27.13
N ASP A 941 14.23 44.49 26.00
CA ASP A 941 13.60 44.36 24.70
C ASP A 941 12.94 42.97 24.55
N GLU A 942 11.65 42.99 24.24
CA GLU A 942 10.84 41.78 24.22
C GLU A 942 11.16 40.88 23.02
N TYR A 943 11.63 41.43 21.89
CA TYR A 943 12.07 40.62 20.74
C TYR A 943 13.31 39.82 21.12
N ASN A 944 14.34 40.51 21.64
CA ASN A 944 15.61 39.93 22.06
C ASN A 944 15.43 38.90 23.18
N LYS A 945 14.61 39.21 24.21
CA LYS A 945 14.29 38.27 25.28
C LYS A 945 13.56 37.02 24.77
N THR A 946 12.56 37.20 23.89
CA THR A 946 11.83 36.09 23.23
C THR A 946 12.80 35.18 22.48
N SER A 947 13.70 35.76 21.67
CA SER A 947 14.66 35.00 20.86
C SER A 947 15.61 34.13 21.71
N VAL A 948 16.08 34.63 22.85
CA VAL A 948 16.92 33.84 23.79
C VAL A 948 16.13 32.72 24.46
N LEU A 949 14.94 33.01 25.01
CA LEU A 949 14.10 32.00 25.67
C LEU A 949 13.68 30.89 24.69
N HIS A 950 13.39 31.26 23.44
CA HIS A 950 13.08 30.32 22.36
C HIS A 950 14.28 29.43 22.01
N ALA A 951 15.49 29.98 21.95
CA ALA A 951 16.71 29.19 21.72
C ALA A 951 17.01 28.23 22.89
N ILE A 952 16.80 28.65 24.15
CA ILE A 952 16.97 27.81 25.33
C ILE A 952 15.98 26.64 25.32
N ALA A 953 14.69 26.89 25.07
CA ALA A 953 13.68 25.83 25.01
C ALA A 953 14.01 24.80 23.91
N ASN A 954 14.37 25.24 22.71
CA ASN A 954 14.81 24.35 21.62
C ASN A 954 16.08 23.56 21.98
N ALA A 955 17.05 24.18 22.64
CA ALA A 955 18.28 23.50 23.07
C ALA A 955 17.99 22.40 24.11
N VAL A 956 17.12 22.69 25.07
CA VAL A 956 16.62 21.70 26.04
C VAL A 956 15.91 20.53 25.33
N SER A 957 15.05 20.82 24.37
CA SER A 957 14.31 19.80 23.60
C SER A 957 15.24 18.84 22.84
N GLN A 958 16.40 19.30 22.37
CA GLN A 958 17.38 18.48 21.64
C GLN A 958 18.20 17.53 22.53
N LEU A 959 18.27 17.78 23.84
CA LEU A 959 19.22 17.11 24.75
C LEU A 959 18.67 15.86 25.48
N GLY A 960 17.41 15.47 25.25
CA GLY A 960 16.80 14.24 25.78
C GLY A 960 16.42 14.30 27.26
N GLU A 961 16.25 13.16 27.95
CA GLU A 961 15.65 13.09 29.31
C GLU A 961 16.65 12.93 30.48
N PRO A 962 17.09 14.04 31.10
CA PRO A 962 17.34 14.17 32.53
C PRO A 962 16.24 15.04 33.19
N LYS A 963 15.88 14.73 34.45
CA LYS A 963 14.80 15.45 35.16
C LYS A 963 15.01 16.96 35.27
N SER A 964 16.26 17.42 35.35
CA SER A 964 16.66 18.83 35.43
C SER A 964 16.18 19.69 34.26
N PHE A 965 15.93 19.12 33.08
CA PHE A 965 15.37 19.88 31.97
C PHE A 965 13.89 20.22 32.14
N VAL A 966 13.12 19.41 32.87
CA VAL A 966 11.73 19.75 33.20
C VAL A 966 11.70 20.97 34.13
N ASP A 967 12.60 21.01 35.12
CA ASP A 967 12.78 22.17 36.01
C ASP A 967 13.21 23.41 35.22
N LEU A 968 14.15 23.26 34.28
CA LEU A 968 14.60 24.35 33.42
C LEU A 968 13.52 24.86 32.45
N LEU A 969 12.66 24.00 31.90
CA LEU A 969 11.49 24.42 31.12
C LEU A 969 10.48 25.18 32.00
N ASN A 970 10.25 24.74 33.24
CA ASN A 970 9.40 25.47 34.19
C ASN A 970 9.99 26.85 34.55
N GLN A 971 11.31 26.98 34.71
CA GLN A 971 11.96 28.29 34.88
C GLN A 971 11.81 29.16 33.62
N THR A 972 12.02 28.58 32.43
CA THR A 972 11.88 29.28 31.14
C THR A 972 10.44 29.77 30.94
N LEU A 973 9.44 28.97 31.33
CA LEU A 973 8.03 29.34 31.35
C LEU A 973 7.74 30.52 32.28
N SER A 974 8.27 30.50 33.51
CA SER A 974 8.12 31.61 34.46
C SER A 974 8.71 32.92 33.91
N SER A 975 9.81 32.83 33.14
CA SER A 975 10.39 33.97 32.41
C SER A 975 9.52 34.40 31.22
N ALA A 976 8.95 33.47 30.46
CA ALA A 976 8.07 33.76 29.33
C ALA A 976 6.77 34.48 29.74
N VAL A 977 6.20 34.15 30.91
CA VAL A 977 5.03 34.85 31.46
C VAL A 977 5.26 36.36 31.61
N SER A 978 6.51 36.81 31.82
CA SER A 978 6.87 38.23 31.97
C SER A 978 6.82 39.07 30.68
N ILE A 979 6.69 38.43 29.50
CA ILE A 979 6.58 39.12 28.21
C ILE A 979 5.20 39.80 28.12
N GLN A 980 5.16 41.09 27.76
CA GLN A 980 3.94 41.89 27.64
C GLN A 980 3.21 41.62 26.32
N ASP A 981 3.93 41.54 25.21
CA ASP A 981 3.37 41.16 23.91
C ASP A 981 2.79 39.74 23.96
N GLY A 982 1.47 39.65 23.87
CA GLY A 982 0.74 38.39 23.98
C GLY A 982 1.02 37.39 22.86
N TYR A 983 1.47 37.85 21.69
CA TYR A 983 1.85 36.98 20.58
C TYR A 983 3.22 36.34 20.86
N ARG A 984 4.24 37.13 21.20
CA ARG A 984 5.58 36.65 21.58
C ARG A 984 5.56 35.72 22.78
N ARG A 985 4.74 36.05 23.80
CA ARG A 985 4.56 35.20 24.98
C ARG A 985 4.01 33.82 24.60
N ALA A 986 2.98 33.79 23.75
CA ALA A 986 2.36 32.53 23.34
C ALA A 986 3.25 31.69 22.42
N ASP A 987 4.07 32.33 21.57
CA ASP A 987 5.10 31.72 20.73
C ASP A 987 6.16 30.97 21.58
N VAL A 988 6.74 31.64 22.59
CA VAL A 988 7.68 30.98 23.54
C VAL A 988 6.99 29.88 24.33
N MET A 989 5.75 30.08 24.78
CA MET A 989 4.97 29.04 25.47
C MET A 989 4.71 27.82 24.56
N GLN A 990 4.45 28.01 23.26
CA GLN A 990 4.30 26.89 22.32
C GLN A 990 5.60 26.07 22.24
N THR A 991 6.75 26.71 22.08
CA THR A 991 8.03 26.00 21.99
C THR A 991 8.38 25.28 23.29
N ILE A 992 8.05 25.84 24.46
CA ILE A 992 8.16 25.14 25.76
C ILE A 992 7.22 23.92 25.82
N ALA A 993 5.98 24.05 25.34
CA ALA A 993 5.05 22.92 25.28
C ALA A 993 5.52 21.81 24.33
N ASN A 994 6.02 22.17 23.15
CA ASN A 994 6.62 21.23 22.19
C ASN A 994 7.84 20.52 22.81
N SER A 995 8.63 21.23 23.61
CA SER A 995 9.74 20.64 24.38
C SER A 995 9.24 19.62 25.40
N HIS A 996 8.14 19.92 26.12
CA HIS A 996 7.50 18.93 26.98
C HIS A 996 6.90 17.74 26.21
N VAL A 997 6.36 17.92 24.99
CA VAL A 997 5.87 16.82 24.13
C VAL A 997 7.03 15.90 23.74
N GLN A 998 8.16 16.45 23.28
CA GLN A 998 9.34 15.65 22.91
C GLN A 998 9.96 14.91 24.11
N LEU A 999 9.85 15.48 25.31
CA LEU A 999 10.21 14.83 26.59
C LEU A 999 9.08 13.97 27.18
N ASN A 1000 8.07 13.58 26.40
CA ASN A 1000 6.92 12.73 26.82
C ASN A 1000 6.08 13.27 28.00
N ASN A 1001 6.27 14.52 28.40
CA ASN A 1001 5.66 15.18 29.55
C ASN A 1001 4.31 15.82 29.17
N PHE A 1002 3.40 15.01 28.62
CA PHE A 1002 2.13 15.46 28.02
C PHE A 1002 1.26 16.33 28.94
N GLN A 1003 1.19 16.03 30.24
CA GLN A 1003 0.43 16.82 31.22
C GLN A 1003 1.01 18.24 31.39
N SER A 1004 2.34 18.38 31.37
CA SER A 1004 3.03 19.68 31.43
C SER A 1004 2.82 20.45 30.13
N ALA A 1005 2.96 19.78 28.97
CA ALA A 1005 2.67 20.37 27.66
C ALA A 1005 1.23 20.91 27.59
N ALA A 1006 0.23 20.11 27.97
CA ALA A 1006 -1.16 20.53 28.02
C ALA A 1006 -1.37 21.73 28.97
N THR A 1007 -0.70 21.75 30.13
CA THR A 1007 -0.78 22.87 31.08
C THR A 1007 -0.22 24.16 30.47
N VAL A 1008 0.93 24.10 29.79
CA VAL A 1008 1.54 25.25 29.10
C VAL A 1008 0.68 25.73 27.92
N LEU A 1009 0.10 24.82 27.14
CA LEU A 1009 -0.79 25.19 26.02
C LEU A 1009 -2.10 25.82 26.48
N ASN A 1010 -2.67 25.41 27.63
CA ASN A 1010 -3.81 26.11 28.24
C ASN A 1010 -3.42 27.52 28.71
N GLN A 1011 -2.20 27.72 29.22
CA GLN A 1011 -1.69 29.07 29.52
C GLN A 1011 -1.52 29.90 28.23
N ALA A 1012 -0.88 29.35 27.19
CA ALA A 1012 -0.75 30.01 25.89
C ALA A 1012 -2.11 30.42 25.31
N LEU A 1013 -3.10 29.53 25.37
CA LEU A 1013 -4.48 29.77 24.94
C LEU A 1013 -5.12 30.93 25.71
N SER A 1014 -4.95 30.99 27.04
CA SER A 1014 -5.42 32.12 27.85
C SER A 1014 -4.76 33.45 27.45
N THR A 1015 -3.49 33.42 27.00
CA THR A 1015 -2.79 34.61 26.49
C THR A 1015 -3.19 34.99 25.06
N ALA A 1016 -3.77 34.06 24.30
CA ALA A 1016 -4.28 34.29 22.94
C ALA A 1016 -5.63 35.04 22.92
N VAL A 1017 -6.49 34.81 23.92
CA VAL A 1017 -7.81 35.46 24.08
C VAL A 1017 -7.73 37.00 23.97
N PRO A 1018 -6.88 37.72 24.72
CA PRO A 1018 -6.81 39.19 24.66
C PRO A 1018 -6.09 39.77 23.42
N ILE A 1019 -5.56 38.95 22.50
CA ILE A 1019 -4.89 39.44 21.30
C ILE A 1019 -5.91 40.11 20.38
N LYS A 1020 -5.73 41.42 20.11
CA LYS A 1020 -6.63 42.22 19.25
C LYS A 1020 -6.40 42.01 17.75
N SER A 1021 -5.18 41.62 17.36
CA SER A 1021 -4.85 41.33 15.96
C SER A 1021 -5.34 39.92 15.62
N ASP A 1022 -6.36 39.80 14.77
CA ASP A 1022 -6.88 38.51 14.31
C ASP A 1022 -5.81 37.64 13.63
N SER A 1023 -4.84 38.26 12.94
CA SER A 1023 -3.73 37.53 12.31
C SER A 1023 -2.75 36.99 13.35
N SER A 1024 -2.44 37.78 14.38
CA SER A 1024 -1.57 37.33 15.48
C SER A 1024 -2.27 36.27 16.33
N LYS A 1025 -3.58 36.43 16.58
CA LYS A 1025 -4.43 35.45 17.26
C LYS A 1025 -4.51 34.14 16.45
N SER A 1026 -4.68 34.21 15.12
CA SER A 1026 -4.78 33.00 14.30
C SER A 1026 -3.49 32.21 14.25
N ILE A 1027 -2.33 32.87 14.11
CA ILE A 1027 -1.03 32.19 14.17
C ILE A 1027 -0.88 31.45 15.50
N VAL A 1028 -1.19 32.10 16.63
CA VAL A 1028 -1.11 31.49 17.98
C VAL A 1028 -2.09 30.34 18.18
N LEU A 1029 -3.36 30.49 17.79
CA LEU A 1029 -4.35 29.41 17.96
C LEU A 1029 -4.05 28.22 17.04
N ARG A 1030 -3.52 28.46 15.83
CA ARG A 1030 -3.04 27.39 14.94
C ARG A 1030 -1.82 26.69 15.55
N ALA A 1031 -0.84 27.42 16.06
CA ALA A 1031 0.31 26.89 16.78
C ALA A 1031 -0.11 25.97 17.94
N ILE A 1032 -1.06 26.43 18.79
CA ILE A 1032 -1.61 25.64 19.90
C ILE A 1032 -2.32 24.38 19.38
N ALA A 1033 -3.09 24.47 18.30
CA ALA A 1033 -3.77 23.31 17.71
C ALA A 1033 -2.78 22.27 17.15
N GLU A 1034 -1.76 22.71 16.41
CA GLU A 1034 -0.72 21.81 15.87
C GLU A 1034 0.02 21.09 17.01
N SER A 1035 0.42 21.80 18.07
CA SER A 1035 1.02 21.21 19.28
C SER A 1035 0.08 20.26 20.04
N ALA A 1036 -1.22 20.55 20.07
CA ALA A 1036 -2.22 19.70 20.73
C ALA A 1036 -2.45 18.37 19.98
N GLY A 1037 -2.23 18.34 18.66
CA GLY A 1037 -2.30 17.12 17.85
C GLY A 1037 -1.16 16.12 18.09
N GLU A 1038 -0.05 16.56 18.69
CA GLU A 1038 1.09 15.70 19.06
C GLU A 1038 0.97 15.12 20.48
N ILE A 1039 -0.03 15.54 21.25
CA ILE A 1039 -0.30 14.99 22.60
C ILE A 1039 -0.94 13.60 22.46
N THR A 1040 -0.26 12.57 22.98
CA THR A 1040 -0.67 11.17 22.82
C THR A 1040 -1.88 10.75 23.67
N ASP A 1041 -2.19 11.48 24.74
CA ASP A 1041 -3.42 11.31 25.52
C ASP A 1041 -4.60 12.04 24.84
N PRO A 1042 -5.62 11.33 24.33
CA PRO A 1042 -6.76 11.96 23.67
C PRO A 1042 -7.61 12.82 24.61
N SER A 1043 -7.56 12.60 25.93
CA SER A 1043 -8.45 13.27 26.89
C SER A 1043 -7.99 14.71 27.19
N THR A 1044 -6.70 14.93 27.45
CA THR A 1044 -6.13 16.29 27.56
C THR A 1044 -6.10 17.00 26.21
N ALA A 1045 -5.71 16.31 25.13
CA ALA A 1045 -5.68 16.87 23.78
C ALA A 1045 -7.06 17.36 23.32
N SER A 1046 -8.12 16.56 23.49
CA SER A 1046 -9.48 16.94 23.08
C SER A 1046 -10.07 18.12 23.86
N ASN A 1047 -9.78 18.21 25.16
CA ASN A 1047 -10.21 19.35 25.99
C ASN A 1047 -9.56 20.66 25.49
N LEU A 1048 -8.23 20.63 25.28
CA LEU A 1048 -7.48 21.77 24.75
C LEU A 1048 -7.95 22.17 23.34
N LEU A 1049 -8.15 21.21 22.44
CA LEU A 1049 -8.68 21.46 21.10
C LEU A 1049 -10.08 22.08 21.13
N ASN A 1050 -10.98 21.60 21.99
CA ASN A 1050 -12.33 22.19 22.16
C ASN A 1050 -12.27 23.64 22.66
N GLN A 1051 -11.45 23.95 23.66
CA GLN A 1051 -11.23 25.33 24.11
C GLN A 1051 -10.62 26.20 22.99
N THR A 1052 -9.77 25.62 22.12
CA THR A 1052 -9.20 26.29 20.96
C THR A 1052 -10.26 26.57 19.87
N ILE A 1053 -11.20 25.64 19.62
CA ILE A 1053 -12.39 25.85 18.75
C ILE A 1053 -13.20 27.05 19.28
N PHE A 1054 -13.51 27.06 20.57
CA PHE A 1054 -14.28 28.14 21.19
C PHE A 1054 -13.54 29.50 21.09
N THR A 1055 -12.22 29.51 21.29
CA THR A 1055 -11.43 30.74 21.18
C THR A 1055 -11.30 31.22 19.72
N ALA A 1056 -11.20 30.29 18.75
CA ALA A 1056 -11.24 30.59 17.32
C ALA A 1056 -12.58 31.20 16.86
N ALA A 1057 -13.67 30.95 17.59
CA ALA A 1057 -14.95 31.62 17.33
C ALA A 1057 -14.85 33.16 17.51
N SER A 1058 -13.89 33.66 18.29
CA SER A 1058 -13.62 35.10 18.53
C SER A 1058 -12.77 35.80 17.46
N ILE A 1059 -12.41 35.12 16.37
CA ILE A 1059 -11.80 35.74 15.19
C ILE A 1059 -12.92 36.31 14.31
N GLU A 1060 -12.79 37.57 13.90
CA GLU A 1060 -13.73 38.25 12.99
C GLU A 1060 -13.38 37.97 11.52
N SER A 1061 -12.08 37.99 11.19
CA SER A 1061 -11.55 37.72 9.85
C SER A 1061 -11.80 36.26 9.43
N GLU A 1062 -12.72 36.07 8.48
CA GLU A 1062 -13.15 34.75 8.01
C GLU A 1062 -12.02 33.87 7.45
N ALA A 1063 -11.00 34.48 6.84
CA ALA A 1063 -9.83 33.75 6.32
C ALA A 1063 -8.95 33.24 7.47
N ASN A 1064 -8.65 34.08 8.46
CA ASN A 1064 -7.86 33.72 9.63
C ASN A 1064 -8.59 32.68 10.49
N LYS A 1065 -9.92 32.79 10.58
CA LYS A 1065 -10.79 31.83 11.26
C LYS A 1065 -10.79 30.46 10.56
N ALA A 1066 -10.80 30.44 9.23
CA ALA A 1066 -10.72 29.22 8.44
C ALA A 1066 -9.36 28.52 8.57
N ASP A 1067 -8.24 29.24 8.61
CA ASP A 1067 -6.90 28.67 8.84
C ASP A 1067 -6.82 27.94 10.19
N VAL A 1068 -7.28 28.58 11.27
CA VAL A 1068 -7.31 27.98 12.61
C VAL A 1068 -8.21 26.75 12.67
N LEU A 1069 -9.44 26.83 12.14
CA LEU A 1069 -10.36 25.69 12.17
C LEU A 1069 -9.87 24.54 11.26
N GLY A 1070 -9.13 24.82 10.19
CA GLY A 1070 -8.43 23.81 9.39
C GLY A 1070 -7.29 23.13 10.14
N ALA A 1071 -6.44 23.90 10.83
CA ALA A 1071 -5.37 23.37 11.68
C ALA A 1071 -5.92 22.50 12.84
N ILE A 1072 -7.02 22.95 13.46
CA ILE A 1072 -7.73 22.16 14.48
C ILE A 1072 -8.27 20.85 13.88
N ALA A 1073 -8.92 20.87 12.71
CA ALA A 1073 -9.41 19.65 12.06
C ALA A 1073 -8.27 18.65 11.76
N LYS A 1074 -7.10 19.13 11.33
CA LYS A 1074 -5.89 18.33 11.14
C LYS A 1074 -5.37 17.74 12.46
N ALA A 1075 -5.34 18.52 13.55
CA ALA A 1075 -4.92 18.03 14.87
C ALA A 1075 -5.90 16.97 15.44
N ILE A 1076 -7.20 17.18 15.26
CA ILE A 1076 -8.25 16.21 15.62
C ILE A 1076 -8.06 14.88 14.88
N ALA A 1077 -7.55 14.91 13.63
CA ALA A 1077 -7.29 13.71 12.84
C ALA A 1077 -6.18 12.80 13.40
N GLN A 1078 -5.28 13.36 14.23
CA GLN A 1078 -4.16 12.65 14.86
C GLN A 1078 -4.58 11.94 16.16
N LEU A 1079 -5.75 12.26 16.71
CA LEU A 1079 -6.26 11.65 17.95
C LEU A 1079 -6.59 10.16 17.77
N THR A 1080 -6.19 9.34 18.73
CA THR A 1080 -6.42 7.88 18.68
C THR A 1080 -7.85 7.47 19.04
N ASP A 1081 -8.56 8.24 19.88
CA ASP A 1081 -9.98 8.03 20.12
C ASP A 1081 -10.82 8.63 18.98
N ARG A 1082 -11.19 7.75 18.05
CA ARG A 1082 -12.08 8.07 16.91
C ARG A 1082 -13.44 8.65 17.33
N LYS A 1083 -14.02 8.25 18.47
CA LYS A 1083 -15.34 8.74 18.89
C LYS A 1083 -15.26 10.18 19.35
N ILE A 1084 -14.24 10.51 20.15
CA ILE A 1084 -13.95 11.88 20.58
C ILE A 1084 -13.61 12.73 19.36
N ALA A 1085 -12.73 12.24 18.48
CA ALA A 1085 -12.31 12.97 17.28
C ALA A 1085 -13.48 13.34 16.36
N LEU A 1086 -14.41 12.41 16.09
CA LEU A 1086 -15.60 12.70 15.28
C LEU A 1086 -16.48 13.79 15.91
N GLY A 1087 -16.69 13.77 17.23
CA GLY A 1087 -17.45 14.80 17.94
C GLY A 1087 -16.80 16.19 17.89
N LEU A 1088 -15.45 16.26 17.91
CA LEU A 1088 -14.73 17.52 17.74
C LEU A 1088 -14.79 18.03 16.29
N LEU A 1089 -14.86 17.16 15.28
CA LEU A 1089 -15.06 17.58 13.89
C LEU A 1089 -16.45 18.22 13.69
N ASP A 1090 -17.50 17.66 14.30
CA ASP A 1090 -18.85 18.27 14.27
C ASP A 1090 -18.89 19.63 14.99
N GLN A 1091 -18.13 19.79 16.09
CA GLN A 1091 -17.96 21.09 16.76
C GLN A 1091 -17.16 22.08 15.91
N THR A 1092 -16.12 21.62 15.20
CA THR A 1092 -15.32 22.43 14.26
C THR A 1092 -16.17 22.92 13.08
N LEU A 1093 -17.01 22.04 12.52
CA LEU A 1093 -17.99 22.39 11.48
C LEU A 1093 -19.04 23.38 11.99
N SER A 1094 -19.47 23.25 13.26
CA SER A 1094 -20.39 24.19 13.90
C SER A 1094 -19.76 25.57 14.10
N ALA A 1095 -18.49 25.64 14.49
CA ALA A 1095 -17.73 26.89 14.60
C ALA A 1095 -17.40 27.54 13.24
N ALA A 1096 -17.32 26.74 12.17
CA ALA A 1096 -17.22 27.21 10.79
C ALA A 1096 -18.57 27.62 10.16
N ALA A 1097 -19.71 27.26 10.77
CA ALA A 1097 -21.04 27.55 10.22
C ALA A 1097 -21.31 29.05 9.98
N PRO A 1098 -20.87 30.01 10.84
CA PRO A 1098 -21.06 31.44 10.62
C PRO A 1098 -20.24 32.06 9.47
N ILE A 1099 -19.24 31.36 8.92
CA ILE A 1099 -18.41 31.87 7.81
C ILE A 1099 -19.27 32.05 6.55
N GLN A 1100 -19.30 33.25 6.00
CA GLN A 1100 -20.07 33.65 4.82
C GLN A 1100 -19.28 33.41 3.52
N SER A 1101 -17.98 33.72 3.51
CA SER A 1101 -17.05 33.43 2.40
C SER A 1101 -17.01 31.93 2.12
N GLN A 1102 -17.64 31.51 1.02
CA GLN A 1102 -17.71 30.11 0.61
C GLN A 1102 -16.30 29.55 0.30
N THR A 1103 -15.41 30.40 -0.23
CA THR A 1103 -13.97 30.10 -0.37
C THR A 1103 -13.35 29.74 0.98
N SER A 1104 -13.44 30.62 1.98
CA SER A 1104 -12.86 30.38 3.31
C SER A 1104 -13.50 29.16 3.99
N LYS A 1105 -14.82 28.99 3.88
CA LYS A 1105 -15.55 27.85 4.39
C LYS A 1105 -15.06 26.53 3.77
N SER A 1106 -14.79 26.52 2.46
CA SER A 1106 -14.30 25.33 1.76
C SER A 1106 -12.90 24.88 2.19
N VAL A 1107 -12.05 25.78 2.69
CA VAL A 1107 -10.74 25.41 3.27
C VAL A 1107 -10.92 24.53 4.50
N VAL A 1108 -11.83 24.92 5.42
CA VAL A 1108 -12.17 24.08 6.59
C VAL A 1108 -12.77 22.74 6.16
N MET A 1109 -13.60 22.74 5.11
CA MET A 1109 -14.18 21.50 4.57
C MET A 1109 -13.12 20.52 4.02
N ILE A 1110 -12.03 21.01 3.42
CA ILE A 1110 -10.91 20.15 2.97
C ILE A 1110 -10.31 19.41 4.16
N GLU A 1111 -9.91 20.14 5.20
CA GLU A 1111 -9.17 19.54 6.32
C GLU A 1111 -10.06 18.64 7.17
N VAL A 1112 -11.35 18.99 7.36
CA VAL A 1112 -12.34 18.10 8.00
C VAL A 1112 -12.57 16.83 7.17
N ALA A 1113 -12.66 16.91 5.85
CA ALA A 1113 -12.81 15.73 5.00
C ALA A 1113 -11.55 14.85 4.98
N ALA A 1114 -10.36 15.46 4.99
CA ALA A 1114 -9.09 14.76 5.16
C ALA A 1114 -9.01 14.06 6.53
N ALA A 1115 -9.48 14.71 7.60
CA ALA A 1115 -9.56 14.17 8.95
C ALA A 1115 -10.49 12.95 9.02
N TYR A 1116 -11.71 13.01 8.48
CA TYR A 1116 -12.59 11.84 8.35
C TYR A 1116 -11.90 10.68 7.59
N GLY A 1117 -11.10 11.00 6.56
CA GLY A 1117 -10.29 10.01 5.83
C GLY A 1117 -9.20 9.33 6.68
N GLN A 1118 -8.49 10.08 7.52
CA GLN A 1118 -7.47 9.55 8.44
C GLN A 1118 -8.09 8.72 9.58
N LEU A 1119 -9.19 9.21 10.18
CA LEU A 1119 -9.98 8.52 11.21
C LEU A 1119 -10.73 7.27 10.71
N LYS A 1120 -10.55 6.88 9.43
CA LYS A 1120 -11.22 5.75 8.76
C LYS A 1120 -12.74 5.87 8.79
N ALA A 1121 -13.26 7.09 8.83
CA ALA A 1121 -14.68 7.44 8.75
C ALA A 1121 -15.09 7.63 7.28
N MET A 1122 -14.81 6.61 6.48
CA MET A 1122 -14.86 6.61 5.01
C MET A 1122 -16.23 7.03 4.46
N ASP A 1123 -17.32 6.43 4.95
CA ASP A 1123 -18.67 6.79 4.53
C ASP A 1123 -19.07 8.22 4.94
N MET A 1124 -18.52 8.74 6.04
CA MET A 1124 -18.77 10.13 6.46
C MET A 1124 -18.04 11.10 5.54
N ALA A 1125 -16.77 10.81 5.19
CA ALA A 1125 -15.98 11.61 4.25
C ALA A 1125 -16.63 11.68 2.85
N GLU A 1126 -17.07 10.54 2.30
CA GLU A 1126 -17.70 10.49 0.97
C GLU A 1126 -19.07 11.18 0.96
N ASN A 1127 -19.91 10.98 1.99
CA ASN A 1127 -21.21 11.66 2.06
C ASN A 1127 -21.09 13.17 2.32
N PHE A 1128 -20.16 13.59 3.18
CA PHE A 1128 -19.88 15.00 3.46
C PHE A 1128 -19.40 15.73 2.19
N LEU A 1129 -18.39 15.20 1.50
CA LEU A 1129 -17.90 15.82 0.26
C LEU A 1129 -18.95 15.81 -0.86
N LYS A 1130 -19.80 14.78 -0.94
CA LYS A 1130 -20.93 14.78 -1.87
C LYS A 1130 -21.91 15.93 -1.56
N GLN A 1131 -22.30 16.09 -0.30
CA GLN A 1131 -23.18 17.20 0.10
C GLN A 1131 -22.57 18.56 -0.25
N ARG A 1132 -21.28 18.77 0.04
CA ARG A 1132 -20.58 20.04 -0.26
C ARG A 1132 -20.35 20.27 -1.75
N LEU A 1133 -20.23 19.21 -2.55
CA LEU A 1133 -20.21 19.31 -4.02
C LEU A 1133 -21.57 19.70 -4.59
N ASP A 1134 -22.67 19.25 -3.98
CA ASP A 1134 -24.02 19.66 -4.37
C ASP A 1134 -24.31 21.10 -3.91
N ASP A 1135 -23.87 21.52 -2.72
CA ASP A 1135 -23.86 22.94 -2.29
C ASP A 1135 -23.09 23.82 -3.30
N ALA A 1136 -21.86 23.42 -3.68
CA ALA A 1136 -20.98 24.19 -4.57
C ALA A 1136 -21.58 24.45 -5.97
N LYS A 1137 -22.43 23.55 -6.48
CA LYS A 1137 -23.14 23.73 -7.76
C LYS A 1137 -24.19 24.85 -7.71
N THR A 1138 -24.68 25.19 -6.52
CA THR A 1138 -25.69 26.24 -6.32
C THR A 1138 -25.10 27.64 -6.14
N LEU A 1139 -23.78 27.78 -6.11
CA LEU A 1139 -23.10 29.08 -5.99
C LEU A 1139 -23.35 29.96 -7.23
N PRO A 1140 -23.73 31.24 -7.07
CA PRO A 1140 -24.12 32.11 -8.18
C PRO A 1140 -22.93 32.68 -8.96
N ASP A 1141 -21.73 32.68 -8.37
CA ASP A 1141 -20.49 33.16 -9.00
C ASP A 1141 -19.62 31.99 -9.49
N ARG A 1142 -19.13 32.10 -10.74
CA ARG A 1142 -18.27 31.12 -11.39
C ARG A 1142 -16.84 31.08 -10.84
N GLU A 1143 -16.27 32.18 -10.34
CA GLU A 1143 -14.93 32.12 -9.72
C GLU A 1143 -15.02 31.37 -8.39
N SER A 1144 -15.94 31.76 -7.51
CA SER A 1144 -16.21 31.07 -6.24
C SER A 1144 -16.59 29.61 -6.43
N GLN A 1145 -17.43 29.29 -7.41
CA GLN A 1145 -17.77 27.91 -7.77
C GLN A 1145 -16.53 27.10 -8.21
N SER A 1146 -15.71 27.66 -9.09
CA SER A 1146 -14.46 27.04 -9.55
C SER A 1146 -13.51 26.78 -8.38
N VAL A 1147 -13.36 27.75 -7.47
CA VAL A 1147 -12.47 27.65 -6.31
C VAL A 1147 -12.96 26.60 -5.30
N VAL A 1148 -14.25 26.57 -4.97
CA VAL A 1148 -14.82 25.57 -4.05
C VAL A 1148 -14.78 24.17 -4.66
N MET A 1149 -15.03 24.02 -5.96
CA MET A 1149 -14.96 22.73 -6.66
C MET A 1149 -13.52 22.22 -6.79
N GLY A 1150 -12.54 23.09 -7.08
CA GLY A 1150 -11.12 22.77 -7.06
C GLY A 1150 -10.66 22.29 -5.67
N ASN A 1151 -11.04 23.02 -4.63
CA ASN A 1151 -10.81 22.64 -3.23
C ASN A 1151 -11.39 21.25 -2.88
N ILE A 1152 -12.61 20.93 -3.33
CA ILE A 1152 -13.19 19.58 -3.17
C ILE A 1152 -12.38 18.52 -3.95
N GLY A 1153 -11.85 18.85 -5.13
CA GLY A 1153 -10.92 17.99 -5.88
C GLY A 1153 -9.62 17.66 -5.13
N ILE A 1154 -9.05 18.64 -4.40
CA ILE A 1154 -7.91 18.43 -3.49
C ILE A 1154 -8.30 17.46 -2.36
N ALA A 1155 -9.44 17.69 -1.71
CA ALA A 1155 -9.91 16.83 -0.61
C ALA A 1155 -10.09 15.36 -1.05
N LEU A 1156 -10.76 15.12 -2.18
CA LEU A 1156 -10.92 13.79 -2.77
C LEU A 1156 -9.57 13.12 -3.10
N SER A 1157 -8.59 13.89 -3.57
CA SER A 1157 -7.25 13.38 -3.91
C SER A 1157 -6.45 12.99 -2.67
N ARG A 1158 -6.49 13.80 -1.61
CA ARG A 1158 -5.89 13.47 -0.30
C ARG A 1158 -6.52 12.22 0.33
N ILE A 1159 -7.86 12.13 0.30
CA ILE A 1159 -8.58 10.96 0.81
C ILE A 1159 -8.26 9.72 -0.04
N ALA A 1160 -8.14 9.84 -1.37
CA ALA A 1160 -7.69 8.75 -2.22
C ALA A 1160 -6.29 8.24 -1.87
N ASP A 1161 -5.35 9.13 -1.49
CA ASP A 1161 -4.02 8.72 -1.03
C ASP A 1161 -4.06 8.03 0.36
N ASN A 1162 -5.01 8.39 1.22
CA ASN A 1162 -5.28 7.65 2.48
C ASN A 1162 -5.87 6.25 2.19
N TYR A 1163 -6.80 6.13 1.23
CA TYR A 1163 -7.30 4.83 0.75
C TYR A 1163 -6.19 3.99 0.09
N ARG A 1164 -5.24 4.62 -0.62
CA ARG A 1164 -4.04 3.95 -1.18
C ARG A 1164 -3.18 3.35 -0.08
N GLN A 1165 -2.86 4.13 0.96
CA GLN A 1165 -2.08 3.68 2.12
C GLN A 1165 -2.76 2.51 2.85
N GLN A 1166 -4.10 2.52 2.92
CA GLN A 1166 -4.91 1.43 3.50
C GLN A 1166 -5.15 0.25 2.53
N SER A 1167 -4.40 0.17 1.42
CA SER A 1167 -4.49 -0.87 0.37
C SER A 1167 -5.84 -1.00 -0.35
N GLN A 1168 -6.75 -0.04 -0.16
CA GLN A 1168 -8.07 -0.01 -0.77
C GLN A 1168 -8.03 0.63 -2.17
N ILE A 1169 -7.19 0.06 -3.04
CA ILE A 1169 -6.85 0.58 -4.38
C ILE A 1169 -8.09 0.92 -5.22
N GLY A 1170 -9.14 0.09 -5.17
CA GLY A 1170 -10.38 0.31 -5.90
C GLY A 1170 -11.19 1.53 -5.42
N ALA A 1171 -11.14 1.87 -4.13
CA ALA A 1171 -11.78 3.07 -3.60
C ALA A 1171 -11.01 4.34 -3.99
N ALA A 1172 -9.68 4.32 -3.86
CA ALA A 1172 -8.81 5.41 -4.33
C ALA A 1172 -9.06 5.74 -5.81
N HIS A 1173 -9.16 4.74 -6.68
CA HIS A 1173 -9.47 4.95 -8.11
C HIS A 1173 -10.84 5.58 -8.36
N ARG A 1174 -11.88 5.25 -7.57
CA ARG A 1174 -13.20 5.91 -7.70
C ARG A 1174 -13.14 7.38 -7.33
N LEU A 1175 -12.43 7.73 -6.26
CA LEU A 1175 -12.32 9.10 -5.77
C LEU A 1175 -11.49 9.99 -6.68
N LEU A 1176 -10.38 9.49 -7.23
CA LEU A 1176 -9.61 10.20 -8.26
C LEU A 1176 -10.43 10.39 -9.55
N GLY A 1177 -11.28 9.42 -9.90
CA GLY A 1177 -12.24 9.56 -11.00
C GLY A 1177 -13.31 10.62 -10.73
N GLN A 1178 -13.84 10.69 -9.50
CA GLN A 1178 -14.76 11.77 -9.08
C GLN A 1178 -14.06 13.14 -9.13
N ALA A 1179 -12.84 13.24 -8.61
CA ALA A 1179 -12.05 14.47 -8.65
C ALA A 1179 -11.82 14.94 -10.09
N MET A 1180 -11.36 14.08 -11.00
CA MET A 1180 -11.24 14.43 -12.43
C MET A 1180 -12.57 14.86 -13.06
N THR A 1181 -13.70 14.25 -12.67
CA THR A 1181 -15.02 14.63 -13.16
C THR A 1181 -15.42 16.04 -12.71
N ILE A 1182 -15.08 16.41 -11.47
CA ILE A 1182 -15.33 17.75 -10.90
C ILE A 1182 -14.48 18.83 -11.59
N MET A 1183 -13.30 18.46 -12.11
CA MET A 1183 -12.42 19.40 -12.83
C MET A 1183 -12.81 19.68 -14.28
N GLN A 1184 -13.73 18.92 -14.87
CA GLN A 1184 -14.15 19.13 -16.27
C GLN A 1184 -14.90 20.46 -16.49
N PRO A 1185 -15.94 20.82 -15.71
CA PRO A 1185 -16.67 22.09 -15.91
C PRO A 1185 -15.85 23.36 -15.67
N ILE A 1186 -14.75 23.25 -14.91
CA ILE A 1186 -13.84 24.38 -14.60
C ILE A 1186 -13.10 24.88 -15.86
N GLN A 1187 -13.13 24.13 -16.97
CA GLN A 1187 -12.49 24.51 -18.23
C GLN A 1187 -13.03 25.80 -18.84
N ASP A 1188 -14.30 26.14 -18.59
CA ASP A 1188 -15.00 27.28 -19.21
C ASP A 1188 -14.94 28.56 -18.36
N VAL A 1189 -14.04 28.62 -17.37
CA VAL A 1189 -13.88 29.75 -16.46
C VAL A 1189 -12.59 30.51 -16.79
N ASN A 1190 -12.71 31.60 -17.56
CA ASN A 1190 -11.60 32.47 -18.00
C ASN A 1190 -10.84 33.22 -16.87
N SER A 1191 -10.96 32.79 -15.61
CA SER A 1191 -10.20 33.34 -14.49
C SER A 1191 -8.83 32.68 -14.38
N GLN A 1192 -7.77 33.48 -14.28
CA GLN A 1192 -6.39 33.00 -14.02
C GLN A 1192 -6.29 32.17 -12.71
N ARG A 1193 -7.19 32.42 -11.76
CA ARG A 1193 -7.24 31.70 -10.48
C ARG A 1193 -7.76 30.27 -10.60
N GLY A 1194 -8.82 30.08 -11.38
CA GLY A 1194 -9.39 28.75 -11.67
C GLY A 1194 -8.45 27.86 -12.49
N SER A 1195 -7.68 28.43 -13.43
CA SER A 1195 -6.69 27.66 -14.20
C SER A 1195 -5.53 27.16 -13.33
N ILE A 1196 -5.02 28.00 -12.41
CA ILE A 1196 -3.97 27.61 -11.45
C ILE A 1196 -4.45 26.47 -10.56
N GLN A 1197 -5.61 26.62 -9.89
CA GLN A 1197 -6.15 25.55 -9.05
C GLN A 1197 -6.44 24.27 -9.83
N ARG A 1198 -6.84 24.36 -11.11
CA ARG A 1198 -6.98 23.18 -11.97
C ARG A 1198 -5.65 22.48 -12.25
N SER A 1199 -4.56 23.23 -12.43
CA SER A 1199 -3.21 22.64 -12.52
C SER A 1199 -2.85 21.89 -11.23
N ASP A 1200 -3.03 22.52 -10.07
CA ASP A 1200 -2.71 21.95 -8.75
C ASP A 1200 -3.50 20.67 -8.43
N VAL A 1201 -4.79 20.63 -8.75
CA VAL A 1201 -5.63 19.43 -8.56
C VAL A 1201 -5.19 18.31 -9.51
N LEU A 1202 -4.99 18.60 -10.80
CA LEU A 1202 -4.58 17.59 -11.78
C LEU A 1202 -3.18 17.04 -11.46
N LYS A 1203 -2.27 17.89 -10.95
CA LYS A 1203 -0.98 17.47 -10.42
C LYS A 1203 -1.12 16.49 -9.26
N GLN A 1204 -1.92 16.81 -8.23
CA GLN A 1204 -2.13 15.90 -7.09
C GLN A 1204 -2.80 14.58 -7.50
N ILE A 1205 -3.77 14.61 -8.41
CA ILE A 1205 -4.39 13.40 -8.97
C ILE A 1205 -3.34 12.53 -9.69
N ALA A 1206 -2.50 13.15 -10.51
CA ALA A 1206 -1.42 12.47 -11.22
C ALA A 1206 -0.37 11.89 -10.26
N GLU A 1207 0.03 12.62 -9.21
CA GLU A 1207 0.94 12.13 -8.16
C GLU A 1207 0.38 10.91 -7.43
N VAL A 1208 -0.91 10.90 -7.06
CA VAL A 1208 -1.53 9.71 -6.44
C VAL A 1208 -1.61 8.56 -7.45
N TYR A 1209 -1.87 8.82 -8.73
CA TYR A 1209 -1.79 7.78 -9.78
C TYR A 1209 -0.36 7.26 -10.01
N VAL A 1210 0.69 8.07 -9.83
CA VAL A 1210 2.11 7.63 -9.82
C VAL A 1210 2.35 6.71 -8.63
N LYS A 1211 1.91 7.09 -7.41
CA LYS A 1211 2.00 6.23 -6.20
C LYS A 1211 1.17 4.94 -6.31
N LEU A 1212 0.16 4.92 -7.19
CA LEU A 1212 -0.64 3.74 -7.57
C LEU A 1212 -0.07 2.95 -8.77
N GLN A 1213 1.07 3.38 -9.34
CA GLN A 1213 1.69 2.83 -10.55
C GLN A 1213 0.79 2.79 -11.80
N ASN A 1214 -0.28 3.60 -11.84
CA ASN A 1214 -1.24 3.63 -12.94
C ASN A 1214 -0.85 4.68 -14.01
N TRP A 1215 0.28 4.43 -14.68
CA TRP A 1215 0.87 5.34 -15.68
C TRP A 1215 -0.09 5.76 -16.81
N ARG A 1216 -1.08 4.91 -17.14
CA ARG A 1216 -2.13 5.27 -18.12
C ARG A 1216 -3.02 6.41 -17.61
N GLN A 1217 -3.39 6.39 -16.33
CA GLN A 1217 -4.17 7.47 -15.74
C GLN A 1217 -3.28 8.70 -15.48
N VAL A 1218 -2.03 8.54 -15.05
CA VAL A 1218 -1.05 9.65 -14.96
C VAL A 1218 -1.01 10.45 -16.27
N ASN A 1219 -0.75 9.77 -17.40
CA ASN A 1219 -0.67 10.41 -18.71
C ASN A 1219 -2.02 11.01 -19.16
N SER A 1220 -3.14 10.40 -18.79
CA SER A 1220 -4.48 10.94 -19.08
C SER A 1220 -4.79 12.20 -18.27
N THR A 1221 -4.44 12.24 -16.98
CA THR A 1221 -4.63 13.40 -16.10
C THR A 1221 -3.78 14.58 -16.56
N ILE A 1222 -2.51 14.32 -16.87
CA ILE A 1222 -1.59 15.32 -17.42
C ILE A 1222 -2.09 15.87 -18.76
N GLY A 1223 -2.70 15.03 -19.61
CA GLY A 1223 -3.30 15.44 -20.88
C GLY A 1223 -4.49 16.41 -20.78
N TYR A 1224 -5.02 16.67 -19.57
CA TYR A 1224 -6.05 17.69 -19.32
C TYR A 1224 -5.49 19.05 -18.85
N CYS A 1225 -4.16 19.19 -18.77
CA CYS A 1225 -3.47 20.44 -18.46
C CYS A 1225 -3.11 21.21 -19.75
N HIS A 1226 -3.13 22.54 -19.68
CA HIS A 1226 -2.50 23.38 -20.71
C HIS A 1226 -1.03 23.66 -20.39
N HIS A 1227 -0.32 24.32 -21.31
CA HIS A 1227 1.15 24.35 -21.33
C HIS A 1227 1.81 24.98 -20.08
N ASP A 1228 3.01 24.48 -19.81
CA ASP A 1228 4.03 24.93 -18.84
C ASP A 1228 3.69 24.97 -17.33
N ASP A 1229 2.44 25.18 -16.91
CA ASP A 1229 2.06 25.35 -15.49
C ASP A 1229 2.02 24.04 -14.65
N CYS A 1230 2.22 22.85 -15.25
CA CYS A 1230 2.03 21.56 -14.56
C CYS A 1230 3.29 20.68 -14.56
N ARG A 1231 4.34 21.13 -13.85
CA ARG A 1231 5.54 20.31 -13.58
C ARG A 1231 5.33 19.39 -12.38
N ILE A 1232 5.60 18.10 -12.56
CA ILE A 1232 5.54 17.08 -11.51
C ILE A 1232 6.96 16.53 -11.30
N ASP A 1233 7.53 16.73 -10.12
CA ASP A 1233 8.81 16.12 -9.72
C ASP A 1233 8.54 14.70 -9.20
N VAL A 1234 9.13 13.70 -9.84
CA VAL A 1234 8.91 12.28 -9.48
C VAL A 1234 10.05 11.79 -8.60
N ALA A 1235 9.80 11.74 -7.28
CA ALA A 1235 10.70 11.11 -6.33
C ALA A 1235 10.71 9.58 -6.48
N THR A 1236 11.86 8.95 -6.25
CA THR A 1236 12.19 7.59 -6.68
C THR A 1236 11.54 6.47 -5.87
N HIS A 1237 11.04 5.45 -6.58
CA HIS A 1237 11.60 4.10 -6.46
C HIS A 1237 11.48 3.36 -7.81
N GLY A 1238 12.44 2.50 -8.12
CA GLY A 1238 12.73 2.11 -9.52
C GLY A 1238 11.80 1.04 -10.12
N LEU A 1239 11.16 1.37 -11.25
CA LEU A 1239 10.81 0.43 -12.35
C LEU A 1239 10.21 1.20 -13.56
N ILE A 1240 11.02 1.98 -14.27
CA ILE A 1240 10.68 2.48 -15.63
C ILE A 1240 11.82 2.12 -16.60
N THR A 1241 11.98 0.84 -16.85
CA THR A 1241 12.54 0.34 -18.11
C THR A 1241 11.39 -0.04 -19.02
N GLN A 1242 11.30 0.61 -20.19
CA GLN A 1242 10.34 0.37 -21.29
C GLN A 1242 8.87 0.80 -21.05
N GLY A 1243 8.34 1.59 -21.99
CA GLY A 1243 6.94 1.99 -22.08
C GLY A 1243 6.77 3.25 -22.95
N ASN A 1244 5.88 3.22 -23.94
CA ASN A 1244 5.72 4.36 -24.86
C ASN A 1244 5.12 5.57 -24.13
N LEU A 1245 5.58 6.78 -24.44
CA LEU A 1245 4.83 8.03 -24.26
C LEU A 1245 4.89 8.81 -25.58
N SER A 1246 3.73 9.03 -26.20
CA SER A 1246 3.61 9.59 -27.56
C SER A 1246 3.54 11.12 -27.61
N HIS A 1247 3.60 11.80 -26.47
CA HIS A 1247 3.76 13.25 -26.36
C HIS A 1247 4.75 13.57 -25.22
N PRO A 1248 5.73 14.47 -25.41
CA PRO A 1248 6.67 14.84 -24.37
C PRO A 1248 6.04 15.84 -23.40
N VAL A 1249 5.90 15.46 -22.13
CA VAL A 1249 5.58 16.38 -21.03
C VAL A 1249 6.80 16.51 -20.12
N LEU A 1250 7.04 17.72 -19.62
CA LEU A 1250 8.19 18.08 -18.78
C LEU A 1250 8.08 17.47 -17.38
N ILE A 1251 8.58 16.25 -17.23
CA ILE A 1251 8.91 15.66 -15.93
C ILE A 1251 10.34 16.10 -15.57
N THR A 1252 10.48 16.93 -14.55
CA THR A 1252 11.77 17.26 -13.95
C THR A 1252 12.17 16.18 -12.93
N TRP A 1253 13.48 15.94 -12.81
CA TRP A 1253 14.07 15.01 -11.85
C TRP A 1253 14.89 15.79 -10.82
N ARG A 1254 14.63 15.54 -9.53
CA ARG A 1254 15.34 16.18 -8.42
C ARG A 1254 15.62 15.14 -7.33
N SER A 1255 16.89 14.79 -7.13
CA SER A 1255 17.32 13.71 -6.24
C SER A 1255 17.86 14.22 -4.90
N GLU A 1256 16.97 14.42 -3.93
CA GLU A 1256 17.38 14.78 -2.55
C GLU A 1256 17.50 13.56 -1.60
N GLN A 1257 16.73 12.48 -1.83
CA GLN A 1257 16.73 11.29 -0.96
C GLN A 1257 18.04 10.47 -0.98
N GLU A 1258 18.85 10.57 -2.03
CA GLU A 1258 20.11 9.80 -2.13
C GLU A 1258 21.18 10.23 -1.10
N LYS A 1259 20.94 11.32 -0.36
CA LYS A 1259 21.73 11.73 0.81
C LYS A 1259 21.29 11.08 2.13
N GLU A 1260 20.00 10.77 2.29
CA GLU A 1260 19.48 10.23 3.56
C GLU A 1260 19.56 8.70 3.66
N GLU A 1261 19.27 7.95 2.60
CA GLU A 1261 19.34 6.48 2.68
C GLU A 1261 20.77 5.98 2.90
N LYS A 1262 21.76 6.68 2.33
CA LYS A 1262 23.19 6.41 2.59
C LYS A 1262 23.66 6.77 4.00
N ALA A 1263 22.83 7.47 4.79
CA ALA A 1263 23.11 7.77 6.20
C ALA A 1263 22.46 6.77 7.18
N LYS A 1264 21.56 5.89 6.72
CA LYS A 1264 20.76 4.99 7.59
C LYS A 1264 21.08 3.49 7.44
N GLN A 1265 22.01 3.09 6.56
CA GLN A 1265 22.42 1.68 6.35
C GLN A 1265 23.89 1.37 6.73
N SER A 1266 24.36 1.86 7.88
CA SER A 1266 25.75 1.63 8.34
C SER A 1266 25.90 1.37 9.85
N LYS A 1267 25.29 0.26 10.32
CA LYS A 1267 25.81 -0.49 11.48
C LYS A 1267 26.11 -1.94 11.06
N PRO A 1268 27.22 -2.54 11.51
CA PRO A 1268 27.70 -3.81 10.97
C PRO A 1268 27.03 -5.03 11.62
N PRO A 1269 26.84 -6.13 10.89
CA PRO A 1269 26.77 -7.46 11.50
C PRO A 1269 28.18 -7.88 11.96
N SER A 1270 28.26 -8.57 13.09
CA SER A 1270 29.51 -9.12 13.63
C SER A 1270 29.92 -10.41 12.91
N PHE A 1271 31.12 -10.44 12.32
CA PHE A 1271 32.24 -11.28 12.77
C PHE A 1271 33.54 -10.91 12.03
#